data_AF-A0A7Y5L1L5-F1
#
_entry.id   AF-A0A7Y5L1L5-F1
#
_cell.length_a   1.000
_cell.length_b   1.000
_cell.length_c   1.000
_cell.angle_alpha   90.00
_cell.angle_beta   90.00
_cell.angle_gamma   90.00
#
_symmetry.space_group_name_H-M   'P 1'
#
loop_
_entity.id
_entity.type
_entity.pdbx_description
1 polymer ?
#
loop_
_entity_poly.entity_id
_entity_poly.type
_entity_poly.pdbx_seq_one_letter_code
_entity_poly.pdbx_strand_id
1 'polypeptide(L)'
;MKDRSMFSQAGVWSRVGSARKLFATVAIAASGLALGPACDDDAPLDFGRTPSGPGARVRFDLAHQPLPDIPLPNDTATWPDPTSRTGLRINASLLAPTAIERDARERFDRLEGWGTFSPITLSFDLAEVGGEPRAPSQSALDLANIEERHHGDDYDFENDAIYLVNLETGLPVPIDVGNGNFELTLKRLDRYWANDTRATERNLVYDTIDETKHGSITEATFTPDLDTDFDGVLDVPNLDEAYVCPDPDPICDDARNPAYEEPQCRLARQQRDRCVADHLLTYYERETDTLVFRPLLPLDEMTKYAVVVTDRLVDANGDAVKSPFDLVYHATQRTIAERVSEVIDDPSRAAYFGDIAGTGISHVAFTWGFTTQPTIEDMRVLRDGLYGEGLFKRLGSDFPAEMELLRAVGKVTDLDEGAVDPSGWESDEACVDKADNLYIVHVEDIRDTLELAVSQLFGSGDGPDTHLLLKTFDNIDYIAVATFRSPFFLEGGPDNADPKAAFDLDFVTGAGEITTDEVQVFLVVPKATAQFQQPFDVNIYGHGYTGNLLELILYAGNLAEHGLATVGINAMGHGLDLGDAGTETLAKGIFAGACAGPVFDSLLQTRARDLDGDGRGDSGGDFWSSYLFHTRDGVRQSVLDHIQLVRILRTFGQTDGRVVCKNVDTGWDQPASSLCDTNGDGTIDVPGDFDGDGVADLGGPDAHYGTWGESLGGILSGIHGAIDAYVTSASPGSGGAGLTDIGVRSFQGGVIEAVLLRMWGPLLVTVPSEERATCTGAGDADDCTVCAAGELSLRWVMPDVNDTGELEISCLDPNDVKGTTVLVHNLDNDELRCASVRDTARLRVGVPASIDDRILVSFYEGEDLVQDYDSCRPTFDGAASPVLTVSEYGKGRFLEGAQNGVMTDSCLASTCSMFQGRFFEEGSPLVAPAEGYGQIRQTPSLRRFLQLAQMALEPGDPATFAPYYAIRTMTDPFGAEIAPHAVLTVNTIGDMNVPLNSGIAFARASGALPFFRPEQGAKYPEYADYVTPAALFEALGNVTPNQDLINRHVVEGITALARHPAGETCATSANADLDGTYEQSDGSVAQCFPTGCATKGVSCVGRAYCDETADVCRPEPLGEQKCEEALFDADDLDEGEQLYFEQSAPVPHRLVRYTASAVDESVDQVWEPRLRGVPFGPDGQWVPDASRRVTGLLDAYVVPEGVHTFVNGNPCESFDTGTYLTNLVARFFQTDGTDVYYLSNPSSHRCLEADAATCGYLETTP
;
A
#
# COMPACT_ATOMS: atom_id res chain seq x y z
N MET A 1 53.49 -7.89 -9.44
CA MET A 1 54.95 -7.84 -9.73
C MET A 1 55.14 -7.63 -11.25
N LYS A 2 56.39 -7.46 -11.72
CA LYS A 2 56.82 -7.44 -13.15
C LYS A 2 56.21 -8.58 -14.00
N ASP A 3 56.12 -8.56 -15.34
CA ASP A 3 56.64 -7.76 -16.50
C ASP A 3 55.63 -8.03 -17.68
N ARG A 4 55.47 -7.37 -18.86
CA ARG A 4 56.21 -6.45 -19.77
C ARG A 4 55.21 -5.85 -20.82
N SER A 5 55.65 -5.34 -21.98
CA SER A 5 55.73 -3.88 -22.28
C SER A 5 56.38 -3.60 -23.66
N MET A 6 55.71 -2.91 -24.60
CA MET A 6 56.31 -2.33 -25.84
C MET A 6 55.66 -0.98 -26.18
N PHE A 7 56.40 0.16 -26.12
CA PHE A 7 57.19 0.82 -27.20
C PHE A 7 56.33 1.55 -28.28
N SER A 8 56.59 2.82 -28.67
CA SER A 8 57.68 3.74 -28.29
C SER A 8 57.44 5.23 -28.65
N GLN A 9 57.96 6.15 -27.80
CA GLN A 9 58.69 7.42 -28.12
C GLN A 9 58.09 8.50 -29.07
N ALA A 10 58.41 9.80 -28.95
CA ALA A 10 59.02 10.65 -27.89
C ALA A 10 58.96 12.14 -28.31
N GLY A 11 59.04 13.12 -27.38
CA GLY A 11 59.15 14.55 -27.78
C GLY A 11 59.03 15.64 -26.69
N VAL A 12 59.88 15.64 -25.64
CA VAL A 12 59.86 16.68 -24.58
C VAL A 12 60.95 17.74 -24.74
N TRP A 13 60.60 19.04 -24.72
CA TRP A 13 61.42 20.18 -24.24
C TRP A 13 60.47 21.29 -23.71
N SER A 14 60.44 21.62 -22.40
CA SER A 14 61.32 22.59 -21.69
C SER A 14 61.00 24.07 -22.00
N ARG A 15 60.87 25.05 -21.05
CA ARG A 15 61.12 25.11 -19.58
C ARG A 15 60.63 26.45 -18.96
N VAL A 16 60.31 26.46 -17.66
CA VAL A 16 60.55 27.52 -16.64
C VAL A 16 60.07 28.98 -16.86
N GLY A 17 59.34 29.54 -15.88
CA GLY A 17 59.23 31.00 -15.67
C GLY A 17 58.30 31.39 -14.50
N SER A 18 58.82 32.11 -13.49
CA SER A 18 58.09 32.41 -12.25
C SER A 18 57.41 33.79 -12.22
N ALA A 19 56.21 33.83 -11.64
CA ALA A 19 55.39 34.96 -11.18
C ALA A 19 56.06 36.36 -10.97
N ARG A 20 55.34 37.44 -11.35
CA ARG A 20 54.70 38.39 -10.39
C ARG A 20 53.95 39.59 -11.03
N LYS A 21 52.74 39.84 -10.49
CA LYS A 21 52.09 41.14 -10.16
C LYS A 21 51.55 42.11 -11.23
N LEU A 22 50.23 42.34 -11.10
CA LEU A 22 49.44 43.59 -11.10
C LEU A 22 49.14 44.36 -12.42
N PHE A 23 47.83 44.38 -12.76
CA PHE A 23 46.98 45.53 -13.11
C PHE A 23 47.53 46.69 -13.96
N ALA A 24 46.88 46.97 -15.11
CA ALA A 24 45.91 48.08 -15.26
C ALA A 24 45.36 48.30 -16.71
N THR A 25 44.04 48.29 -16.85
CA THR A 25 43.22 49.28 -17.62
C THR A 25 43.27 49.35 -19.17
N VAL A 26 42.22 48.77 -19.81
CA VAL A 26 41.37 49.33 -20.91
C VAL A 26 41.98 49.63 -22.29
N ALA A 27 41.33 49.38 -23.46
CA ALA A 27 40.21 48.50 -23.90
C ALA A 27 40.03 48.62 -25.46
N ILE A 28 38.91 48.09 -25.98
CA ILE A 28 38.18 48.43 -27.23
C ILE A 28 38.42 47.59 -28.51
N ALA A 29 37.26 47.20 -29.10
CA ALA A 29 36.94 46.84 -30.50
C ALA A 29 36.88 45.35 -30.96
N ALA A 30 35.62 44.91 -31.13
CA ALA A 30 35.10 44.22 -32.32
C ALA A 30 35.50 42.76 -32.62
N SER A 31 34.82 41.82 -31.95
CA SER A 31 34.15 40.66 -32.58
C SER A 31 33.06 40.13 -31.65
N GLY A 32 31.80 40.20 -32.06
CA GLY A 32 30.64 39.76 -31.27
C GLY A 32 29.35 39.81 -32.12
N LEU A 33 28.28 39.19 -31.60
CA LEU A 33 27.00 38.84 -32.26
C LEU A 33 27.01 37.53 -33.07
N ALA A 34 26.74 36.42 -32.36
CA ALA A 34 26.11 35.21 -32.88
C ALA A 34 25.44 34.44 -31.72
N LEU A 35 24.21 34.83 -31.38
CA LEU A 35 23.19 34.08 -30.62
C LEU A 35 23.66 33.18 -29.45
N GLY A 36 23.67 33.75 -28.25
CA GLY A 36 23.14 33.04 -27.07
C GLY A 36 21.71 33.55 -26.79
N PRO A 37 20.96 32.96 -25.84
CA PRO A 37 19.72 33.57 -25.37
C PRO A 37 20.02 34.96 -24.79
N ALA A 38 19.24 35.96 -25.18
CA ALA A 38 19.33 37.29 -24.58
C ALA A 38 18.55 37.30 -23.27
N CYS A 39 19.10 37.92 -22.23
CA CYS A 39 18.27 38.45 -21.15
C CYS A 39 17.40 39.56 -21.78
N ASP A 40 16.08 39.38 -21.79
CA ASP A 40 15.16 40.36 -22.34
C ASP A 40 14.83 41.42 -21.27
N ASP A 41 15.81 42.32 -21.05
CA ASP A 41 15.74 43.42 -20.08
C ASP A 41 14.71 44.51 -20.45
N ASP A 42 14.05 44.43 -21.62
CA ASP A 42 13.03 45.39 -22.10
C ASP A 42 11.59 44.99 -21.69
N ALA A 43 11.43 44.22 -20.61
CA ALA A 43 10.13 43.85 -20.03
C ALA A 43 9.39 45.06 -19.41
N PRO A 44 8.04 45.16 -19.53
CA PRO A 44 7.27 46.15 -18.78
C PRO A 44 7.36 45.87 -17.28
N LEU A 45 7.85 46.84 -16.50
CA LEU A 45 8.07 46.74 -15.05
C LEU A 45 6.80 46.52 -14.19
N ASP A 46 5.63 46.32 -14.80
CA ASP A 46 4.31 46.40 -14.16
C ASP A 46 3.49 45.10 -14.25
N PHE A 47 3.91 44.10 -15.02
CA PHE A 47 3.23 42.79 -15.05
C PHE A 47 3.56 41.99 -13.78
N GLY A 48 2.53 41.65 -13.00
CA GLY A 48 2.67 40.78 -11.83
C GLY A 48 3.52 41.32 -10.69
N ARG A 49 3.54 42.65 -10.44
CA ARG A 49 4.20 43.21 -9.25
C ARG A 49 3.55 42.70 -7.97
N THR A 50 4.35 42.29 -6.99
CA THR A 50 3.88 41.92 -5.65
C THR A 50 3.20 43.13 -4.97
N PRO A 51 1.97 42.98 -4.44
CA PRO A 51 1.28 44.05 -3.71
C PRO A 51 2.05 44.57 -2.48
N SER A 52 1.84 45.84 -2.14
CA SER A 52 2.44 46.47 -0.97
C SER A 52 1.59 46.25 0.28
N GLY A 53 1.79 45.11 0.96
CA GLY A 53 1.19 44.79 2.27
C GLY A 53 2.22 44.25 3.28
N PRO A 54 1.82 44.06 4.55
CA PRO A 54 2.63 43.45 5.60
C PRO A 54 2.48 41.91 5.68
N GLY A 55 1.46 41.33 5.04
CA GLY A 55 1.01 39.96 5.23
C GLY A 55 2.05 38.86 5.00
N ALA A 56 1.78 37.69 5.58
CA ALA A 56 2.66 36.53 5.64
C ALA A 56 3.34 36.21 4.30
N ARG A 57 4.66 36.01 4.35
CA ARG A 57 5.51 35.85 3.18
C ARG A 57 5.68 34.37 2.85
N VAL A 58 5.41 33.96 1.61
CA VAL A 58 5.75 32.60 1.15
C VAL A 58 7.26 32.39 1.25
N ARG A 59 7.69 31.31 1.92
CA ARG A 59 9.10 30.99 2.14
C ARG A 59 9.75 30.48 0.84
N PHE A 60 11.01 30.85 0.60
CA PHE A 60 11.74 30.45 -0.60
C PHE A 60 13.27 30.61 -0.42
N ASP A 61 13.95 29.57 0.05
CA ASP A 61 15.41 29.46 0.12
C ASP A 61 15.93 28.20 -0.60
N LEU A 62 16.41 28.42 -1.83
CA LEU A 62 17.11 27.40 -2.64
C LEU A 62 18.49 26.98 -2.09
N ALA A 63 18.99 27.64 -1.03
CA ALA A 63 20.27 27.35 -0.38
C ALA A 63 20.13 26.70 1.00
N HIS A 64 18.91 26.40 1.45
CA HIS A 64 18.67 25.57 2.63
C HIS A 64 19.29 24.16 2.45
N GLN A 65 19.67 23.52 3.55
CA GLN A 65 20.37 22.22 3.55
C GLN A 65 19.75 21.30 4.63
N PRO A 66 19.61 19.98 4.37
CA PRO A 66 20.14 19.23 3.22
C PRO A 66 19.36 19.38 1.91
N LEU A 67 18.14 19.94 1.96
CA LEU A 67 17.21 20.14 0.84
C LEU A 67 16.73 21.60 0.81
N PRO A 68 16.31 22.17 -0.34
CA PRO A 68 15.83 23.56 -0.40
C PRO A 68 14.50 23.76 0.35
N ASP A 69 14.29 24.93 0.95
CA ASP A 69 13.03 25.29 1.61
C ASP A 69 12.22 26.18 0.66
N ILE A 70 11.43 25.54 -0.21
CA ILE A 70 10.59 26.18 -1.23
C ILE A 70 9.26 25.41 -1.31
N PRO A 71 8.20 26.00 -1.91
CA PRO A 71 6.98 25.26 -2.21
C PRO A 71 7.28 24.11 -3.18
N LEU A 72 6.71 22.93 -2.94
CA LEU A 72 6.91 21.71 -3.73
C LEU A 72 5.55 21.08 -4.09
N PRO A 73 5.41 20.44 -5.27
CA PRO A 73 6.38 20.30 -6.37
C PRO A 73 6.64 21.62 -7.13
N ASN A 74 7.83 21.79 -7.73
CA ASN A 74 8.23 23.06 -8.36
C ASN A 74 9.36 22.92 -9.39
N ASP A 75 9.13 23.32 -10.65
CA ASP A 75 10.13 23.21 -11.73
C ASP A 75 11.41 24.04 -11.47
N THR A 76 11.43 24.95 -10.49
CA THR A 76 12.66 25.64 -10.07
C THR A 76 13.67 24.70 -9.38
N ALA A 77 13.22 23.54 -8.89
CA ALA A 77 14.05 22.44 -8.36
C ALA A 77 14.21 21.29 -9.38
N THR A 78 14.17 21.60 -10.68
CA THR A 78 14.50 20.67 -11.78
C THR A 78 15.71 21.17 -12.57
N TRP A 79 16.31 20.29 -13.38
CA TRP A 79 17.31 20.66 -14.38
C TRP A 79 16.87 20.22 -15.80
N PRO A 80 17.15 20.99 -16.87
CA PRO A 80 16.72 20.62 -18.21
C PRO A 80 17.56 19.48 -18.81
N ASP A 81 16.90 18.37 -19.15
CA ASP A 81 17.50 17.21 -19.82
C ASP A 81 16.82 16.96 -21.17
N PRO A 82 17.50 17.18 -22.32
CA PRO A 82 16.94 16.84 -23.64
C PRO A 82 16.90 15.32 -23.92
N THR A 83 17.22 14.47 -22.94
CA THR A 83 17.11 13.01 -23.00
C THR A 83 16.01 12.42 -22.11
N SER A 84 15.25 13.24 -21.38
CA SER A 84 13.95 12.85 -20.82
C SER A 84 12.78 13.26 -21.74
N ARG A 85 11.63 12.62 -21.57
CA ARG A 85 10.39 12.85 -22.35
C ARG A 85 9.76 14.21 -22.07
N THR A 86 9.81 14.64 -20.81
CA THR A 86 9.34 15.95 -20.34
C THR A 86 10.29 17.11 -20.68
N GLY A 87 11.56 16.80 -20.97
CA GLY A 87 12.65 17.76 -21.10
C GLY A 87 13.27 18.23 -19.78
N LEU A 88 12.87 17.65 -18.64
CA LEU A 88 13.34 17.95 -17.28
C LEU A 88 13.76 16.67 -16.53
N ARG A 89 14.53 16.83 -15.45
CA ARG A 89 14.60 15.88 -14.32
C ARG A 89 14.62 16.61 -12.99
N ILE A 90 14.22 15.94 -11.92
CA ILE A 90 14.38 16.44 -10.54
C ILE A 90 15.87 16.72 -10.25
N ASN A 91 16.17 17.78 -9.51
CA ASN A 91 17.52 18.15 -9.07
C ASN A 91 17.72 17.73 -7.60
N ALA A 92 18.09 16.47 -7.37
CA ALA A 92 18.14 15.91 -6.01
C ALA A 92 19.47 16.20 -5.30
N SER A 93 19.41 16.49 -3.99
CA SER A 93 20.61 16.74 -3.20
C SER A 93 21.31 15.43 -2.85
N LEU A 94 22.37 15.06 -3.58
CA LEU A 94 23.12 13.80 -3.36
C LEU A 94 23.91 13.75 -2.02
N LEU A 95 23.72 14.75 -1.14
CA LEU A 95 24.23 14.78 0.24
C LEU A 95 23.29 14.02 1.19
N ALA A 96 23.41 12.69 1.18
CA ALA A 96 22.69 11.78 2.09
C ALA A 96 23.62 11.17 3.17
N PRO A 97 23.18 11.06 4.44
CA PRO A 97 23.92 10.44 5.54
C PRO A 97 24.02 8.91 5.45
N THR A 98 23.01 8.23 4.91
CA THR A 98 22.94 6.76 4.87
C THR A 98 22.99 6.21 3.44
N ALA A 99 23.28 4.91 3.29
CA ALA A 99 23.32 4.27 1.98
C ALA A 99 21.92 4.12 1.35
N ILE A 100 20.89 3.75 2.13
CA ILE A 100 19.49 3.72 1.68
C ILE A 100 19.01 5.09 1.18
N GLU A 101 19.26 6.17 1.91
CA GLU A 101 18.85 7.51 1.46
C GLU A 101 19.66 7.99 0.24
N ARG A 102 20.93 7.59 0.13
CA ARG A 102 21.76 7.90 -1.04
C ARG A 102 21.19 7.29 -2.32
N ASP A 103 20.83 6.01 -2.28
CA ASP A 103 20.18 5.33 -3.42
C ASP A 103 18.86 6.01 -3.78
N ALA A 104 17.97 6.23 -2.79
CA ALA A 104 16.71 6.91 -3.01
C ALA A 104 16.90 8.29 -3.69
N ARG A 105 17.84 9.11 -3.21
CA ARG A 105 18.14 10.43 -3.81
C ARG A 105 18.83 10.32 -5.19
N GLU A 106 19.69 9.32 -5.42
CA GLU A 106 20.28 9.04 -6.74
C GLU A 106 19.29 8.48 -7.76
N ARG A 107 18.17 7.88 -7.31
CA ARG A 107 17.03 7.49 -8.16
C ARG A 107 16.01 8.63 -8.34
N PHE A 108 15.80 9.47 -7.33
CA PHE A 108 15.03 10.72 -7.48
C PHE A 108 15.62 11.65 -8.56
N ASP A 109 16.95 11.82 -8.63
CA ASP A 109 17.62 12.63 -9.68
C ASP A 109 17.39 12.11 -11.11
N ARG A 110 16.92 10.85 -11.25
CA ARG A 110 16.56 10.25 -12.54
C ARG A 110 15.11 10.49 -12.94
N LEU A 111 14.21 10.83 -12.00
CA LEU A 111 12.79 11.04 -12.30
C LEU A 111 12.60 12.20 -13.28
N GLU A 112 11.75 11.98 -14.28
CA GLU A 112 11.53 12.91 -15.39
C GLU A 112 10.54 14.05 -15.03
N GLY A 113 9.96 14.05 -13.82
CA GLY A 113 9.04 15.08 -13.38
C GLY A 113 8.60 14.87 -11.92
N TRP A 114 7.57 15.62 -11.53
CA TRP A 114 6.96 15.58 -10.19
C TRP A 114 5.74 14.66 -10.12
N GLY A 115 5.19 14.48 -8.92
CA GLY A 115 4.09 13.55 -8.71
C GLY A 115 2.74 13.96 -9.32
N THR A 116 1.92 12.97 -9.67
CA THR A 116 0.54 13.09 -10.13
C THR A 116 -0.51 12.97 -9.01
N PHE A 117 -0.15 12.53 -7.81
CA PHE A 117 -1.06 12.37 -6.67
C PHE A 117 -0.46 12.80 -5.32
N SER A 118 0.87 12.91 -5.24
CA SER A 118 1.62 13.41 -4.07
C SER A 118 1.09 14.75 -3.54
N PRO A 119 1.08 14.98 -2.21
CA PRO A 119 0.72 16.27 -1.62
C PRO A 119 1.56 17.44 -2.13
N ILE A 120 0.98 18.64 -2.08
CA ILE A 120 1.58 19.93 -2.41
C ILE A 120 1.77 20.73 -1.13
N THR A 121 2.95 21.31 -0.94
CA THR A 121 3.37 21.99 0.30
C THR A 121 3.77 23.44 0.05
N LEU A 122 3.36 24.34 0.95
CA LEU A 122 3.54 25.79 0.85
C LEU A 122 3.74 26.42 2.24
N SER A 123 4.97 26.78 2.58
CA SER A 123 5.35 27.33 3.90
C SER A 123 5.38 28.86 3.94
N PHE A 124 5.12 29.44 5.11
CA PHE A 124 5.01 30.89 5.31
C PHE A 124 5.91 31.43 6.44
N ASP A 125 6.26 32.71 6.35
CA ASP A 125 6.93 33.50 7.40
C ASP A 125 5.98 34.60 7.90
N LEU A 126 5.57 34.55 9.17
CA LEU A 126 4.87 35.65 9.87
C LEU A 126 5.51 35.96 11.24
N ALA A 127 5.84 37.23 11.49
CA ALA A 127 6.60 37.66 12.66
C ALA A 127 5.77 38.32 13.78
N GLU A 128 4.67 39.00 13.43
CA GLU A 128 3.83 39.73 14.38
C GLU A 128 2.35 39.45 14.09
N VAL A 129 1.54 39.27 15.14
CA VAL A 129 0.08 39.15 15.06
C VAL A 129 -0.54 40.21 15.98
N GLY A 130 -1.43 41.03 15.43
CA GLY A 130 -2.04 42.16 16.16
C GLY A 130 -1.06 43.31 16.52
N GLY A 131 0.19 43.26 16.04
CA GLY A 131 1.25 44.21 16.36
C GLY A 131 2.07 43.88 17.61
N GLU A 132 1.99 42.64 18.10
CA GLU A 132 2.92 42.05 19.06
C GLU A 132 3.58 40.81 18.40
N PRO A 133 4.75 40.32 18.90
CA PRO A 133 5.38 39.11 18.34
C PRO A 133 4.44 37.91 18.35
N ARG A 134 4.42 37.13 17.26
CA ARG A 134 3.58 35.93 17.14
C ARG A 134 3.95 34.90 18.21
N ALA A 135 2.96 34.34 18.91
CA ALA A 135 3.14 33.24 19.85
C ALA A 135 3.13 31.87 19.12
N PRO A 136 3.81 30.82 19.62
CA PRO A 136 3.92 29.52 18.92
C PRO A 136 2.57 28.91 18.53
N SER A 137 1.54 29.02 19.37
CA SER A 137 0.20 28.50 19.07
C SER A 137 -0.64 29.34 18.10
N GLN A 138 -0.09 30.41 17.51
CA GLN A 138 -0.72 31.19 16.45
C GLN A 138 -0.14 30.79 15.09
N SER A 139 -0.98 30.28 14.19
CA SER A 139 -0.64 30.04 12.78
C SER A 139 -0.21 31.33 12.06
N ALA A 140 0.58 31.19 10.99
CA ALA A 140 0.82 32.29 10.05
C ALA A 140 -0.44 32.65 9.22
N LEU A 141 -1.35 31.70 8.99
CA LEU A 141 -2.58 31.88 8.20
C LEU A 141 -3.84 31.99 9.08
N ASP A 142 -4.87 32.64 8.54
CA ASP A 142 -6.25 32.56 9.07
C ASP A 142 -6.91 31.26 8.61
N LEU A 143 -6.79 30.21 9.42
CA LEU A 143 -7.30 28.86 9.11
C LEU A 143 -8.82 28.86 8.91
N ALA A 144 -9.55 29.65 9.70
CA ALA A 144 -11.01 29.77 9.58
C ALA A 144 -11.44 30.40 8.23
N ASN A 145 -10.59 31.22 7.60
CA ASN A 145 -10.85 31.70 6.24
C ASN A 145 -10.47 30.69 5.14
N ILE A 146 -9.62 29.70 5.42
CA ILE A 146 -9.40 28.56 4.52
C ILE A 146 -10.64 27.65 4.55
N GLU A 147 -11.15 27.35 5.74
CA GLU A 147 -12.37 26.57 5.97
C GLU A 147 -13.60 27.23 5.33
N GLU A 148 -13.82 28.54 5.53
CA GLU A 148 -14.90 29.31 4.89
C GLU A 148 -14.86 29.26 3.35
N ARG A 149 -13.71 28.92 2.75
CA ARG A 149 -13.48 28.95 1.30
C ARG A 149 -13.46 27.59 0.62
N HIS A 150 -13.04 26.55 1.33
CA HIS A 150 -12.75 25.23 0.75
C HIS A 150 -13.53 24.08 1.40
N HIS A 151 -14.21 24.28 2.53
CA HIS A 151 -14.91 23.21 3.26
C HIS A 151 -16.43 23.29 3.09
N GLY A 152 -17.09 22.14 2.94
CA GLY A 152 -18.56 22.02 2.96
C GLY A 152 -19.29 22.68 1.78
N ASP A 153 -18.57 23.10 0.76
CA ASP A 153 -19.09 23.68 -0.49
C ASP A 153 -19.20 22.66 -1.63
N ASP A 154 -18.69 21.44 -1.43
CA ASP A 154 -18.47 20.40 -2.45
C ASP A 154 -17.59 20.94 -3.62
N TYR A 155 -16.44 21.55 -3.27
CA TYR A 155 -15.35 21.95 -4.16
C TYR A 155 -15.75 23.00 -5.23
N ASP A 156 -16.48 24.04 -4.82
CA ASP A 156 -16.89 25.13 -5.69
C ASP A 156 -15.76 26.15 -5.89
N PHE A 157 -15.02 25.93 -6.98
CA PHE A 157 -13.89 26.75 -7.43
C PHE A 157 -14.12 28.28 -7.39
N GLU A 158 -15.36 28.80 -7.44
CA GLU A 158 -15.64 30.23 -7.59
C GLU A 158 -14.99 31.13 -6.51
N ASN A 159 -14.79 30.63 -5.29
CA ASN A 159 -14.33 31.39 -4.12
C ASN A 159 -13.02 30.88 -3.47
N ASP A 160 -12.40 29.84 -4.04
CA ASP A 160 -11.14 29.22 -3.60
C ASP A 160 -10.05 30.24 -3.24
N ALA A 161 -9.28 29.98 -2.18
CA ALA A 161 -8.07 30.76 -1.86
C ALA A 161 -6.88 30.39 -2.77
N ILE A 162 -6.81 29.11 -3.17
CA ILE A 162 -5.72 28.49 -3.94
C ILE A 162 -6.32 27.63 -5.04
N TYR A 163 -5.73 27.70 -6.24
CA TYR A 163 -6.06 26.82 -7.36
C TYR A 163 -4.84 25.97 -7.77
N LEU A 164 -5.09 24.71 -8.14
CA LEU A 164 -4.15 23.89 -8.92
C LEU A 164 -4.66 23.82 -10.37
N VAL A 165 -3.94 24.39 -11.34
CA VAL A 165 -4.45 24.61 -12.70
C VAL A 165 -3.66 23.81 -13.73
N ASN A 166 -4.34 22.98 -14.53
CA ASN A 166 -3.76 22.39 -15.76
C ASN A 166 -3.53 23.53 -16.78
N LEU A 167 -2.26 23.76 -17.15
CA LEU A 167 -1.88 24.90 -18.00
C LEU A 167 -2.20 24.68 -19.48
N GLU A 168 -2.45 23.45 -19.91
CA GLU A 168 -2.84 23.13 -21.28
C GLU A 168 -4.33 23.41 -21.49
N THR A 169 -5.19 22.89 -20.61
CA THR A 169 -6.65 23.01 -20.69
C THR A 169 -7.23 24.29 -20.06
N GLY A 170 -6.48 24.92 -19.15
CA GLY A 170 -6.91 26.07 -18.37
C GLY A 170 -7.95 25.74 -17.29
N LEU A 171 -8.02 24.48 -16.84
CA LEU A 171 -8.96 24.01 -15.83
C LEU A 171 -8.30 23.90 -14.45
N PRO A 172 -8.91 24.44 -13.38
CA PRO A 172 -8.60 24.05 -12.01
C PRO A 172 -8.96 22.59 -11.73
N VAL A 173 -8.10 21.90 -10.99
CA VAL A 173 -8.26 20.54 -10.47
C VAL A 173 -8.85 20.63 -9.06
N PRO A 174 -9.83 19.78 -8.68
CA PRO A 174 -10.34 19.76 -7.30
C PRO A 174 -9.24 19.32 -6.33
N ILE A 175 -9.02 20.11 -5.28
CA ILE A 175 -8.02 19.87 -4.23
C ILE A 175 -8.68 19.71 -2.86
N ASP A 176 -8.14 18.79 -2.06
CA ASP A 176 -8.51 18.59 -0.67
C ASP A 176 -7.60 19.47 0.18
N VAL A 177 -8.24 20.35 0.96
CA VAL A 177 -7.60 21.22 1.94
C VAL A 177 -8.12 20.85 3.33
N GLY A 178 -8.22 19.54 3.60
CA GLY A 178 -8.65 19.00 4.90
C GLY A 178 -10.14 18.68 5.03
N ASN A 179 -10.83 18.35 3.94
CA ASN A 179 -12.27 18.11 3.94
C ASN A 179 -12.64 16.70 4.45
N GLY A 180 -11.71 15.96 5.08
CA GLY A 180 -11.90 14.57 5.54
C GLY A 180 -11.70 13.49 4.46
N ASN A 181 -11.16 13.82 3.29
CA ASN A 181 -11.01 12.86 2.18
C ASN A 181 -9.88 11.84 2.34
N PHE A 182 -8.84 12.17 3.10
CA PHE A 182 -7.71 11.29 3.40
C PHE A 182 -7.30 11.53 4.86
N GLU A 183 -7.62 10.56 5.69
CA GLU A 183 -7.44 10.57 7.14
C GLU A 183 -6.02 10.17 7.54
N LEU A 184 -5.63 10.50 8.78
CA LEU A 184 -4.33 10.11 9.35
C LEU A 184 -4.44 9.46 10.75
N THR A 185 -5.67 9.26 11.23
CA THR A 185 -5.97 8.71 12.56
C THR A 185 -5.73 7.19 12.60
N LEU A 186 -5.04 6.71 13.63
CA LEU A 186 -4.58 5.32 13.79
C LEU A 186 -5.59 4.40 14.52
N LYS A 187 -5.71 3.14 14.07
CA LYS A 187 -6.54 2.11 14.73
C LYS A 187 -5.87 1.51 15.98
N ARG A 188 -4.54 1.36 15.96
CA ARG A 188 -3.71 0.80 17.04
C ARG A 188 -2.60 1.80 17.44
N LEU A 189 -2.11 1.67 18.68
CA LEU A 189 -1.09 2.55 19.28
C LEU A 189 0.14 1.77 19.78
N ASP A 190 -0.05 0.48 19.99
CA ASP A 190 0.83 -0.46 20.69
C ASP A 190 1.87 -1.15 19.79
N ARG A 191 2.02 -0.68 18.54
CA ARG A 191 2.81 -1.34 17.49
C ARG A 191 4.21 -0.74 17.25
N TYR A 192 4.57 0.32 17.95
CA TYR A 192 5.69 1.19 17.58
C TYR A 192 6.98 0.97 18.42
N TRP A 193 7.18 -0.27 18.89
CA TRP A 193 8.35 -0.77 19.63
C TRP A 193 8.63 -0.12 21.00
N ALA A 194 9.59 -0.72 21.72
CA ALA A 194 9.94 -0.33 23.08
C ALA A 194 10.30 1.17 23.20
N ASN A 195 9.90 1.75 24.32
CA ASN A 195 10.24 3.11 24.73
C ASN A 195 9.82 4.21 23.73
N ASP A 196 8.78 3.99 22.92
CA ASP A 196 8.15 5.07 22.14
C ASP A 196 7.63 6.17 23.09
N THR A 197 8.05 7.40 22.82
CA THR A 197 7.75 8.64 23.55
C THR A 197 6.35 9.18 23.22
N ARG A 198 5.77 8.76 22.09
CA ARG A 198 4.44 9.15 21.59
C ARG A 198 3.49 7.94 21.50
N ALA A 199 3.70 6.92 22.33
CA ALA A 199 2.91 5.68 22.39
C ALA A 199 1.41 5.88 22.73
N THR A 200 1.01 7.08 23.11
CA THR A 200 -0.39 7.46 23.43
C THR A 200 -1.08 8.19 22.27
N GLU A 201 -0.38 8.47 21.17
CA GLU A 201 -0.82 9.42 20.15
C GLU A 201 -1.37 8.75 18.89
N ARG A 202 -2.59 9.16 18.52
CA ARG A 202 -3.39 8.65 17.39
C ARG A 202 -2.86 9.03 15.99
N ASN A 203 -1.64 9.53 15.88
CA ASN A 203 -1.04 10.03 14.64
C ASN A 203 0.47 9.74 14.57
N LEU A 204 1.01 9.43 13.39
CA LEU A 204 2.46 9.22 13.15
C LEU A 204 3.13 10.41 12.44
N VAL A 205 2.35 11.35 11.92
CA VAL A 205 2.73 12.33 10.90
C VAL A 205 2.80 13.75 11.47
N TYR A 206 1.88 14.12 12.37
CA TYR A 206 1.81 15.42 13.06
C TYR A 206 1.77 15.23 14.57
N ASP A 207 2.38 16.13 15.35
CA ASP A 207 2.29 16.05 16.81
C ASP A 207 0.97 16.56 17.40
N THR A 208 0.64 16.00 18.56
CA THR A 208 -0.62 16.17 19.30
C THR A 208 -0.39 16.36 20.81
N ILE A 209 0.87 16.47 21.27
CA ILE A 209 1.30 16.80 22.63
C ILE A 209 1.54 18.31 22.80
N ASP A 210 1.17 18.88 23.95
CA ASP A 210 1.43 20.29 24.28
C ASP A 210 2.67 20.45 25.18
N GLU A 211 3.82 20.78 24.62
CA GLU A 211 5.01 21.12 25.39
C GLU A 211 5.05 22.58 25.85
N THR A 212 4.28 23.47 25.20
CA THR A 212 4.12 24.86 25.67
C THR A 212 3.42 24.95 27.04
N LYS A 213 2.73 23.88 27.47
CA LYS A 213 1.88 23.82 28.67
C LYS A 213 0.93 25.01 28.72
N HIS A 214 0.06 25.06 27.72
CA HIS A 214 -0.92 26.10 27.40
C HIS A 214 -0.29 27.50 27.28
N GLY A 215 0.80 27.60 26.53
CA GLY A 215 1.54 28.84 26.26
C GLY A 215 2.26 29.44 27.47
N SER A 216 2.56 28.63 28.51
CA SER A 216 3.35 29.07 29.67
C SER A 216 4.85 28.89 29.50
N ILE A 217 5.25 27.98 28.60
CA ILE A 217 6.58 27.85 28.00
C ILE A 217 6.55 28.50 26.61
N THR A 218 7.69 29.05 26.19
CA THR A 218 7.93 29.73 24.92
C THR A 218 9.33 29.35 24.42
N GLU A 219 9.64 29.55 23.14
CA GLU A 219 10.99 29.44 22.56
C GLU A 219 12.11 29.96 23.46
N ALA A 220 11.92 31.16 24.04
CA ALA A 220 12.93 31.82 24.87
C ALA A 220 13.07 31.24 26.30
N THR A 221 12.29 30.21 26.63
CA THR A 221 12.26 29.52 27.92
C THR A 221 12.17 27.99 27.78
N PHE A 222 12.15 27.46 26.56
CA PHE A 222 12.22 26.03 26.28
C PHE A 222 13.64 25.54 26.63
N THR A 223 13.71 24.33 27.18
CA THR A 223 14.95 23.72 27.67
C THR A 223 14.82 22.20 27.54
N PRO A 224 15.93 21.45 27.35
CA PRO A 224 15.85 20.03 27.00
C PRO A 224 15.21 19.13 28.08
N ASP A 225 15.04 19.59 29.33
CA ASP A 225 14.29 18.86 30.35
C ASP A 225 12.78 18.83 30.09
N LEU A 226 12.27 19.79 29.32
CA LEU A 226 10.87 19.98 28.91
C LEU A 226 10.50 19.25 27.62
N ASP A 227 11.50 19.00 26.76
CA ASP A 227 11.42 18.17 25.56
C ASP A 227 11.10 16.71 25.94
N THR A 228 10.06 16.13 25.30
CA THR A 228 9.49 14.84 25.70
C THR A 228 9.65 13.69 24.69
N ASP A 229 10.07 13.95 23.45
CA ASP A 229 10.44 12.90 22.48
C ASP A 229 11.89 12.95 21.96
N PHE A 230 12.61 14.02 22.26
CA PHE A 230 14.00 14.28 21.91
C PHE A 230 14.22 14.63 20.43
N ASP A 231 13.32 15.39 19.81
CA ASP A 231 13.52 15.99 18.48
C ASP A 231 14.19 17.39 18.52
N GLY A 232 14.02 18.15 19.61
CA GLY A 232 14.60 19.48 19.82
C GLY A 232 13.69 20.68 19.52
N VAL A 233 12.42 20.46 19.19
CA VAL A 233 11.41 21.49 18.85
C VAL A 233 10.44 21.72 20.01
N LEU A 234 9.93 22.96 20.16
CA LEU A 234 8.89 23.25 21.16
C LEU A 234 7.51 22.87 20.60
N ASP A 235 7.02 21.70 21.03
CA ASP A 235 5.81 21.12 20.46
C ASP A 235 4.51 21.90 20.77
N VAL A 236 3.69 22.05 19.73
CA VAL A 236 2.34 22.65 19.74
C VAL A 236 1.40 21.67 19.03
N PRO A 237 0.32 21.18 19.66
CA PRO A 237 -0.59 20.22 19.04
C PRO A 237 -1.12 20.73 17.71
N ASN A 238 -1.04 19.91 16.67
CA ASN A 238 -1.42 20.27 15.31
C ASN A 238 -2.95 20.24 15.10
N LEU A 239 -3.66 21.00 15.94
CA LEU A 239 -5.11 21.09 16.03
C LEU A 239 -5.60 22.49 15.60
N ASP A 240 -6.83 22.62 15.10
CA ASP A 240 -7.49 23.89 14.75
C ASP A 240 -7.43 24.94 15.88
N GLU A 241 -7.74 24.51 17.11
CA GLU A 241 -7.51 25.19 18.38
C GLU A 241 -6.47 24.36 19.18
N ALA A 242 -5.20 24.78 19.16
CA ALA A 242 -4.04 24.03 19.70
C ALA A 242 -4.11 23.56 21.17
N TYR A 243 -5.11 23.97 21.95
CA TYR A 243 -5.32 23.56 23.35
C TYR A 243 -6.77 23.10 23.63
N VAL A 244 -7.53 22.70 22.61
CA VAL A 244 -8.95 22.30 22.77
C VAL A 244 -9.10 20.93 23.41
N CYS A 245 -8.15 20.02 23.17
CA CYS A 245 -8.18 18.65 23.66
C CYS A 245 -7.40 18.44 24.97
N PRO A 246 -7.73 17.39 25.76
CA PRO A 246 -6.97 17.05 26.97
C PRO A 246 -5.57 16.51 26.67
N ASP A 247 -4.59 16.91 27.51
CA ASP A 247 -3.33 16.18 27.70
C ASP A 247 -3.58 14.69 27.99
N PRO A 248 -2.64 13.78 27.65
CA PRO A 248 -2.67 12.38 28.12
C PRO A 248 -2.75 12.30 29.65
N ASP A 249 -3.61 11.41 30.18
CA ASP A 249 -3.71 11.16 31.61
C ASP A 249 -2.67 10.09 32.03
N PRO A 250 -1.76 10.38 32.99
CA PRO A 250 -0.66 9.48 33.35
C PRO A 250 -1.09 8.23 34.13
N ILE A 251 -2.40 8.03 34.36
CA ILE A 251 -2.98 6.80 34.90
C ILE A 251 -3.79 6.08 33.82
N CYS A 252 -4.58 6.81 33.03
CA CYS A 252 -5.51 6.23 32.07
C CYS A 252 -4.91 5.96 30.69
N ASP A 253 -3.85 6.64 30.27
CA ASP A 253 -3.17 6.41 28.98
C ASP A 253 -1.95 5.48 29.08
N ASP A 254 -1.41 5.21 30.28
CA ASP A 254 -0.34 4.22 30.47
C ASP A 254 -0.89 2.78 30.45
N ALA A 255 -0.69 2.07 29.34
CA ALA A 255 -1.09 0.67 29.16
C ALA A 255 -0.53 -0.32 30.19
N ARG A 256 0.52 0.04 30.94
CA ARG A 256 1.09 -0.78 32.03
C ARG A 256 0.35 -0.57 33.36
N ASN A 257 -0.52 0.42 33.44
CA ASN A 257 -1.28 0.74 34.64
C ASN A 257 -2.47 -0.22 34.81
N PRO A 258 -2.66 -0.86 35.99
CA PRO A 258 -3.83 -1.71 36.23
C PRO A 258 -5.19 -1.02 36.06
N ALA A 259 -5.23 0.33 36.05
CA ALA A 259 -6.43 1.11 35.78
C ALA A 259 -6.76 1.27 34.28
N TYR A 260 -5.85 0.93 33.36
CA TYR A 260 -6.00 1.17 31.92
C TYR A 260 -7.26 0.50 31.32
N GLU A 261 -7.61 -0.70 31.78
CA GLU A 261 -8.83 -1.41 31.36
C GLU A 261 -10.07 -1.08 32.22
N GLU A 262 -9.99 -0.16 33.18
CA GLU A 262 -11.19 0.29 33.88
C GLU A 262 -12.05 1.17 32.94
N PRO A 263 -13.39 0.98 32.87
CA PRO A 263 -14.25 1.73 31.95
C PRO A 263 -14.13 3.25 32.07
N GLN A 264 -13.82 3.76 33.26
CA GLN A 264 -13.58 5.19 33.49
C GLN A 264 -12.34 5.72 32.77
N CYS A 265 -11.28 4.93 32.64
CA CYS A 265 -10.09 5.29 31.87
C CYS A 265 -10.31 5.11 30.38
N ARG A 266 -10.98 4.02 29.96
CA ARG A 266 -11.38 3.82 28.55
C ARG A 266 -12.20 5.00 28.01
N LEU A 267 -13.21 5.45 28.77
CA LEU A 267 -14.02 6.62 28.40
C LEU A 267 -13.23 7.93 28.37
N ALA A 268 -12.22 8.09 29.23
CA ALA A 268 -11.33 9.25 29.22
C ALA A 268 -10.45 9.27 27.97
N ARG A 269 -9.75 8.15 27.66
CA ARG A 269 -8.98 7.97 26.43
C ARG A 269 -9.83 8.21 25.19
N GLN A 270 -11.00 7.58 25.11
CA GLN A 270 -11.92 7.72 23.98
C GLN A 270 -12.40 9.17 23.78
N GLN A 271 -12.62 9.94 24.86
CA GLN A 271 -12.99 11.37 24.75
C GLN A 271 -11.82 12.23 24.27
N ARG A 272 -10.59 11.90 24.68
CA ARG A 272 -9.36 12.52 24.16
C ARG A 272 -9.15 12.17 22.69
N ASP A 273 -9.14 10.89 22.34
CA ASP A 273 -8.91 10.38 20.99
C ASP A 273 -9.91 10.96 19.97
N ARG A 274 -11.21 11.05 20.33
CA ARG A 274 -12.24 11.70 19.50
C ARG A 274 -11.90 13.16 19.26
N CYS A 275 -11.58 13.90 20.32
CA CYS A 275 -11.23 15.31 20.23
C CYS A 275 -10.01 15.52 19.31
N VAL A 276 -8.96 14.72 19.50
CA VAL A 276 -7.75 14.81 18.67
C VAL A 276 -8.07 14.54 17.20
N ALA A 277 -8.91 13.55 16.89
CA ALA A 277 -9.36 13.28 15.52
C ALA A 277 -10.26 14.40 14.95
N ASP A 278 -11.22 14.91 15.72
CA ASP A 278 -12.16 15.95 15.31
C ASP A 278 -11.49 17.30 15.00
N HIS A 279 -10.34 17.56 15.64
CA HIS A 279 -9.65 18.84 15.58
C HIS A 279 -8.31 18.80 14.81
N LEU A 280 -7.88 17.63 14.29
CA LEU A 280 -6.59 17.44 13.61
C LEU A 280 -6.49 18.23 12.30
N LEU A 281 -5.49 19.11 12.21
CA LEU A 281 -5.14 19.80 10.96
C LEU A 281 -4.41 18.87 10.00
N THR A 282 -5.15 18.10 9.21
CA THR A 282 -4.57 17.30 8.11
C THR A 282 -3.99 18.17 6.98
N TYR A 283 -4.44 19.43 6.89
CA TYR A 283 -4.16 20.38 5.82
C TYR A 283 -3.19 21.52 6.18
N TYR A 284 -2.81 21.65 7.45
CA TYR A 284 -1.90 22.70 7.90
C TYR A 284 -0.99 22.18 9.00
N GLU A 285 0.30 22.45 8.86
CA GLU A 285 1.33 22.14 9.83
C GLU A 285 1.69 23.41 10.60
N ARG A 286 1.40 23.44 11.91
CA ARG A 286 1.72 24.58 12.78
C ARG A 286 3.21 24.80 12.95
N GLU A 287 3.96 23.71 13.11
CA GLU A 287 5.37 23.71 13.49
C GLU A 287 6.26 24.50 12.50
N THR A 288 6.11 24.25 11.20
CA THR A 288 6.83 25.00 10.15
C THR A 288 5.99 26.06 9.42
N ASP A 289 4.73 26.27 9.84
CA ASP A 289 3.70 27.06 9.13
C ASP A 289 3.52 26.65 7.67
N THR A 290 3.36 25.34 7.44
CA THR A 290 3.24 24.75 6.10
C THR A 290 1.80 24.36 5.80
N LEU A 291 1.20 25.00 4.79
CA LEU A 291 -0.06 24.54 4.22
C LEU A 291 0.20 23.29 3.35
N VAL A 292 -0.66 22.28 3.50
CA VAL A 292 -0.63 21.01 2.78
C VAL A 292 -1.97 20.82 2.08
N PHE A 293 -1.95 20.61 0.77
CA PHE A 293 -3.15 20.31 -0.01
C PHE A 293 -2.83 19.31 -1.12
N ARG A 294 -3.82 18.55 -1.56
CA ARG A 294 -3.61 17.34 -2.40
C ARG A 294 -4.74 17.20 -3.43
N PRO A 295 -4.47 16.76 -4.66
CA PRO A 295 -5.52 16.65 -5.68
C PRO A 295 -6.47 15.49 -5.35
N LEU A 296 -7.79 15.68 -5.46
CA LEU A 296 -8.76 14.58 -5.23
C LEU A 296 -8.72 13.50 -6.32
N LEU A 297 -8.12 13.83 -7.48
CA LEU A 297 -8.02 13.01 -8.67
C LEU A 297 -6.56 13.02 -9.17
N PRO A 298 -6.02 11.90 -9.66
CA PRO A 298 -4.67 11.87 -10.21
C PRO A 298 -4.53 12.85 -11.38
N LEU A 299 -3.47 13.65 -11.37
CA LEU A 299 -3.09 14.54 -12.47
C LEU A 299 -2.78 13.75 -13.75
N ASP A 300 -2.77 14.45 -14.87
CA ASP A 300 -2.34 13.91 -16.17
C ASP A 300 -0.80 13.74 -16.16
N GLU A 301 -0.29 12.64 -16.72
CA GLU A 301 1.17 12.39 -16.78
C GLU A 301 1.87 13.34 -17.77
N MET A 302 3.17 13.60 -17.56
CA MET A 302 4.02 14.47 -18.41
C MET A 302 3.48 15.89 -18.67
N THR A 303 2.51 16.35 -17.89
CA THR A 303 1.68 17.54 -18.12
C THR A 303 2.08 18.69 -17.20
N LYS A 304 1.82 19.93 -17.62
CA LYS A 304 2.23 21.14 -16.87
C LYS A 304 1.10 21.74 -16.06
N TYR A 305 1.36 21.93 -14.78
CA TYR A 305 0.45 22.53 -13.82
C TYR A 305 1.05 23.81 -13.23
N ALA A 306 0.19 24.66 -12.69
CA ALA A 306 0.59 25.74 -11.79
C ALA A 306 -0.26 25.75 -10.54
N VAL A 307 0.38 26.08 -9.41
CA VAL A 307 -0.35 26.54 -8.23
C VAL A 307 -0.54 28.04 -8.34
N VAL A 308 -1.75 28.51 -8.06
CA VAL A 308 -2.14 29.92 -8.08
C VAL A 308 -2.71 30.28 -6.71
N VAL A 309 -1.90 30.93 -5.89
CA VAL A 309 -2.31 31.47 -4.58
C VAL A 309 -2.88 32.87 -4.82
N THR A 310 -4.11 33.11 -4.40
CA THR A 310 -4.80 34.39 -4.61
C THR A 310 -4.64 35.36 -3.44
N ASP A 311 -5.02 36.62 -3.62
CA ASP A 311 -5.14 37.61 -2.53
C ASP A 311 -6.32 37.35 -1.58
N ARG A 312 -7.09 36.28 -1.82
CA ARG A 312 -8.09 35.73 -0.89
C ARG A 312 -7.47 34.90 0.24
N LEU A 313 -6.27 34.34 0.06
CA LEU A 313 -5.54 33.71 1.15
C LEU A 313 -4.92 34.79 2.03
N VAL A 314 -5.29 34.83 3.31
CA VAL A 314 -4.88 35.87 4.26
C VAL A 314 -4.10 35.31 5.44
N ASP A 315 -3.23 36.14 6.00
CA ASP A 315 -2.50 35.84 7.22
C ASP A 315 -3.38 35.98 8.48
N ALA A 316 -2.85 35.60 9.64
CA ALA A 316 -3.54 35.74 10.93
C ALA A 316 -3.81 37.20 11.38
N ASN A 317 -3.48 38.22 10.56
CA ASN A 317 -3.91 39.61 10.73
C ASN A 317 -5.08 40.00 9.80
N GLY A 318 -5.43 39.17 8.82
CA GLY A 318 -6.36 39.47 7.74
C GLY A 318 -5.73 40.25 6.57
N ASP A 319 -4.39 40.30 6.49
CA ASP A 319 -3.65 40.84 5.34
C ASP A 319 -3.33 39.73 4.34
N ALA A 320 -3.56 39.97 3.05
CA ALA A 320 -3.29 38.98 2.00
C ALA A 320 -1.83 38.50 2.00
N VAL A 321 -1.63 37.20 1.79
CA VAL A 321 -0.29 36.58 1.73
C VAL A 321 0.55 37.13 0.57
N LYS A 322 1.86 36.87 0.59
CA LYS A 322 2.79 37.65 -0.20
C LYS A 322 3.95 36.84 -0.80
N SER A 323 4.15 37.00 -2.11
CA SER A 323 5.36 36.55 -2.79
C SER A 323 6.66 37.04 -2.12
N PRO A 324 7.73 36.22 -2.08
CA PRO A 324 9.02 36.63 -1.54
C PRO A 324 9.83 37.55 -2.45
N PHE A 325 9.36 37.82 -3.68
CA PHE A 325 10.04 38.64 -4.71
C PHE A 325 9.30 39.97 -4.98
N ASP A 326 9.90 40.84 -5.80
CA ASP A 326 9.25 42.06 -6.34
C ASP A 326 8.08 41.74 -7.30
N LEU A 327 7.99 40.48 -7.77
CA LEU A 327 6.94 39.94 -8.63
C LEU A 327 6.24 38.76 -7.95
N VAL A 328 5.00 38.46 -8.34
CA VAL A 328 4.16 37.37 -7.77
C VAL A 328 4.60 35.96 -8.21
N TYR A 329 5.82 35.82 -8.72
CA TYR A 329 6.42 34.57 -9.21
C TYR A 329 7.96 34.68 -9.20
N HIS A 330 8.67 33.56 -9.10
CA HIS A 330 10.13 33.54 -9.27
C HIS A 330 10.53 33.83 -10.73
N ALA A 331 11.66 34.48 -10.99
CA ALA A 331 12.03 34.96 -12.33
C ALA A 331 12.10 33.85 -13.42
N THR A 332 12.36 32.59 -13.06
CA THR A 332 12.31 31.45 -14.00
C THR A 332 10.88 31.05 -14.40
N GLN A 333 9.90 31.35 -13.54
CA GLN A 333 8.49 30.97 -13.68
C GLN A 333 7.67 31.98 -14.50
N ARG A 334 8.32 32.97 -15.14
CA ARG A 334 7.62 34.04 -15.89
C ARG A 334 6.65 33.51 -16.95
N THR A 335 7.06 32.53 -17.75
CA THR A 335 6.20 31.94 -18.79
C THR A 335 4.97 31.24 -18.21
N ILE A 336 5.09 30.69 -17.00
CA ILE A 336 3.96 30.09 -16.26
C ILE A 336 3.02 31.19 -15.80
N ALA A 337 3.52 32.28 -15.19
CA ALA A 337 2.69 33.40 -14.77
C ALA A 337 2.00 34.14 -15.94
N GLU A 338 2.67 34.23 -17.10
CA GLU A 338 2.05 34.72 -18.34
C GLU A 338 0.91 33.79 -18.80
N ARG A 339 1.09 32.47 -18.73
CA ARG A 339 0.03 31.49 -19.05
C ARG A 339 -1.12 31.48 -18.03
N VAL A 340 -0.84 31.63 -16.74
CA VAL A 340 -1.86 31.78 -15.69
C VAL A 340 -2.70 33.03 -15.93
N SER A 341 -2.09 34.14 -16.36
CA SER A 341 -2.84 35.34 -16.77
C SER A 341 -3.79 35.05 -17.93
N GLU A 342 -3.35 34.33 -18.96
CA GLU A 342 -4.22 33.95 -20.10
C GLU A 342 -5.41 33.09 -19.66
N VAL A 343 -5.21 32.17 -18.70
CA VAL A 343 -6.25 31.26 -18.21
C VAL A 343 -7.29 31.99 -17.38
N ILE A 344 -6.87 32.88 -16.47
CA ILE A 344 -7.80 33.70 -15.66
C ILE A 344 -8.53 34.74 -16.55
N ASP A 345 -7.89 35.23 -17.62
CA ASP A 345 -8.50 36.12 -18.60
C ASP A 345 -9.45 35.42 -19.62
N ASP A 346 -9.51 34.08 -19.66
CA ASP A 346 -10.36 33.36 -20.62
C ASP A 346 -11.86 33.41 -20.22
N PRO A 347 -12.75 34.04 -21.02
CA PRO A 347 -14.17 34.12 -20.68
C PRO A 347 -14.91 32.77 -20.68
N SER A 348 -14.31 31.70 -21.21
CA SER A 348 -14.83 30.33 -21.10
C SER A 348 -14.47 29.64 -19.79
N ARG A 349 -13.47 30.15 -19.05
CA ARG A 349 -13.06 29.67 -17.72
C ARG A 349 -13.57 30.53 -16.57
N ALA A 350 -14.27 31.63 -16.86
CA ALA A 350 -14.75 32.58 -15.86
C ALA A 350 -15.61 31.97 -14.73
N ALA A 351 -16.35 30.88 -14.98
CA ALA A 351 -17.16 30.20 -13.96
C ALA A 351 -16.32 29.52 -12.85
N TYR A 352 -15.06 29.21 -13.13
CA TYR A 352 -14.12 28.59 -12.19
C TYR A 352 -13.39 29.62 -11.33
N PHE A 353 -13.28 30.87 -11.78
CA PHE A 353 -12.47 31.90 -11.14
C PHE A 353 -13.29 33.04 -10.49
N GLY A 354 -14.61 32.99 -10.57
CA GLY A 354 -15.51 33.90 -9.85
C GLY A 354 -15.22 35.38 -10.08
N ASP A 355 -15.02 36.11 -8.98
CA ASP A 355 -14.78 37.55 -9.03
C ASP A 355 -13.37 37.96 -9.49
N ILE A 356 -12.41 37.03 -9.55
CA ILE A 356 -11.08 37.27 -10.13
C ILE A 356 -11.00 36.94 -11.64
N ALA A 357 -12.06 36.41 -12.24
CA ALA A 357 -12.12 36.14 -13.68
C ALA A 357 -11.99 37.43 -14.53
N GLY A 358 -11.16 37.41 -15.57
CA GLY A 358 -10.92 38.57 -16.44
C GLY A 358 -10.05 39.67 -15.82
N THR A 359 -9.25 39.33 -14.80
CA THR A 359 -8.33 40.26 -14.10
C THR A 359 -6.85 39.96 -14.34
N GLY A 360 -6.54 38.96 -15.18
CA GLY A 360 -5.21 38.37 -15.32
C GLY A 360 -4.65 37.95 -13.97
N ILE A 361 -3.41 38.34 -13.69
CA ILE A 361 -2.74 38.08 -12.40
C ILE A 361 -2.87 39.21 -11.37
N SER A 362 -3.86 40.11 -11.45
CA SER A 362 -3.96 41.22 -10.47
C SER A 362 -4.40 40.79 -9.07
N HIS A 363 -5.07 39.65 -8.95
CA HIS A 363 -5.49 39.01 -7.69
C HIS A 363 -4.64 37.77 -7.33
N VAL A 364 -3.51 37.57 -8.00
CA VAL A 364 -2.56 36.48 -7.67
C VAL A 364 -1.54 37.02 -6.67
N ALA A 365 -1.48 36.41 -5.49
CA ALA A 365 -0.49 36.71 -4.45
C ALA A 365 0.85 36.01 -4.71
N PHE A 366 0.81 34.76 -5.18
CA PHE A 366 1.98 33.99 -5.61
C PHE A 366 1.60 32.88 -6.61
N THR A 367 2.47 32.56 -7.57
CA THR A 367 2.29 31.42 -8.47
C THR A 367 3.61 30.81 -8.94
N TRP A 368 3.61 29.49 -9.15
CA TRP A 368 4.73 28.73 -9.70
C TRP A 368 4.21 27.52 -10.50
N GLY A 369 5.02 27.00 -11.41
CA GLY A 369 4.70 25.81 -12.20
C GLY A 369 5.49 24.56 -11.80
N PHE A 370 4.93 23.40 -12.12
CA PHE A 370 5.59 22.10 -12.11
C PHE A 370 5.14 21.22 -13.28
N THR A 371 6.01 20.31 -13.72
CA THR A 371 5.72 19.31 -14.76
C THR A 371 5.63 17.92 -14.13
N THR A 372 4.56 17.17 -14.37
CA THR A 372 4.41 15.80 -13.84
C THR A 372 5.33 14.80 -14.55
N GLN A 373 5.65 13.69 -13.88
CA GLN A 373 6.42 12.58 -14.43
C GLN A 373 5.54 11.70 -15.37
N PRO A 374 6.14 10.85 -16.23
CA PRO A 374 5.47 9.68 -16.77
C PRO A 374 5.20 8.67 -15.65
N THR A 375 3.98 8.15 -15.59
CA THR A 375 3.51 7.21 -14.54
C THR A 375 2.80 6.00 -15.14
N ILE A 376 2.11 6.19 -16.27
CA ILE A 376 1.37 5.16 -17.01
C ILE A 376 2.16 4.72 -18.25
N GLU A 377 2.84 5.66 -18.93
CA GLU A 377 3.46 5.38 -20.22
C GLU A 377 4.48 4.23 -20.16
N ASP A 378 5.31 4.16 -19.11
CA ASP A 378 6.30 3.09 -18.96
C ASP A 378 5.66 1.70 -19.05
N MET A 379 4.60 1.49 -18.28
CA MET A 379 3.89 0.22 -18.20
C MET A 379 3.16 -0.07 -19.52
N ARG A 380 2.55 0.96 -20.13
CA ARG A 380 1.93 0.88 -21.46
C ARG A 380 2.95 0.42 -22.51
N VAL A 381 4.14 1.02 -22.52
CA VAL A 381 5.21 0.75 -23.50
C VAL A 381 5.91 -0.60 -23.27
N LEU A 382 5.89 -1.13 -22.05
CA LEU A 382 6.33 -2.51 -21.75
C LEU A 382 5.29 -3.56 -22.18
N ARG A 383 4.01 -3.33 -21.87
CA ARG A 383 2.88 -4.12 -22.38
C ARG A 383 2.89 -4.18 -23.90
N ASP A 384 3.04 -3.04 -24.58
CA ASP A 384 3.12 -2.98 -26.05
C ASP A 384 4.33 -3.79 -26.58
N GLY A 385 5.43 -3.80 -25.82
CA GLY A 385 6.62 -4.62 -26.09
C GLY A 385 6.36 -6.12 -26.04
N LEU A 386 5.58 -6.62 -25.06
CA LEU A 386 5.17 -8.03 -24.98
C LEU A 386 4.39 -8.47 -26.22
N TYR A 387 3.54 -7.61 -26.77
CA TYR A 387 2.80 -7.87 -28.01
C TYR A 387 3.64 -7.68 -29.29
N GLY A 388 4.91 -7.33 -29.18
CA GLY A 388 5.84 -7.21 -30.31
C GLY A 388 5.86 -5.82 -30.98
N GLU A 389 5.36 -4.80 -30.29
CA GLU A 389 5.25 -3.42 -30.80
C GLU A 389 6.07 -2.40 -29.97
N GLY A 390 6.12 -1.16 -30.44
CA GLY A 390 6.81 -0.06 -29.75
C GLY A 390 8.33 -0.22 -29.64
N LEU A 391 8.89 0.30 -28.53
CA LEU A 391 10.33 0.30 -28.25
C LEU A 391 10.82 -1.08 -27.78
N PHE A 392 10.10 -1.71 -26.86
CA PHE A 392 10.51 -2.97 -26.23
C PHE A 392 10.07 -4.23 -26.98
N LYS A 393 9.58 -4.14 -28.22
CA LYS A 393 9.13 -5.27 -29.08
C LYS A 393 9.99 -6.53 -29.18
N ARG A 394 11.25 -6.48 -28.73
CA ARG A 394 12.08 -7.68 -28.52
C ARG A 394 11.44 -8.63 -27.50
N LEU A 395 10.76 -8.10 -26.49
CA LEU A 395 10.03 -8.85 -25.47
C LEU A 395 9.10 -9.89 -26.09
N GLY A 396 8.25 -9.50 -27.04
CA GLY A 396 7.33 -10.44 -27.69
C GLY A 396 7.97 -11.60 -28.47
N SER A 397 9.27 -11.52 -28.80
CA SER A 397 10.05 -12.62 -29.40
C SER A 397 10.98 -13.35 -28.43
N ASP A 398 11.46 -12.67 -27.38
CA ASP A 398 12.36 -13.21 -26.36
C ASP A 398 11.56 -13.99 -25.28
N PHE A 399 10.29 -13.57 -25.10
CA PHE A 399 9.25 -14.13 -24.23
C PHE A 399 8.01 -14.42 -25.10
N PRO A 400 7.97 -15.58 -25.80
CA PRO A 400 6.80 -15.97 -26.58
C PRO A 400 5.58 -16.22 -25.68
N ALA A 401 4.40 -16.33 -26.28
CA ALA A 401 3.23 -16.88 -25.62
C ALA A 401 3.38 -18.42 -25.54
N GLU A 402 4.02 -18.90 -24.49
CA GLU A 402 4.37 -20.32 -24.29
C GLU A 402 4.26 -20.68 -22.80
N MET A 403 3.61 -21.81 -22.52
CA MET A 403 3.38 -22.35 -21.16
C MET A 403 3.94 -23.76 -21.05
N GLU A 404 4.63 -24.06 -19.96
CA GLU A 404 5.06 -25.43 -19.61
C GLU A 404 4.06 -26.03 -18.62
N LEU A 405 3.27 -27.01 -19.08
CA LEU A 405 2.32 -27.76 -18.25
C LEU A 405 3.10 -28.78 -17.39
N LEU A 406 2.93 -28.70 -16.08
CA LEU A 406 3.61 -29.57 -15.12
C LEU A 406 2.85 -30.88 -14.95
N ARG A 407 3.58 -31.94 -14.56
CA ARG A 407 2.98 -33.22 -14.19
C ARG A 407 2.30 -33.08 -12.83
N ALA A 408 1.10 -33.63 -12.70
CA ALA A 408 0.32 -33.60 -11.46
C ALA A 408 0.15 -35.01 -10.84
N VAL A 409 0.00 -36.06 -11.66
CA VAL A 409 -0.30 -37.42 -11.20
C VAL A 409 0.97 -38.26 -11.00
N GLY A 410 1.22 -38.76 -9.78
CA GLY A 410 2.36 -39.62 -9.45
C GLY A 410 2.48 -40.00 -7.96
N LYS A 411 3.26 -41.05 -7.68
CA LYS A 411 3.55 -41.58 -6.33
C LYS A 411 4.81 -41.00 -5.68
N VAL A 412 5.57 -40.19 -6.39
CA VAL A 412 6.82 -39.57 -5.91
C VAL A 412 6.75 -38.05 -5.98
N THR A 413 7.51 -37.44 -5.09
CA THR A 413 7.94 -36.04 -5.12
C THR A 413 9.35 -35.95 -5.73
N ASP A 414 9.89 -34.75 -5.81
CA ASP A 414 11.28 -34.44 -6.20
C ASP A 414 11.61 -34.93 -7.63
N LEU A 415 10.64 -34.84 -8.56
CA LEU A 415 10.75 -35.31 -9.95
C LEU A 415 11.82 -34.58 -10.78
N ASP A 416 12.05 -33.30 -10.50
CA ASP A 416 13.07 -32.45 -11.10
C ASP A 416 14.49 -32.79 -10.61
N GLU A 417 14.64 -33.25 -9.35
CA GLU A 417 15.86 -33.92 -8.86
C GLU A 417 16.09 -35.30 -9.54
N GLY A 418 15.14 -35.77 -10.36
CA GLY A 418 15.21 -37.04 -11.08
C GLY A 418 14.67 -38.23 -10.30
N ALA A 419 13.73 -38.01 -9.36
CA ALA A 419 12.93 -39.08 -8.80
C ALA A 419 12.14 -39.83 -9.90
N VAL A 420 11.79 -41.09 -9.63
CA VAL A 420 11.03 -41.94 -10.55
C VAL A 420 10.04 -42.82 -9.79
N ASP A 421 8.83 -42.93 -10.31
CA ASP A 421 7.77 -43.74 -9.72
C ASP A 421 8.15 -45.23 -9.62
N PRO A 422 7.64 -45.95 -8.60
CA PRO A 422 7.84 -47.38 -8.49
C PRO A 422 7.16 -48.11 -9.66
N SER A 423 7.87 -49.05 -10.29
CA SER A 423 7.36 -49.77 -11.46
C SER A 423 6.04 -50.51 -11.17
N GLY A 424 4.97 -50.14 -11.86
CA GLY A 424 3.61 -50.64 -11.62
C GLY A 424 2.73 -49.71 -10.77
N TRP A 425 3.17 -48.48 -10.49
CA TRP A 425 2.36 -47.44 -9.81
C TRP A 425 1.07 -47.13 -10.58
N GLU A 426 1.09 -47.29 -11.91
CA GLU A 426 -0.06 -47.15 -12.82
C GLU A 426 -1.18 -48.17 -12.53
N SER A 427 -0.94 -49.14 -11.66
CA SER A 427 -1.88 -50.16 -11.21
C SER A 427 -2.06 -50.19 -9.68
N ASP A 428 -1.63 -49.12 -8.99
CA ASP A 428 -1.92 -48.89 -7.57
C ASP A 428 -3.37 -48.39 -7.38
N GLU A 429 -4.01 -48.77 -6.27
CA GLU A 429 -5.44 -48.53 -6.04
C GLU A 429 -5.82 -47.03 -5.96
N ALA A 430 -4.88 -46.14 -5.62
CA ALA A 430 -5.12 -44.69 -5.64
C ALA A 430 -4.66 -43.98 -6.92
N CYS A 431 -4.04 -44.71 -7.86
CA CYS A 431 -3.50 -44.16 -9.11
C CYS A 431 -4.22 -44.65 -10.37
N VAL A 432 -4.85 -45.84 -10.32
CA VAL A 432 -5.31 -46.55 -11.51
C VAL A 432 -6.35 -45.78 -12.33
N ASP A 433 -7.21 -44.99 -11.68
CA ASP A 433 -8.21 -44.16 -12.33
C ASP A 433 -7.67 -42.77 -12.76
N LYS A 434 -6.46 -42.40 -12.34
CA LYS A 434 -5.73 -41.17 -12.71
C LYS A 434 -4.67 -41.39 -13.81
N ALA A 435 -4.23 -42.63 -14.03
CA ALA A 435 -3.01 -42.92 -14.80
C ALA A 435 -3.12 -42.65 -16.32
N ASP A 436 -4.31 -42.43 -16.85
CA ASP A 436 -4.57 -42.15 -18.27
C ASP A 436 -4.35 -40.67 -18.66
N ASN A 437 -4.28 -39.73 -17.71
CA ASN A 437 -3.83 -38.34 -17.95
C ASN A 437 -2.91 -37.87 -16.82
N LEU A 438 -1.70 -37.43 -17.13
CA LEU A 438 -0.65 -37.17 -16.12
C LEU A 438 -0.61 -35.73 -15.58
N TYR A 439 -1.39 -34.80 -16.15
CA TYR A 439 -1.19 -33.36 -15.98
C TYR A 439 -2.34 -32.65 -15.25
N ILE A 440 -3.50 -33.31 -15.12
CA ILE A 440 -4.66 -32.84 -14.36
C ILE A 440 -4.91 -33.73 -13.14
N VAL A 441 -5.59 -33.21 -12.12
CA VAL A 441 -6.15 -34.04 -11.04
C VAL A 441 -7.60 -33.64 -10.77
N HIS A 442 -8.53 -34.55 -11.02
CA HIS A 442 -9.95 -34.33 -10.72
C HIS A 442 -10.16 -34.17 -9.20
N VAL A 443 -10.95 -33.17 -8.82
CA VAL A 443 -11.15 -32.78 -7.41
C VAL A 443 -11.90 -33.84 -6.61
N GLU A 444 -12.84 -34.56 -7.24
CA GLU A 444 -13.52 -35.71 -6.62
C GLU A 444 -12.54 -36.84 -6.26
N ASP A 445 -11.42 -36.92 -6.98
CA ASP A 445 -10.47 -38.02 -6.95
C ASP A 445 -9.33 -37.79 -5.93
N ILE A 446 -9.29 -36.61 -5.31
CA ILE A 446 -8.42 -36.22 -4.19
C ILE A 446 -9.17 -35.51 -3.04
N ARG A 447 -10.50 -35.62 -2.95
CA ARG A 447 -11.35 -34.86 -2.00
C ARG A 447 -10.89 -35.00 -0.54
N ASP A 448 -10.63 -36.21 -0.06
CA ASP A 448 -10.07 -36.51 1.28
C ASP A 448 -8.70 -35.85 1.52
N THR A 449 -7.91 -35.65 0.46
CA THR A 449 -6.59 -34.99 0.52
C THR A 449 -6.72 -33.47 0.54
N LEU A 450 -7.70 -32.91 -0.18
CA LEU A 450 -8.01 -31.47 -0.09
C LEU A 450 -8.62 -31.10 1.27
N GLU A 451 -9.48 -31.94 1.85
CA GLU A 451 -9.98 -31.77 3.23
C GLU A 451 -8.84 -31.76 4.26
N LEU A 452 -7.89 -32.69 4.14
CA LEU A 452 -6.72 -32.73 5.00
C LEU A 452 -5.73 -31.57 4.72
N ALA A 453 -5.59 -31.13 3.48
CA ALA A 453 -4.76 -29.98 3.11
C ALA A 453 -5.35 -28.67 3.64
N VAL A 454 -6.64 -28.41 3.46
CA VAL A 454 -7.31 -27.19 3.95
C VAL A 454 -7.23 -27.12 5.49
N SER A 455 -7.63 -28.19 6.17
CA SER A 455 -7.65 -28.24 7.64
C SER A 455 -6.28 -28.24 8.32
N GLN A 456 -5.18 -28.50 7.60
CA GLN A 456 -3.80 -28.51 8.15
C GLN A 456 -2.91 -27.37 7.63
N LEU A 457 -3.08 -26.92 6.38
CA LEU A 457 -2.22 -25.92 5.74
C LEU A 457 -2.81 -24.50 5.79
N PHE A 458 -4.13 -24.35 5.66
CA PHE A 458 -4.81 -23.05 5.82
C PHE A 458 -5.31 -22.81 7.26
N GLY A 459 -5.08 -23.75 8.18
CA GLY A 459 -5.33 -23.57 9.62
C GLY A 459 -6.80 -23.45 10.04
N SER A 460 -7.76 -23.60 9.12
CA SER A 460 -9.21 -23.45 9.40
C SER A 460 -9.78 -24.51 10.34
N GLY A 461 -9.13 -25.68 10.43
CA GLY A 461 -9.51 -26.77 11.32
C GLY A 461 -10.69 -27.60 10.79
N ASP A 462 -11.53 -28.07 11.71
CA ASP A 462 -12.69 -28.93 11.47
C ASP A 462 -13.94 -28.15 11.91
N GLY A 463 -14.73 -27.65 10.95
CA GLY A 463 -15.72 -26.60 11.18
C GLY A 463 -16.71 -26.34 10.03
N PRO A 464 -17.79 -25.56 10.29
CA PRO A 464 -18.88 -25.33 9.33
C PRO A 464 -18.43 -24.57 8.06
N ASP A 465 -17.55 -23.60 8.27
CA ASP A 465 -16.81 -22.81 7.29
C ASP A 465 -15.93 -23.68 6.38
N THR A 466 -15.13 -24.56 6.99
CA THR A 466 -14.28 -25.52 6.25
C THR A 466 -15.12 -26.47 5.40
N HIS A 467 -16.23 -27.00 5.93
CA HIS A 467 -17.13 -27.85 5.15
C HIS A 467 -17.89 -27.10 4.05
N LEU A 468 -18.24 -25.83 4.25
CA LEU A 468 -18.84 -25.01 3.19
C LEU A 468 -17.86 -24.82 2.04
N LEU A 469 -16.61 -24.43 2.33
CA LEU A 469 -15.54 -24.34 1.31
C LEU A 469 -15.39 -25.67 0.55
N LEU A 470 -15.24 -26.78 1.28
CA LEU A 470 -15.13 -28.13 0.70
C LEU A 470 -16.37 -28.57 -0.09
N LYS A 471 -17.54 -27.94 0.10
CA LYS A 471 -18.74 -28.16 -0.72
C LYS A 471 -18.70 -27.37 -2.02
N THR A 472 -18.19 -26.14 -2.04
CA THR A 472 -18.05 -25.36 -3.28
C THR A 472 -17.10 -26.05 -4.28
N PHE A 473 -16.15 -26.86 -3.78
CA PHE A 473 -15.27 -27.70 -4.59
C PHE A 473 -16.02 -28.73 -5.45
N ASP A 474 -17.26 -29.10 -5.13
CA ASP A 474 -18.04 -30.02 -5.96
C ASP A 474 -18.39 -29.43 -7.34
N ASN A 475 -18.25 -28.10 -7.52
CA ASN A 475 -18.39 -27.41 -8.81
C ASN A 475 -17.11 -27.45 -9.68
N ILE A 476 -15.95 -27.74 -9.08
CA ILE A 476 -14.66 -27.85 -9.78
C ILE A 476 -14.55 -29.23 -10.40
N ASP A 477 -14.09 -29.33 -11.65
CA ASP A 477 -13.79 -30.61 -12.28
C ASP A 477 -12.41 -31.10 -11.84
N TYR A 478 -11.37 -30.36 -12.23
CA TYR A 478 -9.98 -30.67 -11.94
C TYR A 478 -9.10 -29.43 -11.74
N ILE A 479 -7.90 -29.70 -11.25
CA ILE A 479 -6.81 -28.76 -11.07
C ILE A 479 -5.68 -29.10 -12.06
N ALA A 480 -5.08 -28.08 -12.66
CA ALA A 480 -3.86 -28.17 -13.45
C ALA A 480 -2.81 -27.17 -12.93
N VAL A 481 -1.52 -27.49 -13.09
CA VAL A 481 -0.41 -26.62 -12.65
C VAL A 481 0.58 -26.44 -13.80
N ALA A 482 1.10 -25.24 -13.97
CA ALA A 482 1.99 -24.89 -15.09
C ALA A 482 3.01 -23.81 -14.68
N THR A 483 3.99 -23.54 -15.54
CA THR A 483 4.83 -22.34 -15.47
C THR A 483 4.85 -21.58 -16.79
N PHE A 484 5.22 -20.30 -16.75
CA PHE A 484 5.60 -19.55 -17.95
C PHE A 484 6.81 -18.65 -17.69
N ARG A 485 7.49 -18.27 -18.78
CA ARG A 485 8.63 -17.35 -18.74
C ARG A 485 8.17 -15.90 -18.89
N SER A 486 8.43 -15.09 -17.87
CA SER A 486 8.16 -13.65 -17.84
C SER A 486 9.45 -12.84 -18.01
N PRO A 487 9.43 -11.66 -18.66
CA PRO A 487 10.57 -10.75 -18.60
C PRO A 487 10.68 -10.10 -17.22
N PHE A 488 11.87 -10.18 -16.64
CA PHE A 488 12.13 -9.67 -15.30
C PHE A 488 13.11 -8.50 -15.34
N PHE A 489 12.71 -7.37 -14.73
CA PHE A 489 13.33 -6.06 -14.98
C PHE A 489 14.07 -5.46 -13.78
N LEU A 490 13.92 -6.01 -12.56
CA LEU A 490 14.71 -5.52 -11.42
C LEU A 490 16.19 -5.90 -11.61
N GLU A 491 17.06 -4.93 -11.34
CA GLU A 491 18.53 -5.05 -11.39
C GLU A 491 19.03 -6.38 -10.82
N GLY A 492 19.81 -7.14 -11.58
CA GLY A 492 20.39 -8.43 -11.17
C GLY A 492 19.54 -9.69 -11.39
N GLY A 493 18.24 -9.57 -11.65
CA GLY A 493 17.34 -10.71 -11.91
C GLY A 493 16.62 -11.28 -10.67
N PRO A 494 15.76 -12.31 -10.84
CA PRO A 494 14.84 -12.77 -9.79
C PRO A 494 15.53 -13.33 -8.54
N ASP A 495 16.70 -13.96 -8.72
CA ASP A 495 17.55 -14.49 -7.64
C ASP A 495 18.23 -13.40 -6.80
N ASN A 496 18.13 -12.11 -7.18
CA ASN A 496 18.86 -11.03 -6.51
C ASN A 496 18.15 -10.57 -5.22
N ALA A 497 18.83 -10.75 -4.09
CA ALA A 497 18.38 -10.33 -2.76
C ALA A 497 18.83 -8.90 -2.36
N ASP A 498 19.33 -8.06 -3.28
CA ASP A 498 19.60 -6.65 -2.98
C ASP A 498 18.28 -5.86 -2.92
N PRO A 499 17.85 -5.35 -1.74
CA PRO A 499 16.57 -4.65 -1.61
C PRO A 499 16.56 -3.27 -2.30
N LYS A 500 17.70 -2.81 -2.83
CA LYS A 500 17.77 -1.59 -3.68
C LYS A 500 17.51 -1.89 -5.16
N ALA A 501 17.38 -3.15 -5.56
CA ALA A 501 17.13 -3.52 -6.95
C ALA A 501 15.79 -2.95 -7.44
N ALA A 502 15.80 -2.30 -8.60
CA ALA A 502 14.64 -1.67 -9.25
C ALA A 502 14.80 -1.75 -10.78
N PHE A 503 13.86 -1.21 -11.58
CA PHE A 503 13.94 -1.27 -13.05
C PHE A 503 15.08 -0.40 -13.60
N ASP A 504 16.14 -1.02 -14.15
CA ASP A 504 17.16 -0.33 -14.97
C ASP A 504 16.77 -0.34 -16.46
N LEU A 505 15.83 0.53 -16.83
CA LEU A 505 15.29 0.65 -18.18
C LEU A 505 15.35 2.09 -18.73
N ASP A 506 15.76 2.21 -19.99
CA ASP A 506 15.74 3.46 -20.76
C ASP A 506 14.52 3.49 -21.69
N PHE A 507 13.47 4.19 -21.24
CA PHE A 507 12.20 4.36 -21.96
C PHE A 507 12.29 5.27 -23.20
N VAL A 508 13.46 5.84 -23.51
CA VAL A 508 13.70 6.63 -24.74
C VAL A 508 14.48 5.82 -25.79
N THR A 509 15.33 4.86 -25.39
CA THR A 509 16.12 4.03 -26.33
C THR A 509 15.72 2.55 -26.39
N GLY A 510 14.95 2.04 -25.42
CA GLY A 510 14.61 0.61 -25.29
C GLY A 510 15.77 -0.26 -24.78
N ALA A 511 16.83 0.36 -24.27
CA ALA A 511 17.94 -0.29 -23.57
C ALA A 511 17.60 -0.53 -22.09
N GLY A 512 18.47 -1.28 -21.41
CA GLY A 512 18.29 -1.68 -20.01
C GLY A 512 18.53 -3.17 -19.79
N GLU A 513 18.60 -3.57 -18.52
CA GLU A 513 18.64 -4.98 -18.11
C GLU A 513 17.27 -5.63 -18.34
N ILE A 514 17.28 -6.84 -18.91
CA ILE A 514 16.11 -7.70 -19.05
C ILE A 514 16.58 -9.13 -18.81
N THR A 515 16.13 -9.71 -17.71
CA THR A 515 16.38 -11.11 -17.34
C THR A 515 15.12 -11.94 -17.57
N THR A 516 15.09 -13.18 -17.09
CA THR A 516 13.93 -14.09 -17.17
C THR A 516 13.59 -14.52 -15.76
N ASP A 517 12.30 -14.52 -15.46
CA ASP A 517 11.74 -15.22 -14.31
C ASP A 517 10.79 -16.34 -14.79
N GLU A 518 10.58 -17.34 -13.96
CA GLU A 518 9.70 -18.48 -14.21
C GLU A 518 8.54 -18.44 -13.21
N VAL A 519 7.37 -18.06 -13.71
CA VAL A 519 6.19 -17.75 -12.90
C VAL A 519 5.30 -18.98 -12.85
N GLN A 520 5.00 -19.45 -11.63
CA GLN A 520 4.07 -20.56 -11.38
C GLN A 520 2.63 -20.13 -11.66
N VAL A 521 1.84 -21.06 -12.19
CA VAL A 521 0.42 -20.89 -12.51
C VAL A 521 -0.36 -22.06 -11.96
N PHE A 522 -1.40 -21.77 -11.19
CA PHE A 522 -2.34 -22.77 -10.69
C PHE A 522 -3.71 -22.50 -11.30
N LEU A 523 -4.29 -23.50 -11.97
CA LEU A 523 -5.51 -23.40 -12.76
C LEU A 523 -6.59 -24.30 -12.17
N VAL A 524 -7.77 -23.74 -11.95
CA VAL A 524 -8.95 -24.44 -11.43
C VAL A 524 -10.05 -24.41 -12.50
N VAL A 525 -10.42 -25.58 -13.00
CA VAL A 525 -11.34 -25.73 -14.15
C VAL A 525 -12.74 -26.13 -13.67
N PRO A 526 -13.82 -25.39 -14.04
CA PRO A 526 -15.20 -25.73 -13.67
C PRO A 526 -15.71 -27.02 -14.33
N LYS A 527 -16.70 -27.66 -13.70
CA LYS A 527 -17.44 -28.76 -14.33
C LYS A 527 -18.31 -28.26 -15.49
N ALA A 528 -18.26 -28.98 -16.61
CA ALA A 528 -19.13 -28.72 -17.76
C ALA A 528 -20.61 -29.03 -17.44
N THR A 529 -21.48 -28.00 -17.52
CA THR A 529 -22.92 -28.10 -17.20
C THR A 529 -23.80 -27.89 -18.44
N ALA A 530 -25.13 -27.95 -18.29
CA ALA A 530 -26.04 -27.61 -19.39
C ALA A 530 -26.05 -26.12 -19.77
N GLN A 531 -25.41 -25.25 -18.97
CA GLN A 531 -25.32 -23.80 -19.18
C GLN A 531 -23.88 -23.34 -19.48
N PHE A 532 -22.87 -23.98 -18.87
CA PHE A 532 -21.45 -23.62 -18.99
C PHE A 532 -20.66 -24.77 -19.64
N GLN A 533 -19.77 -24.47 -20.58
CA GLN A 533 -19.01 -25.46 -21.38
C GLN A 533 -17.63 -24.87 -21.71
N GLN A 534 -16.64 -25.73 -21.95
CA GLN A 534 -15.31 -25.34 -22.42
C GLN A 534 -15.38 -24.65 -23.82
N PRO A 535 -14.56 -23.63 -24.12
CA PRO A 535 -13.69 -22.91 -23.18
C PRO A 535 -14.47 -22.04 -22.21
N PHE A 536 -14.15 -22.13 -20.92
CA PHE A 536 -14.67 -21.25 -19.88
C PHE A 536 -14.01 -19.85 -19.92
N ASP A 537 -14.77 -18.84 -19.52
CA ASP A 537 -14.24 -17.50 -19.25
C ASP A 537 -13.28 -17.54 -18.04
N VAL A 538 -12.29 -16.65 -18.02
CA VAL A 538 -11.18 -16.70 -17.05
C VAL A 538 -11.25 -15.57 -16.06
N ASN A 539 -11.14 -15.90 -14.78
CA ASN A 539 -10.90 -14.97 -13.69
C ASN A 539 -9.45 -15.12 -13.19
N ILE A 540 -8.71 -14.02 -13.16
CA ILE A 540 -7.30 -13.96 -12.72
C ILE A 540 -7.24 -13.42 -11.28
N TYR A 541 -6.77 -14.26 -10.36
CA TYR A 541 -6.69 -13.97 -8.92
C TYR A 541 -5.26 -13.61 -8.49
N GLY A 542 -5.10 -12.45 -7.85
CA GLY A 542 -3.92 -12.07 -7.09
C GLY A 542 -4.10 -12.34 -5.59
N HIS A 543 -3.09 -12.90 -4.94
CA HIS A 543 -3.09 -13.23 -3.51
C HIS A 543 -2.74 -12.03 -2.61
N GLY A 544 -2.97 -12.18 -1.30
CA GLY A 544 -2.64 -11.21 -0.26
C GLY A 544 -1.13 -11.03 -0.02
N TYR A 545 -0.77 -10.05 0.81
CA TYR A 545 0.62 -9.82 1.20
C TYR A 545 1.14 -10.94 2.12
N THR A 546 2.41 -11.35 1.93
CA THR A 546 3.01 -12.60 2.48
C THR A 546 2.34 -13.90 2.05
N GLY A 547 1.28 -13.78 1.23
CA GLY A 547 0.49 -14.86 0.69
C GLY A 547 1.17 -15.64 -0.44
N ASN A 548 0.39 -16.50 -1.07
CA ASN A 548 0.81 -17.25 -2.26
C ASN A 548 -0.40 -17.64 -3.13
N LEU A 549 -0.12 -18.14 -4.34
CA LEU A 549 -1.14 -18.44 -5.35
C LEU A 549 -2.26 -19.40 -4.91
N LEU A 550 -2.11 -20.18 -3.83
CA LEU A 550 -3.13 -21.13 -3.39
C LEU A 550 -4.34 -20.47 -2.70
N GLU A 551 -4.26 -19.19 -2.33
CA GLU A 551 -5.40 -18.45 -1.79
C GLU A 551 -6.61 -18.42 -2.75
N LEU A 552 -6.40 -18.57 -4.06
CA LEU A 552 -7.50 -18.68 -5.04
C LEU A 552 -8.47 -19.82 -4.70
N ILE A 553 -8.00 -20.88 -4.03
CA ILE A 553 -8.80 -22.05 -3.66
C ILE A 553 -9.97 -21.67 -2.75
N LEU A 554 -9.82 -20.61 -1.94
CA LEU A 554 -10.83 -20.09 -1.01
C LEU A 554 -12.09 -19.58 -1.72
N TYR A 555 -12.00 -19.26 -3.02
CA TYR A 555 -13.10 -18.69 -3.81
C TYR A 555 -13.42 -19.50 -5.08
N ALA A 556 -12.45 -20.25 -5.62
CA ALA A 556 -12.55 -20.87 -6.95
C ALA A 556 -13.75 -21.83 -7.11
N GLY A 557 -14.26 -22.43 -6.03
CA GLY A 557 -15.46 -23.26 -6.07
C GLY A 557 -16.76 -22.46 -6.32
N ASN A 558 -16.86 -21.23 -5.80
CA ASN A 558 -17.97 -20.30 -6.09
C ASN A 558 -17.85 -19.73 -7.51
N LEU A 559 -16.63 -19.39 -7.96
CA LEU A 559 -16.37 -18.96 -9.34
C LEU A 559 -16.74 -20.09 -10.33
N ALA A 560 -16.39 -21.34 -10.02
CA ALA A 560 -16.74 -22.51 -10.82
C ALA A 560 -18.27 -22.76 -10.89
N GLU A 561 -19.03 -22.50 -9.81
CA GLU A 561 -20.50 -22.54 -9.83
C GLU A 561 -21.09 -21.60 -10.90
N HIS A 562 -20.42 -20.47 -11.12
CA HIS A 562 -20.80 -19.44 -12.08
C HIS A 562 -20.25 -19.70 -13.50
N GLY A 563 -19.51 -20.80 -13.71
CA GLY A 563 -18.90 -21.16 -15.00
C GLY A 563 -17.58 -20.46 -15.30
N LEU A 564 -16.88 -19.95 -14.28
CA LEU A 564 -15.65 -19.17 -14.41
C LEU A 564 -14.43 -19.99 -13.96
N ALA A 565 -13.45 -20.17 -14.84
CA ALA A 565 -12.17 -20.77 -14.48
C ALA A 565 -11.33 -19.77 -13.67
N THR A 566 -10.75 -20.22 -12.55
CA THR A 566 -9.90 -19.35 -11.71
C THR A 566 -8.44 -19.69 -11.92
N VAL A 567 -7.62 -18.68 -12.19
CA VAL A 567 -6.17 -18.83 -12.44
C VAL A 567 -5.41 -17.84 -11.56
N GLY A 568 -4.42 -18.32 -10.82
CA GLY A 568 -3.58 -17.47 -9.96
C GLY A 568 -2.09 -17.75 -10.15
N ILE A 569 -1.30 -16.73 -9.82
CA ILE A 569 0.18 -16.72 -9.92
C ILE A 569 0.78 -16.12 -8.67
N ASN A 570 2.03 -16.48 -8.35
CA ASN A 570 2.78 -15.81 -7.28
C ASN A 570 3.21 -14.42 -7.75
N ALA A 571 3.02 -13.39 -6.93
CA ALA A 571 3.59 -12.07 -7.12
C ALA A 571 5.13 -12.12 -7.03
N MET A 572 5.80 -11.01 -7.43
CA MET A 572 7.25 -10.86 -7.30
C MET A 572 7.67 -11.15 -5.85
N GLY A 573 8.69 -11.99 -5.64
CA GLY A 573 9.21 -12.30 -4.30
C GLY A 573 8.33 -13.21 -3.42
N HIS A 574 7.22 -13.75 -3.91
CA HIS A 574 6.28 -14.56 -3.10
C HIS A 574 6.29 -16.05 -3.46
N GLY A 575 5.82 -16.88 -2.53
CA GLY A 575 5.59 -18.32 -2.74
C GLY A 575 5.17 -19.03 -1.45
N LEU A 576 5.04 -20.35 -1.51
CA LEU A 576 4.62 -21.17 -0.38
C LEU A 576 5.83 -21.58 0.48
N ASP A 577 5.84 -21.18 1.75
CA ASP A 577 6.62 -21.85 2.80
C ASP A 577 5.68 -22.54 3.80
N LEU A 578 6.08 -23.70 4.29
CA LEU A 578 5.31 -24.58 5.18
C LEU A 578 5.78 -24.54 6.65
N GLY A 579 6.64 -23.58 7.01
CA GLY A 579 7.04 -23.29 8.40
C GLY A 579 8.01 -24.31 9.03
N ASP A 580 7.90 -25.62 8.73
CA ASP A 580 8.88 -26.62 9.16
C ASP A 580 8.94 -27.88 8.27
N ALA A 581 10.13 -28.50 8.22
CA ALA A 581 10.39 -29.70 7.41
C ALA A 581 9.58 -30.95 7.85
N GLY A 582 9.02 -30.97 9.06
CA GLY A 582 8.07 -31.98 9.53
C GLY A 582 6.69 -31.81 8.90
N THR A 583 6.19 -30.58 8.80
CA THR A 583 4.97 -30.23 8.04
C THR A 583 5.15 -30.48 6.55
N GLU A 584 6.30 -30.10 5.97
CA GLU A 584 6.68 -30.46 4.59
C GLU A 584 6.68 -32.00 4.38
N THR A 585 7.35 -32.75 5.25
CA THR A 585 7.39 -34.23 5.17
C THR A 585 6.00 -34.86 5.29
N LEU A 586 5.12 -34.29 6.13
CA LEU A 586 3.73 -34.73 6.27
C LEU A 586 2.96 -34.48 4.97
N ALA A 587 3.06 -33.28 4.41
CA ALA A 587 2.40 -32.91 3.16
C ALA A 587 2.90 -33.74 1.96
N LYS A 588 4.23 -33.90 1.78
CA LYS A 588 4.81 -34.83 0.80
C LYS A 588 4.21 -36.23 0.94
N GLY A 589 4.07 -36.74 2.16
CA GLY A 589 3.49 -38.06 2.45
C GLY A 589 1.99 -38.17 2.13
N ILE A 590 1.21 -37.09 2.30
CA ILE A 590 -0.22 -37.02 1.98
C ILE A 590 -0.42 -37.05 0.45
N PHE A 591 0.17 -36.10 -0.27
CA PHE A 591 0.02 -35.98 -1.73
C PHE A 591 0.55 -37.21 -2.48
N ALA A 592 1.72 -37.73 -2.10
CA ALA A 592 2.25 -38.98 -2.67
C ALA A 592 1.34 -40.20 -2.38
N GLY A 593 0.65 -40.23 -1.24
CA GLY A 593 -0.34 -41.26 -0.91
C GLY A 593 -1.50 -41.28 -1.91
N ALA A 594 -2.08 -40.10 -2.16
CA ALA A 594 -3.20 -39.85 -3.06
C ALA A 594 -2.87 -39.96 -4.56
N CYS A 595 -1.62 -40.26 -4.91
CA CYS A 595 -1.10 -40.23 -6.27
C CYS A 595 -1.06 -38.83 -6.92
N ALA A 596 -0.92 -37.79 -6.10
CA ALA A 596 -0.76 -36.39 -6.50
C ALA A 596 0.58 -35.80 -6.02
N GLY A 597 1.60 -36.64 -5.81
CA GLY A 597 2.94 -36.20 -5.37
C GLY A 597 3.55 -35.07 -6.22
N PRO A 598 3.47 -35.14 -7.56
CA PRO A 598 3.97 -34.08 -8.44
C PRO A 598 3.22 -32.73 -8.33
N VAL A 599 1.97 -32.70 -7.85
CA VAL A 599 1.31 -31.44 -7.48
C VAL A 599 2.12 -30.76 -6.38
N PHE A 600 2.52 -31.50 -5.34
CA PHE A 600 3.26 -30.94 -4.21
C PHE A 600 4.62 -30.36 -4.62
N ASP A 601 5.36 -31.02 -5.52
CA ASP A 601 6.59 -30.48 -6.12
C ASP A 601 6.33 -29.10 -6.76
N SER A 602 5.21 -29.01 -7.49
CA SER A 602 4.78 -27.79 -8.18
C SER A 602 4.29 -26.70 -7.22
N LEU A 603 3.80 -27.06 -6.03
CA LEU A 603 3.39 -26.11 -4.98
C LEU A 603 4.57 -25.46 -4.24
N LEU A 604 5.70 -26.16 -4.12
CA LEU A 604 6.92 -25.61 -3.51
C LEU A 604 7.80 -24.82 -4.49
N GLN A 605 7.44 -24.72 -5.76
CA GLN A 605 8.07 -23.78 -6.68
C GLN A 605 7.77 -22.35 -6.22
N THR A 606 8.81 -21.61 -5.85
CA THR A 606 8.70 -20.32 -5.16
C THR A 606 9.46 -19.22 -5.90
N ARG A 607 8.96 -17.97 -5.81
CA ARG A 607 9.71 -16.75 -6.18
C ARG A 607 10.27 -16.05 -4.95
N ALA A 608 10.06 -16.59 -3.75
CA ALA A 608 10.62 -16.08 -2.50
C ALA A 608 12.13 -16.33 -2.42
N ARG A 609 12.85 -15.39 -1.80
CA ARG A 609 14.31 -15.38 -1.67
C ARG A 609 14.72 -15.59 -0.22
N ASP A 610 15.90 -16.17 0.01
CA ASP A 610 16.59 -16.17 1.30
C ASP A 610 17.14 -14.74 1.53
N LEU A 611 16.37 -13.88 2.21
CA LEU A 611 16.71 -12.48 2.47
C LEU A 611 17.41 -12.30 3.84
N ASP A 612 17.14 -13.18 4.80
CA ASP A 612 17.75 -13.17 6.14
C ASP A 612 18.97 -14.11 6.26
N GLY A 613 19.09 -15.19 5.47
CA GLY A 613 20.20 -16.14 5.57
C GLY A 613 19.99 -17.30 6.57
N ASP A 614 18.75 -17.59 6.99
CA ASP A 614 18.39 -18.84 7.68
C ASP A 614 18.36 -20.04 6.71
N GLY A 615 18.15 -19.79 5.40
CA GLY A 615 18.11 -20.81 4.35
C GLY A 615 16.71 -21.20 3.86
N ARG A 616 15.70 -20.37 4.15
CA ARG A 616 14.33 -20.49 3.64
C ARG A 616 14.05 -19.43 2.56
N GLY A 617 12.77 -19.22 2.23
CA GLY A 617 12.33 -18.17 1.30
C GLY A 617 11.32 -17.24 1.95
N ASP A 618 11.68 -15.97 2.10
CA ASP A 618 10.87 -14.92 2.72
C ASP A 618 9.76 -14.45 1.78
N SER A 619 8.57 -15.07 1.85
CA SER A 619 7.46 -14.75 0.95
C SER A 619 7.02 -13.28 1.08
N GLY A 620 7.29 -12.50 0.04
CA GLY A 620 6.99 -11.06 -0.01
C GLY A 620 7.91 -10.18 0.84
N GLY A 621 9.01 -10.73 1.38
CA GLY A 621 9.81 -10.08 2.42
C GLY A 621 10.34 -8.67 2.10
N ASP A 622 10.67 -8.41 0.84
CA ASP A 622 11.15 -7.11 0.35
C ASP A 622 10.08 -6.25 -0.37
N PHE A 623 8.90 -6.83 -0.64
CA PHE A 623 7.88 -6.25 -1.53
C PHE A 623 7.34 -4.90 -1.03
N TRP A 624 6.90 -4.82 0.22
CA TRP A 624 6.54 -3.56 0.88
C TRP A 624 7.69 -3.12 1.79
N SER A 625 8.40 -2.06 1.44
CA SER A 625 9.51 -1.54 2.24
C SER A 625 9.79 -0.06 1.97
N SER A 626 10.66 0.55 2.77
CA SER A 626 11.13 1.93 2.50
C SER A 626 12.18 2.04 1.38
N TYR A 627 12.45 0.95 0.65
CA TYR A 627 13.17 0.98 -0.62
C TYR A 627 12.19 1.35 -1.74
N LEU A 628 11.78 2.62 -1.74
CA LEU A 628 10.67 3.18 -2.52
C LEU A 628 10.59 2.70 -3.99
N PHE A 629 11.75 2.62 -4.65
CA PHE A 629 11.86 2.23 -6.05
C PHE A 629 11.73 0.71 -6.26
N HIS A 630 12.17 -0.12 -5.30
CA HIS A 630 11.97 -1.56 -5.30
C HIS A 630 10.48 -1.89 -5.14
N THR A 631 9.82 -1.35 -4.11
CA THR A 631 8.38 -1.56 -3.87
C THR A 631 7.50 -1.16 -5.06
N ARG A 632 7.74 0.02 -5.63
CA ARG A 632 7.11 0.47 -6.88
C ARG A 632 7.27 -0.55 -8.01
N ASP A 633 8.47 -1.08 -8.17
CA ASP A 633 8.83 -1.94 -9.30
C ASP A 633 8.45 -3.42 -9.08
N GLY A 634 8.29 -3.88 -7.83
CA GLY A 634 7.69 -5.17 -7.47
C GLY A 634 6.20 -5.24 -7.84
N VAL A 635 5.45 -4.16 -7.59
CA VAL A 635 4.06 -4.01 -8.08
C VAL A 635 4.01 -4.04 -9.60
N ARG A 636 4.86 -3.26 -10.27
CA ARG A 636 4.93 -3.18 -11.75
C ARG A 636 5.33 -4.51 -12.39
N GLN A 637 6.31 -5.22 -11.82
CA GLN A 637 6.71 -6.56 -12.27
C GLN A 637 5.53 -7.54 -12.18
N SER A 638 4.85 -7.58 -11.03
CA SER A 638 3.70 -8.47 -10.80
C SER A 638 2.52 -8.18 -11.73
N VAL A 639 2.30 -6.92 -12.12
CA VAL A 639 1.30 -6.56 -13.15
C VAL A 639 1.75 -7.00 -14.57
N LEU A 640 3.05 -6.91 -14.89
CA LEU A 640 3.57 -7.40 -16.18
C LEU A 640 3.52 -8.93 -16.30
N ASP A 641 3.69 -9.64 -15.18
CA ASP A 641 3.52 -11.09 -15.12
C ASP A 641 2.06 -11.48 -15.43
N HIS A 642 1.07 -10.78 -14.85
CA HIS A 642 -0.35 -10.98 -15.18
C HIS A 642 -0.69 -10.65 -16.65
N ILE A 643 -0.15 -9.58 -17.22
CA ILE A 643 -0.32 -9.23 -18.65
C ILE A 643 0.24 -10.33 -19.57
N GLN A 644 1.39 -10.91 -19.20
CA GLN A 644 1.98 -12.03 -19.95
C GLN A 644 1.14 -13.31 -19.81
N LEU A 645 0.52 -13.56 -18.64
CA LEU A 645 -0.45 -14.64 -18.46
C LEU A 645 -1.68 -14.45 -19.37
N VAL A 646 -2.33 -13.28 -19.36
CA VAL A 646 -3.46 -12.97 -20.26
C VAL A 646 -3.08 -13.22 -21.72
N ARG A 647 -1.89 -12.72 -22.13
CA ARG A 647 -1.35 -12.92 -23.47
C ARG A 647 -1.17 -14.39 -23.84
N ILE A 648 -0.79 -15.25 -22.89
CA ILE A 648 -0.66 -16.70 -23.10
C ILE A 648 -2.03 -17.37 -23.22
N LEU A 649 -2.92 -17.16 -22.24
CA LEU A 649 -4.23 -17.81 -22.19
C LEU A 649 -5.10 -17.47 -23.42
N ARG A 650 -4.93 -16.27 -24.00
CA ARG A 650 -5.63 -15.86 -25.23
C ARG A 650 -5.18 -16.60 -26.50
N THR A 651 -4.08 -17.35 -26.44
CA THR A 651 -3.64 -18.23 -27.54
C THR A 651 -4.24 -19.64 -27.47
N PHE A 652 -4.99 -19.96 -26.41
CA PHE A 652 -5.63 -21.26 -26.29
C PHE A 652 -6.70 -21.46 -27.38
N GLY A 653 -6.86 -22.68 -27.84
CA GLY A 653 -7.63 -23.01 -29.05
C GLY A 653 -6.98 -22.61 -30.39
N GLN A 654 -5.88 -21.84 -30.39
CA GLN A 654 -5.28 -21.28 -31.62
C GLN A 654 -4.08 -22.08 -32.14
N THR A 655 -3.82 -21.99 -33.45
CA THR A 655 -2.73 -22.74 -34.11
C THR A 655 -1.32 -22.19 -33.87
N ASP A 656 -1.22 -21.01 -33.26
CA ASP A 656 0.00 -20.31 -32.85
C ASP A 656 0.18 -20.24 -31.33
N GLY A 657 -0.81 -20.71 -30.56
CA GLY A 657 -0.64 -21.01 -29.14
C GLY A 657 0.29 -22.20 -28.91
N ARG A 658 0.91 -22.25 -27.73
CA ARG A 658 1.92 -23.27 -27.43
C ARG A 658 1.92 -23.66 -25.96
N VAL A 659 1.33 -24.83 -25.69
CA VAL A 659 1.56 -25.57 -24.45
C VAL A 659 2.59 -26.67 -24.73
N VAL A 660 3.60 -26.75 -23.88
CA VAL A 660 4.64 -27.79 -23.89
C VAL A 660 4.64 -28.53 -22.55
N CYS A 661 5.09 -29.78 -22.53
CA CYS A 661 5.25 -30.51 -21.28
C CYS A 661 6.41 -31.51 -21.34
N LYS A 662 6.90 -31.87 -20.15
CA LYS A 662 7.85 -32.96 -19.93
C LYS A 662 7.14 -34.30 -20.07
N ASN A 663 7.82 -35.34 -20.54
CA ASN A 663 7.27 -36.69 -20.58
C ASN A 663 8.36 -37.77 -20.41
N VAL A 664 7.95 -39.05 -20.37
CA VAL A 664 8.85 -40.19 -20.12
C VAL A 664 9.95 -40.38 -21.19
N ASP A 665 9.76 -39.88 -22.42
CA ASP A 665 10.76 -39.94 -23.49
C ASP A 665 11.74 -38.73 -23.45
N THR A 666 11.37 -37.60 -22.83
CA THR A 666 12.27 -36.45 -22.60
C THR A 666 13.02 -36.52 -21.27
N GLY A 667 12.41 -37.12 -20.25
CA GLY A 667 12.81 -37.00 -18.84
C GLY A 667 12.00 -35.91 -18.11
N TRP A 668 11.80 -36.09 -16.80
CA TRP A 668 11.14 -35.13 -15.90
C TRP A 668 12.14 -34.12 -15.27
N ASP A 669 13.41 -34.50 -15.26
CA ASP A 669 14.59 -33.72 -14.85
C ASP A 669 15.10 -32.74 -15.93
N GLN A 670 14.40 -32.63 -17.06
CA GLN A 670 14.76 -31.81 -18.21
C GLN A 670 13.62 -30.84 -18.57
N PRO A 671 13.91 -29.62 -19.06
CA PRO A 671 12.86 -28.68 -19.50
C PRO A 671 11.98 -29.24 -20.63
N ALA A 672 10.72 -28.83 -20.70
CA ALA A 672 9.84 -29.27 -21.77
C ALA A 672 10.38 -28.84 -23.15
N SER A 673 10.22 -29.73 -24.13
CA SER A 673 10.76 -29.55 -25.48
C SER A 673 9.87 -30.14 -26.58
N SER A 674 8.71 -30.68 -26.21
CA SER A 674 7.66 -31.17 -27.09
C SER A 674 6.35 -30.46 -26.76
N LEU A 675 5.48 -30.30 -27.77
CA LEU A 675 4.08 -29.96 -27.53
C LEU A 675 3.40 -31.10 -26.76
N CYS A 676 2.31 -30.80 -26.04
CA CYS A 676 1.66 -31.79 -25.20
C CYS A 676 0.88 -32.87 -25.96
N ASP A 677 0.84 -34.03 -25.31
CA ASP A 677 0.07 -35.24 -25.57
C ASP A 677 -0.43 -35.65 -24.16
N THR A 678 -1.57 -35.08 -23.74
CA THR A 678 -2.05 -35.07 -22.35
C THR A 678 -2.69 -36.40 -21.96
N ASN A 679 -3.45 -36.95 -22.90
CA ASN A 679 -4.15 -38.24 -22.85
C ASN A 679 -3.29 -39.44 -23.33
N GLY A 680 -2.09 -39.20 -23.90
CA GLY A 680 -1.14 -40.24 -24.31
C GLY A 680 -1.52 -41.04 -25.56
N ASP A 681 -2.44 -40.56 -26.40
CA ASP A 681 -2.88 -41.23 -27.65
C ASP A 681 -1.80 -41.25 -28.75
N GLY A 682 -0.81 -40.35 -28.68
CA GLY A 682 0.21 -40.16 -29.71
C GLY A 682 -0.11 -39.06 -30.73
N THR A 683 -1.16 -38.28 -30.46
CA THR A 683 -1.50 -37.03 -31.14
C THR A 683 -0.97 -35.84 -30.32
N ILE A 684 -0.96 -34.64 -30.90
CA ILE A 684 -0.71 -33.41 -30.15
C ILE A 684 -2.05 -32.71 -29.97
N ASP A 685 -2.41 -32.44 -28.72
CA ASP A 685 -3.69 -31.84 -28.36
C ASP A 685 -3.73 -30.34 -28.70
N VAL A 686 -4.90 -29.71 -28.50
CA VAL A 686 -5.05 -28.28 -28.76
C VAL A 686 -4.33 -27.46 -27.66
N PRO A 687 -3.73 -26.29 -27.94
CA PRO A 687 -3.16 -25.47 -26.88
C PRO A 687 -4.25 -25.07 -25.86
N GLY A 688 -4.09 -25.49 -24.61
CA GLY A 688 -5.08 -25.30 -23.54
C GLY A 688 -6.13 -26.41 -23.41
N ASP A 689 -5.95 -27.56 -24.06
CA ASP A 689 -6.76 -28.78 -23.98
C ASP A 689 -6.03 -29.76 -23.03
N PHE A 690 -6.32 -29.62 -21.74
CA PHE A 690 -5.63 -30.32 -20.65
C PHE A 690 -6.27 -31.68 -20.34
N ASP A 691 -7.58 -31.83 -20.56
CA ASP A 691 -8.29 -33.11 -20.39
C ASP A 691 -8.14 -34.06 -21.60
N GLY A 692 -7.94 -33.52 -22.80
CA GLY A 692 -7.73 -34.27 -24.03
C GLY A 692 -9.01 -34.56 -24.85
N ASP A 693 -10.10 -33.82 -24.63
CA ASP A 693 -11.36 -33.89 -25.38
C ASP A 693 -11.24 -33.45 -26.86
N GLY A 694 -10.33 -32.50 -27.14
CA GLY A 694 -10.19 -31.84 -28.45
C GLY A 694 -10.70 -30.38 -28.48
N VAL A 695 -11.04 -29.80 -27.33
CA VAL A 695 -11.43 -28.40 -27.12
C VAL A 695 -10.52 -27.79 -26.05
N ALA A 696 -10.21 -26.51 -26.16
CA ALA A 696 -9.46 -25.84 -25.09
C ALA A 696 -10.38 -25.54 -23.89
N ASP A 697 -9.87 -25.76 -22.68
CA ASP A 697 -10.67 -25.75 -21.45
C ASP A 697 -11.15 -24.38 -21.02
N LEU A 698 -10.30 -23.37 -21.23
CA LEU A 698 -10.48 -22.02 -20.72
C LEU A 698 -9.78 -21.00 -21.63
N GLY A 699 -10.31 -19.78 -21.66
CA GLY A 699 -9.70 -18.68 -22.41
C GLY A 699 -9.80 -18.83 -23.94
N GLY A 700 -8.70 -18.48 -24.63
CA GLY A 700 -8.72 -18.21 -26.07
C GLY A 700 -9.15 -16.78 -26.41
N PRO A 701 -9.23 -16.43 -27.72
CA PRO A 701 -9.32 -15.04 -28.15
C PRO A 701 -10.72 -14.41 -28.02
N ASP A 702 -11.76 -15.23 -27.88
CA ASP A 702 -13.18 -14.82 -27.80
C ASP A 702 -13.73 -14.89 -26.35
N ALA A 703 -12.92 -15.33 -25.37
CA ALA A 703 -13.31 -15.43 -23.96
C ALA A 703 -13.19 -14.09 -23.23
N HIS A 704 -13.95 -13.94 -22.15
CA HIS A 704 -13.88 -12.84 -21.21
C HIS A 704 -12.78 -13.09 -20.16
N TYR A 705 -12.11 -12.01 -19.76
CA TYR A 705 -11.03 -12.03 -18.77
C TYR A 705 -11.33 -11.04 -17.66
N GLY A 706 -11.62 -11.57 -16.47
CA GLY A 706 -11.74 -10.80 -15.23
C GLY A 706 -10.42 -10.78 -14.45
N THR A 707 -10.19 -9.76 -13.62
CA THR A 707 -9.10 -9.77 -12.64
C THR A 707 -9.52 -9.25 -11.27
N TRP A 708 -9.09 -9.91 -10.21
CA TRP A 708 -9.37 -9.50 -8.83
C TRP A 708 -8.33 -10.08 -7.88
N GLY A 709 -8.60 -9.89 -6.60
CA GLY A 709 -7.77 -10.34 -5.49
C GLY A 709 -8.06 -9.46 -4.30
N GLU A 710 -7.60 -9.87 -3.13
CA GLU A 710 -7.76 -9.09 -1.90
C GLU A 710 -6.42 -8.55 -1.42
N SER A 711 -6.43 -7.42 -0.71
CA SER A 711 -5.21 -6.78 -0.16
C SER A 711 -4.20 -6.44 -1.27
N LEU A 712 -3.00 -7.05 -1.27
CA LEU A 712 -2.04 -6.99 -2.39
C LEU A 712 -2.70 -7.35 -3.74
N GLY A 713 -3.52 -8.39 -3.79
CA GLY A 713 -4.29 -8.77 -4.97
C GLY A 713 -5.26 -7.69 -5.44
N GLY A 714 -5.81 -6.91 -4.51
CA GLY A 714 -6.62 -5.72 -4.80
C GLY A 714 -5.79 -4.62 -5.46
N ILE A 715 -4.59 -4.33 -4.95
CA ILE A 715 -3.66 -3.36 -5.55
C ILE A 715 -3.28 -3.78 -6.98
N LEU A 716 -2.89 -5.05 -7.15
CA LEU A 716 -2.47 -5.58 -8.45
C LEU A 716 -3.61 -5.60 -9.48
N SER A 717 -4.80 -6.07 -9.09
CA SER A 717 -5.97 -6.13 -9.98
C SER A 717 -6.51 -4.75 -10.35
N GLY A 718 -6.47 -3.78 -9.44
CA GLY A 718 -6.85 -2.38 -9.70
C GLY A 718 -6.03 -1.74 -10.81
N ILE A 719 -4.72 -2.05 -10.90
CA ILE A 719 -3.82 -1.61 -11.97
C ILE A 719 -4.02 -2.48 -13.23
N HIS A 720 -4.00 -3.81 -13.09
CA HIS A 720 -4.04 -4.76 -14.19
C HIS A 720 -5.28 -4.57 -15.08
N GLY A 721 -6.48 -4.45 -14.48
CA GLY A 721 -7.74 -4.23 -15.19
C GLY A 721 -7.85 -2.89 -15.91
N ALA A 722 -7.03 -1.90 -15.56
CA ALA A 722 -6.98 -0.61 -16.23
C ALA A 722 -6.06 -0.60 -17.47
N ILE A 723 -5.08 -1.52 -17.54
CA ILE A 723 -3.98 -1.45 -18.51
C ILE A 723 -3.93 -2.61 -19.52
N ASP A 724 -4.35 -3.83 -19.19
CA ASP A 724 -4.43 -4.89 -20.19
C ASP A 724 -5.67 -4.69 -21.08
N ALA A 725 -5.46 -4.58 -22.39
CA ALA A 725 -6.51 -4.31 -23.37
C ALA A 725 -7.52 -5.46 -23.58
N TYR A 726 -7.30 -6.60 -22.92
CA TYR A 726 -8.14 -7.80 -23.04
C TYR A 726 -8.77 -8.25 -21.72
N VAL A 727 -8.35 -7.68 -20.58
CA VAL A 727 -9.09 -7.80 -19.31
C VAL A 727 -10.28 -6.86 -19.39
N THR A 728 -11.49 -7.39 -19.30
CA THR A 728 -12.73 -6.64 -19.57
C THR A 728 -13.44 -6.16 -18.30
N SER A 729 -13.08 -6.73 -17.14
CA SER A 729 -13.69 -6.44 -15.84
C SER A 729 -12.68 -6.63 -14.69
N ALA A 730 -12.82 -5.83 -13.63
CA ALA A 730 -11.98 -5.94 -12.43
C ALA A 730 -12.80 -5.84 -11.13
N SER A 731 -12.34 -6.47 -10.05
CA SER A 731 -12.99 -6.37 -8.73
C SER A 731 -12.00 -6.21 -7.58
N PRO A 732 -11.31 -5.07 -7.42
CA PRO A 732 -10.31 -4.88 -6.36
C PRO A 732 -10.92 -5.00 -4.96
N GLY A 733 -10.53 -6.05 -4.21
CA GLY A 733 -10.92 -6.27 -2.82
C GLY A 733 -9.91 -5.64 -1.86
N SER A 734 -10.33 -4.69 -1.02
CA SER A 734 -9.45 -3.93 -0.10
C SER A 734 -8.10 -3.51 -0.73
N GLY A 735 -8.13 -3.06 -1.99
CA GLY A 735 -6.91 -2.74 -2.76
C GLY A 735 -6.38 -1.34 -2.50
N GLY A 736 -7.26 -0.34 -2.52
CA GLY A 736 -6.89 1.05 -2.26
C GLY A 736 -6.01 1.73 -3.32
N ALA A 737 -5.56 2.93 -2.96
CA ALA A 737 -4.77 3.87 -3.76
C ALA A 737 -4.11 4.89 -2.81
N GLY A 738 -2.98 5.48 -3.20
CA GLY A 738 -2.17 6.31 -2.29
C GLY A 738 -1.28 5.45 -1.38
N LEU A 739 -0.24 4.85 -1.96
CA LEU A 739 0.62 3.86 -1.28
C LEU A 739 1.29 4.40 0.00
N THR A 740 1.57 5.70 0.12
CA THR A 740 2.04 6.27 1.41
C THR A 740 0.96 6.34 2.47
N ASP A 741 -0.29 6.64 2.11
CA ASP A 741 -1.41 6.73 3.06
C ASP A 741 -1.74 5.34 3.62
N ILE A 742 -1.60 4.30 2.78
CA ILE A 742 -1.59 2.90 3.22
C ILE A 742 -0.42 2.69 4.20
N GLY A 743 0.81 3.00 3.80
CA GLY A 743 2.01 2.78 4.61
C GLY A 743 2.02 3.45 6.00
N VAL A 744 1.42 4.64 6.18
CA VAL A 744 1.41 5.35 7.47
C VAL A 744 0.21 5.07 8.38
N ARG A 745 -0.87 4.45 7.86
CA ARG A 745 -2.03 4.05 8.67
C ARG A 745 -2.14 2.53 8.87
N SER A 746 -1.43 1.73 8.07
CA SER A 746 -1.55 0.27 8.12
C SER A 746 -1.16 -0.29 9.48
N PHE A 747 -1.92 -1.27 9.97
CA PHE A 747 -1.50 -2.16 11.06
C PHE A 747 -1.22 -3.61 10.59
N GLN A 748 -1.08 -3.82 9.28
CA GLN A 748 -0.65 -5.09 8.69
C GLN A 748 0.76 -5.46 9.17
N GLY A 749 0.92 -6.68 9.66
CA GLY A 749 2.24 -7.24 9.97
C GLY A 749 3.10 -7.30 8.70
N GLY A 750 4.36 -6.86 8.84
CA GLY A 750 5.32 -6.68 7.77
C GLY A 750 5.29 -5.34 7.09
N VAL A 751 4.15 -4.64 7.05
CA VAL A 751 4.11 -3.24 6.57
C VAL A 751 4.65 -2.29 7.64
N ILE A 752 4.24 -2.46 8.90
CA ILE A 752 4.78 -1.66 10.02
C ILE A 752 6.29 -1.87 10.14
N GLU A 753 6.75 -3.12 10.02
CA GLU A 753 8.14 -3.52 10.21
C GLU A 753 9.03 -3.11 9.02
N ALA A 754 8.75 -3.56 7.78
CA ALA A 754 9.61 -3.26 6.63
C ALA A 754 9.54 -1.80 6.16
N VAL A 755 8.48 -1.04 6.51
CA VAL A 755 8.34 0.38 6.21
C VAL A 755 8.67 1.26 7.43
N LEU A 756 7.85 1.28 8.48
CA LEU A 756 7.98 2.28 9.55
C LEU A 756 9.24 2.08 10.40
N LEU A 757 9.63 0.84 10.71
CA LEU A 757 10.88 0.57 11.44
C LEU A 757 12.13 0.81 10.58
N ARG A 758 12.04 0.69 9.25
CA ARG A 758 13.12 1.09 8.31
C ARG A 758 13.27 2.61 8.21
N MET A 759 12.18 3.35 8.37
CA MET A 759 12.17 4.83 8.42
C MET A 759 12.72 5.37 9.74
N TRP A 760 12.26 4.86 10.89
CA TRP A 760 12.69 5.37 12.19
C TRP A 760 14.00 4.75 12.70
N GLY A 761 14.29 3.52 12.27
CA GLY A 761 15.43 2.75 12.73
C GLY A 761 16.71 2.88 11.89
N PRO A 762 17.72 2.03 12.17
CA PRO A 762 17.77 1.10 13.32
C PRO A 762 17.66 1.83 14.66
N LEU A 763 16.77 1.34 15.54
CA LEU A 763 16.52 1.91 16.86
C LEU A 763 17.51 1.32 17.87
N LEU A 764 18.12 2.15 18.69
CA LEU A 764 18.92 1.75 19.85
C LEU A 764 18.11 1.96 21.12
N VAL A 765 17.85 0.90 21.88
CA VAL A 765 16.97 0.93 23.07
C VAL A 765 17.56 0.23 24.29
N THR A 766 17.09 0.60 25.48
CA THR A 766 17.30 -0.17 26.72
C THR A 766 16.01 -0.80 27.24
N VAL A 767 16.06 -2.09 27.58
CA VAL A 767 14.93 -2.84 28.14
C VAL A 767 15.37 -3.54 29.44
N PRO A 768 14.61 -3.45 30.54
CA PRO A 768 14.90 -4.22 31.75
C PRO A 768 14.94 -5.73 31.48
N SER A 769 15.94 -6.43 32.02
CA SER A 769 16.11 -7.88 31.79
C SER A 769 14.90 -8.72 32.24
N GLU A 770 14.16 -8.27 33.25
CA GLU A 770 12.93 -8.92 33.71
C GLU A 770 11.71 -8.79 32.77
N GLU A 771 11.80 -7.97 31.73
CA GLU A 771 10.74 -7.81 30.70
C GLU A 771 10.94 -8.71 29.48
N ARG A 772 12.04 -9.49 29.44
CA ARG A 772 12.37 -10.44 28.36
C ARG A 772 12.56 -11.86 28.88
N ALA A 773 12.45 -12.84 27.99
CA ALA A 773 12.83 -14.22 28.31
C ALA A 773 14.35 -14.32 28.52
N THR A 774 14.80 -15.09 29.51
CA THR A 774 16.24 -15.40 29.66
C THR A 774 16.65 -16.39 28.57
N CYS A 775 17.65 -16.06 27.74
CA CYS A 775 18.16 -17.00 26.73
C CYS A 775 18.71 -18.28 27.39
N THR A 776 18.26 -19.44 26.91
CA THR A 776 18.64 -20.78 27.38
C THR A 776 19.51 -21.54 26.37
N GLY A 777 19.52 -21.13 25.10
CA GLY A 777 20.30 -21.70 24.02
C GLY A 777 20.29 -20.85 22.75
N ALA A 778 20.47 -21.51 21.60
CA ALA A 778 20.56 -20.90 20.27
C ALA A 778 19.23 -20.95 19.49
N GLY A 779 18.12 -21.30 20.15
CA GLY A 779 16.79 -21.46 19.55
C GLY A 779 15.67 -20.94 20.47
N ASP A 780 16.01 -19.95 21.31
CA ASP A 780 14.99 -19.07 21.91
C ASP A 780 14.67 -17.94 20.90
N ALA A 781 13.62 -17.16 21.12
CA ALA A 781 13.37 -15.94 20.31
C ALA A 781 14.49 -14.91 20.48
N ASP A 782 14.77 -14.12 19.44
CA ASP A 782 15.86 -13.12 19.42
C ASP A 782 15.63 -11.95 20.39
N ASP A 783 14.38 -11.75 20.80
CA ASP A 783 14.00 -10.85 21.89
C ASP A 783 14.53 -11.27 23.27
N CYS A 784 15.06 -12.49 23.44
CA CYS A 784 15.60 -12.96 24.72
C CYS A 784 16.78 -12.10 25.22
N THR A 785 17.16 -12.28 26.49
CA THR A 785 18.32 -11.61 27.09
C THR A 785 19.27 -12.58 27.80
N VAL A 786 20.57 -12.34 27.70
CA VAL A 786 21.60 -13.02 28.50
C VAL A 786 21.98 -12.26 29.78
N CYS A 787 21.35 -11.10 30.02
CA CYS A 787 21.57 -10.24 31.17
C CYS A 787 20.94 -10.81 32.45
N ALA A 788 21.51 -10.47 33.59
CA ALA A 788 21.02 -10.93 34.89
C ALA A 788 19.87 -10.05 35.40
N ALA A 789 18.90 -10.64 36.11
CA ALA A 789 17.80 -9.89 36.73
C ALA A 789 18.31 -8.68 37.55
N GLY A 790 17.82 -7.49 37.23
CA GLY A 790 18.28 -6.20 37.75
C GLY A 790 19.24 -5.44 36.83
N GLU A 791 19.72 -6.05 35.74
CA GLU A 791 20.47 -5.41 34.65
C GLU A 791 19.51 -4.96 33.52
N LEU A 792 20.02 -4.08 32.65
CA LEU A 792 19.35 -3.65 31.42
C LEU A 792 19.99 -4.33 30.22
N SER A 793 19.16 -4.83 29.30
CA SER A 793 19.58 -5.12 27.94
C SER A 793 19.70 -3.81 27.15
N LEU A 794 20.88 -3.49 26.64
CA LEU A 794 21.07 -2.54 25.55
C LEU A 794 21.02 -3.32 24.23
N ARG A 795 20.15 -2.93 23.30
CA ARG A 795 19.89 -3.68 22.07
C ARG A 795 19.50 -2.79 20.89
N TRP A 796 19.70 -3.33 19.69
CA TRP A 796 19.08 -2.84 18.46
C TRP A 796 17.65 -3.36 18.34
N VAL A 797 16.76 -2.57 17.73
CA VAL A 797 15.46 -2.97 17.18
C VAL A 797 15.38 -2.44 15.75
N MET A 798 15.09 -3.31 14.79
CA MET A 798 15.23 -3.05 13.35
C MET A 798 14.38 -4.05 12.55
N PRO A 799 14.10 -3.81 11.26
CA PRO A 799 13.33 -4.75 10.45
C PRO A 799 14.21 -5.97 10.17
N ASP A 800 13.76 -7.15 10.57
CA ASP A 800 14.32 -8.42 10.11
C ASP A 800 13.48 -8.87 8.92
N VAL A 801 13.94 -8.54 7.70
CA VAL A 801 13.12 -8.62 6.48
C VAL A 801 11.82 -7.80 6.64
N ASN A 802 10.70 -8.47 6.93
CA ASN A 802 9.37 -7.93 7.22
C ASN A 802 8.83 -8.36 8.61
N ASP A 803 9.72 -8.61 9.57
CA ASP A 803 9.39 -8.89 10.97
C ASP A 803 10.21 -7.98 11.92
N THR A 804 9.93 -8.04 13.23
CA THR A 804 10.68 -7.24 14.22
C THR A 804 11.95 -7.96 14.69
N GLY A 805 13.10 -7.56 14.17
CA GLY A 805 14.41 -8.01 14.63
C GLY A 805 14.89 -7.28 15.88
N GLU A 806 15.41 -8.02 16.86
CA GLU A 806 16.09 -7.47 18.03
C GLU A 806 17.49 -8.09 18.18
N LEU A 807 18.51 -7.26 18.43
CA LEU A 807 19.90 -7.73 18.61
C LEU A 807 20.51 -7.17 19.89
N GLU A 808 20.70 -8.03 20.89
CA GLU A 808 21.34 -7.66 22.16
C GLU A 808 22.82 -7.30 21.97
N ILE A 809 23.15 -6.06 22.34
CA ILE A 809 24.48 -5.45 22.24
C ILE A 809 25.27 -5.72 23.52
N SER A 810 24.71 -5.40 24.70
CA SER A 810 25.41 -5.53 25.98
C SER A 810 24.45 -5.42 27.18
N CYS A 811 24.92 -5.86 28.35
CA CYS A 811 24.21 -5.74 29.63
C CYS A 811 24.76 -4.57 30.44
N LEU A 812 23.88 -3.67 30.90
CA LEU A 812 24.25 -2.46 31.65
C LEU A 812 23.72 -2.51 33.09
N ASP A 813 24.50 -2.00 34.05
CA ASP A 813 23.99 -1.71 35.40
C ASP A 813 23.13 -0.43 35.33
N PRO A 814 21.86 -0.44 35.81
CA PRO A 814 21.02 0.76 35.79
C PRO A 814 21.63 1.96 36.52
N ASN A 815 22.52 1.75 37.49
CA ASN A 815 23.17 2.82 38.26
C ASN A 815 24.26 3.56 37.45
N ASP A 816 24.77 2.97 36.36
CA ASP A 816 25.78 3.60 35.50
C ASP A 816 25.14 4.43 34.36
N VAL A 817 23.81 4.33 34.16
CA VAL A 817 23.07 5.05 33.10
C VAL A 817 21.89 5.90 33.57
N LYS A 818 21.32 5.68 34.77
CA LYS A 818 20.26 6.55 35.30
C LYS A 818 20.77 7.95 35.61
N GLY A 819 19.99 8.95 35.22
CA GLY A 819 20.34 10.34 35.41
C GLY A 819 21.49 10.78 34.50
N THR A 820 21.54 10.27 33.27
CA THR A 820 22.60 10.56 32.29
C THR A 820 22.04 11.08 30.97
N THR A 821 22.83 11.89 30.30
CA THR A 821 22.63 12.26 28.90
C THR A 821 23.43 11.28 28.05
N VAL A 822 22.78 10.59 27.10
CA VAL A 822 23.47 9.70 26.18
C VAL A 822 23.67 10.38 24.82
N LEU A 823 24.87 10.23 24.27
CA LEU A 823 25.21 10.60 22.91
C LEU A 823 25.48 9.32 22.11
N VAL A 824 24.86 9.20 20.93
CA VAL A 824 25.02 8.12 19.97
C VAL A 824 25.63 8.72 18.70
N HIS A 825 26.90 8.45 18.45
CA HIS A 825 27.65 9.00 17.31
C HIS A 825 27.95 7.90 16.30
N ASN A 826 27.47 8.07 15.06
CA ASN A 826 27.89 7.25 13.93
C ASN A 826 29.25 7.79 13.42
N LEU A 827 30.30 6.99 13.58
CA LEU A 827 31.69 7.37 13.33
C LEU A 827 32.12 7.27 11.86
N ASP A 828 31.20 6.95 10.95
CA ASP A 828 31.46 6.82 9.50
C ASP A 828 30.72 7.88 8.66
N ASN A 829 29.50 8.31 9.06
CA ASN A 829 28.80 9.45 8.44
C ASN A 829 28.83 10.77 9.25
N ASP A 830 29.31 10.74 10.51
CA ASP A 830 29.38 11.87 11.46
C ASP A 830 28.00 12.33 12.03
N GLU A 831 26.93 11.56 11.84
CA GLU A 831 25.62 11.80 12.44
C GLU A 831 25.64 11.60 13.96
N LEU A 832 25.08 12.57 14.69
CA LEU A 832 25.01 12.57 16.15
C LEU A 832 23.55 12.64 16.59
N ARG A 833 23.14 11.68 17.42
CA ARG A 833 21.83 11.63 18.08
C ARG A 833 22.01 11.52 19.60
N CYS A 834 20.97 11.82 20.37
CA CYS A 834 21.04 11.88 21.81
C CYS A 834 19.66 11.74 22.46
N ALA A 835 19.63 11.43 23.76
CA ALA A 835 18.42 11.34 24.56
C ALA A 835 18.74 11.51 26.06
N SER A 836 17.72 11.72 26.88
CA SER A 836 17.86 11.74 28.35
C SER A 836 17.48 10.39 28.97
N VAL A 837 18.39 9.76 29.70
CA VAL A 837 18.16 8.48 30.38
C VAL A 837 17.70 8.75 31.82
N ARG A 838 16.40 9.06 31.94
CA ARG A 838 15.73 9.45 33.18
C ARG A 838 15.61 8.27 34.17
N ASP A 839 14.97 8.49 35.33
CA ASP A 839 14.86 7.56 36.49
C ASP A 839 14.40 6.11 36.16
N THR A 840 13.75 5.88 35.00
CA THR A 840 13.33 4.56 34.49
C THR A 840 14.48 3.73 33.87
N ALA A 841 15.62 4.36 33.56
CA ALA A 841 16.71 3.84 32.74
C ALA A 841 16.34 3.41 31.31
N ARG A 842 15.21 3.91 30.79
CA ARG A 842 14.77 3.65 29.41
C ARG A 842 15.42 4.63 28.44
N LEU A 843 15.62 4.16 27.22
CA LEU A 843 16.28 4.85 26.11
C LEU A 843 15.64 4.42 24.80
N ARG A 844 15.47 5.36 23.87
CA ARG A 844 15.19 5.13 22.45
C ARG A 844 15.94 6.18 21.65
N VAL A 845 16.67 5.77 20.63
CA VAL A 845 17.31 6.65 19.64
C VAL A 845 17.21 5.99 18.27
N GLY A 846 16.59 6.66 17.29
CA GLY A 846 16.71 6.27 15.88
C GLY A 846 18.06 6.72 15.33
N VAL A 847 18.85 5.81 14.79
CA VAL A 847 20.23 6.08 14.33
C VAL A 847 20.26 6.08 12.80
N PRO A 848 20.51 7.22 12.12
CA PRO A 848 20.76 7.23 10.69
C PRO A 848 22.05 6.46 10.38
N ALA A 849 21.90 5.24 9.86
CA ALA A 849 23.00 4.31 9.65
C ALA A 849 22.90 3.55 8.33
N SER A 850 24.06 3.20 7.81
CA SER A 850 24.29 2.16 6.80
C SER A 850 24.74 0.88 7.50
N ILE A 851 24.56 -0.29 6.88
CA ILE A 851 25.15 -1.55 7.37
C ILE A 851 26.68 -1.36 7.51
N ASP A 852 27.25 -1.85 8.61
CA ASP A 852 28.66 -1.74 9.01
C ASP A 852 29.16 -0.36 9.48
N ASP A 853 28.30 0.68 9.54
CA ASP A 853 28.67 1.97 10.14
C ASP A 853 29.03 1.80 11.63
N ARG A 854 30.17 2.34 12.08
CA ARG A 854 30.69 2.12 13.46
C ARG A 854 30.02 3.07 14.45
N ILE A 855 29.39 2.53 15.49
CA ILE A 855 28.57 3.31 16.44
C ILE A 855 29.28 3.44 17.80
N LEU A 856 29.23 4.65 18.36
CA LEU A 856 29.76 5.00 19.68
C LEU A 856 28.64 5.52 20.57
N VAL A 857 28.29 4.76 21.62
CA VAL A 857 27.33 5.18 22.65
C VAL A 857 28.09 5.68 23.87
N SER A 858 27.84 6.90 24.32
CA SER A 858 28.54 7.53 25.45
C SER A 858 27.56 8.20 26.42
N PHE A 859 27.53 7.73 27.66
CA PHE A 859 26.67 8.25 28.73
C PHE A 859 27.45 9.24 29.60
N TYR A 860 26.87 10.40 29.90
CA TYR A 860 27.50 11.48 30.69
C TYR A 860 26.68 11.80 31.96
N GLU A 861 27.34 11.98 33.10
CA GLU A 861 26.70 12.23 34.41
C GLU A 861 25.88 13.53 34.40
N GLY A 862 24.56 13.41 34.51
CA GLY A 862 23.57 14.49 34.46
C GLY A 862 22.59 14.33 33.30
N GLU A 863 21.31 14.53 33.58
CA GLU A 863 20.22 14.59 32.60
C GLU A 863 20.32 15.88 31.76
N ASP A 864 19.75 15.85 30.54
CA ASP A 864 19.43 17.03 29.74
C ASP A 864 20.64 17.95 29.40
N LEU A 865 21.86 17.39 29.31
CA LEU A 865 23.12 18.14 29.17
C LEU A 865 23.46 18.60 27.74
N VAL A 866 22.48 18.65 26.84
CA VAL A 866 22.61 19.23 25.48
C VAL A 866 22.10 20.68 25.44
N GLN A 867 22.39 21.40 24.36
CA GLN A 867 21.82 22.73 24.10
C GLN A 867 20.35 22.62 23.67
N ASP A 868 20.07 21.58 22.90
CA ASP A 868 18.85 21.21 22.18
C ASP A 868 19.03 19.75 21.70
N TYR A 869 17.96 19.02 21.43
CA TYR A 869 18.05 17.62 20.97
C TYR A 869 18.28 17.48 19.45
N ASP A 870 17.87 18.45 18.62
CA ASP A 870 18.19 18.52 17.17
C ASP A 870 19.71 18.43 16.92
N SER A 871 20.49 19.35 17.52
CA SER A 871 21.93 19.43 17.23
C SER A 871 22.78 18.57 18.17
N CYS A 872 22.17 18.01 19.22
CA CYS A 872 22.81 17.19 20.27
C CYS A 872 24.09 17.78 20.88
N ARG A 873 24.27 19.11 20.81
CA ARG A 873 25.53 19.77 21.19
C ARG A 873 25.68 19.82 22.72
N PRO A 874 26.72 19.20 23.30
CA PRO A 874 26.88 19.22 24.75
C PRO A 874 27.04 20.63 25.34
N THR A 875 26.55 20.80 26.56
CA THR A 875 26.72 22.01 27.40
C THR A 875 28.02 21.98 28.20
N PHE A 876 28.56 20.79 28.45
CA PHE A 876 29.85 20.59 29.10
C PHE A 876 31.02 20.82 28.14
N ASP A 877 32.22 21.11 28.68
CA ASP A 877 33.42 21.17 27.85
C ASP A 877 33.93 19.76 27.49
N GLY A 878 34.60 19.65 26.35
CA GLY A 878 35.15 18.38 25.84
C GLY A 878 36.32 17.80 26.64
N ALA A 879 36.48 18.18 27.92
CA ALA A 879 37.32 17.49 28.89
C ALA A 879 36.49 16.66 29.90
N ALA A 880 35.16 16.70 29.84
CA ALA A 880 34.30 15.72 30.50
C ALA A 880 34.52 14.32 29.88
N SER A 881 34.77 13.33 30.73
CA SER A 881 34.73 11.91 30.33
C SER A 881 33.30 11.38 30.49
N PRO A 882 32.81 10.52 29.58
CA PRO A 882 31.61 9.75 29.85
C PRO A 882 31.81 8.82 31.06
N VAL A 883 30.72 8.51 31.77
CA VAL A 883 30.72 7.52 32.87
C VAL A 883 30.74 6.10 32.35
N LEU A 884 30.07 5.87 31.21
CA LEU A 884 30.01 4.61 30.49
C LEU A 884 30.15 4.87 28.98
N THR A 885 30.86 3.98 28.29
CA THR A 885 30.98 3.98 26.83
C THR A 885 30.78 2.56 26.32
N VAL A 886 29.93 2.41 25.30
CA VAL A 886 29.77 1.16 24.54
C VAL A 886 30.23 1.43 23.10
N SER A 887 31.27 0.72 22.70
CA SER A 887 31.88 0.79 21.36
C SER A 887 32.30 -0.59 20.83
N GLU A 888 31.93 -1.65 21.55
CA GLU A 888 32.23 -3.06 21.28
C GLU A 888 30.98 -3.88 21.66
N TYR A 889 30.71 -4.97 20.94
CA TYR A 889 29.68 -5.93 21.32
C TYR A 889 30.08 -6.65 22.61
N GLY A 890 29.10 -6.81 23.51
CA GLY A 890 29.23 -7.56 24.75
C GLY A 890 29.10 -9.07 24.54
N LYS A 891 28.80 -9.77 25.63
CA LYS A 891 28.56 -11.22 25.62
C LYS A 891 27.19 -11.52 25.01
N GLY A 892 27.15 -12.37 23.99
CA GLY A 892 25.90 -12.80 23.32
C GLY A 892 25.38 -14.17 23.75
N ARG A 893 24.37 -14.68 23.01
CA ARG A 893 23.67 -15.95 23.29
C ARG A 893 24.27 -17.18 22.60
N PHE A 894 24.88 -17.01 21.43
CA PHE A 894 25.54 -18.08 20.69
C PHE A 894 26.95 -18.34 21.24
N LEU A 895 27.46 -19.58 21.09
CA LEU A 895 28.77 -20.02 21.61
C LEU A 895 29.78 -20.26 20.47
N GLU A 896 31.08 -20.27 20.81
CA GLU A 896 32.18 -20.63 19.90
C GLU A 896 31.84 -21.90 19.07
N GLY A 897 31.80 -21.75 17.74
CA GLY A 897 31.48 -22.83 16.80
C GLY A 897 29.99 -23.04 16.50
N ALA A 898 29.09 -22.17 16.95
CA ALA A 898 27.76 -22.04 16.37
C ALA A 898 27.84 -21.60 14.90
N GLN A 899 26.86 -21.97 14.08
CA GLN A 899 26.75 -21.64 12.66
C GLN A 899 25.35 -21.12 12.34
N ASN A 900 25.21 -20.34 11.27
CA ASN A 900 23.91 -19.98 10.70
C ASN A 900 23.29 -21.15 9.91
N GLY A 901 22.03 -21.02 9.50
CA GLY A 901 21.28 -22.12 8.86
C GLY A 901 21.91 -22.60 7.55
N VAL A 902 22.30 -21.67 6.67
CA VAL A 902 23.02 -21.95 5.42
C VAL A 902 24.51 -22.34 5.59
N MET A 903 25.03 -22.34 6.83
CA MET A 903 26.43 -22.64 7.18
C MET A 903 27.49 -21.75 6.48
N THR A 904 27.13 -20.52 6.09
CA THR A 904 28.05 -19.55 5.46
C THR A 904 28.88 -18.76 6.48
N ASP A 905 28.38 -18.59 7.71
CA ASP A 905 29.05 -17.89 8.81
C ASP A 905 29.05 -18.72 10.12
N SER A 906 29.92 -18.36 11.06
CA SER A 906 30.06 -19.07 12.34
C SER A 906 30.67 -18.20 13.44
N CYS A 907 30.16 -18.33 14.67
CA CYS A 907 30.71 -17.62 15.84
C CYS A 907 32.15 -18.07 16.16
N LEU A 908 33.14 -17.17 15.98
CA LEU A 908 34.56 -17.45 16.24
C LEU A 908 35.05 -16.96 17.62
N ALA A 909 34.21 -16.22 18.36
CA ALA A 909 34.49 -15.73 19.71
C ALA A 909 33.90 -16.64 20.79
N SER A 910 34.17 -16.33 22.08
CA SER A 910 33.67 -17.14 23.21
C SER A 910 32.14 -17.15 23.26
N THR A 911 31.53 -16.00 23.00
CA THR A 911 30.12 -15.85 22.65
C THR A 911 29.94 -14.88 21.49
N CYS A 912 28.78 -14.95 20.82
CA CYS A 912 28.36 -14.01 19.79
C CYS A 912 26.86 -13.73 19.91
N SER A 913 26.43 -12.57 19.41
CA SER A 913 25.04 -12.34 18.99
C SER A 913 24.93 -12.64 17.48
N MET A 914 23.72 -12.78 16.94
CA MET A 914 23.47 -13.05 15.52
C MET A 914 22.23 -12.28 15.05
N PHE A 915 22.24 -11.77 13.82
CA PHE A 915 21.09 -11.15 13.13
C PHE A 915 21.30 -11.36 11.63
N GLN A 916 20.24 -11.69 10.88
CA GLN A 916 20.30 -12.01 9.45
C GLN A 916 21.50 -12.88 9.07
N GLY A 917 21.51 -14.11 9.61
CA GLY A 917 22.53 -15.12 9.39
C GLY A 917 23.96 -14.75 9.82
N ARG A 918 24.22 -13.53 10.30
CA ARG A 918 25.57 -12.97 10.50
C ARG A 918 25.92 -12.87 11.99
N PHE A 919 27.11 -13.30 12.37
CA PHE A 919 27.58 -13.24 13.75
C PHE A 919 28.27 -11.92 14.11
N PHE A 920 28.03 -11.47 15.34
CA PHE A 920 28.65 -10.31 15.96
C PHE A 920 29.40 -10.77 17.23
N GLU A 921 30.73 -10.75 17.19
CA GLU A 921 31.62 -11.35 18.18
C GLU A 921 31.75 -10.54 19.48
N GLU A 922 31.78 -11.22 20.64
CA GLU A 922 32.11 -10.62 21.94
C GLU A 922 33.48 -9.92 21.90
N GLY A 923 33.49 -8.60 22.10
CA GLY A 923 34.69 -7.75 22.00
C GLY A 923 35.04 -7.27 20.59
N SER A 924 34.19 -7.50 19.58
CA SER A 924 34.31 -6.85 18.26
C SER A 924 33.71 -5.43 18.30
N PRO A 925 34.13 -4.50 17.42
CA PRO A 925 33.60 -3.13 17.39
C PRO A 925 32.08 -3.10 17.19
N LEU A 926 31.40 -2.20 17.90
CA LEU A 926 29.97 -1.97 17.68
C LEU A 926 29.76 -1.31 16.31
N VAL A 927 28.96 -1.95 15.48
CA VAL A 927 28.53 -1.48 14.16
C VAL A 927 27.01 -1.54 14.05
N ALA A 928 26.45 -0.83 13.08
CA ALA A 928 25.05 -0.97 12.71
C ALA A 928 24.84 -2.30 11.94
N PRO A 929 24.03 -3.24 12.44
CA PRO A 929 23.72 -4.49 11.75
C PRO A 929 22.80 -4.30 10.53
N ALA A 930 21.91 -3.30 10.56
CA ALA A 930 20.96 -2.95 9.50
C ALA A 930 21.13 -1.47 9.09
N GLU A 931 20.62 -1.10 7.91
CA GLU A 931 20.49 0.31 7.49
C GLU A 931 19.06 0.84 7.65
N GLY A 932 18.93 2.15 7.83
CA GLY A 932 17.64 2.84 7.97
C GLY A 932 17.80 4.36 7.99
N TYR A 933 16.69 5.09 7.92
CA TYR A 933 16.74 6.55 7.75
C TYR A 933 16.89 7.34 9.07
N GLY A 934 16.71 6.71 10.24
CA GLY A 934 16.80 7.38 11.55
C GLY A 934 15.92 8.63 11.70
N GLN A 935 14.72 8.60 11.09
CA GLN A 935 13.71 9.67 11.22
C GLN A 935 13.01 9.58 12.58
N ILE A 936 12.52 10.72 13.09
CA ILE A 936 11.68 10.77 14.29
C ILE A 936 10.22 10.90 13.83
N ARG A 937 9.30 10.16 14.46
CA ARG A 937 7.84 10.25 14.18
C ARG A 937 7.35 11.66 14.47
N GLN A 938 6.28 12.09 13.79
CA GLN A 938 5.61 13.38 14.01
C GLN A 938 6.46 14.66 13.76
N THR A 939 7.64 14.56 13.14
CA THR A 939 8.50 15.71 12.75
C THR A 939 8.34 16.17 11.29
N PRO A 940 8.80 17.40 10.90
CA PRO A 940 8.69 17.88 9.52
C PRO A 940 9.56 17.09 8.53
N SER A 941 10.67 16.53 9.02
CA SER A 941 11.58 15.70 8.22
C SER A 941 10.86 14.45 7.69
N LEU A 942 10.09 13.79 8.54
CA LEU A 942 9.22 12.67 8.19
C LEU A 942 8.10 13.09 7.21
N ARG A 943 7.39 14.20 7.50
CA ARG A 943 6.32 14.70 6.61
C ARG A 943 6.82 14.98 5.20
N ARG A 944 8.01 15.59 5.10
CA ARG A 944 8.69 15.86 3.84
C ARG A 944 9.19 14.58 3.14
N PHE A 945 9.65 13.58 3.88
CA PHE A 945 9.98 12.26 3.32
C PHE A 945 8.74 11.60 2.70
N LEU A 946 7.61 11.60 3.41
CA LEU A 946 6.34 11.01 2.94
C LEU A 946 5.83 11.68 1.65
N GLN A 947 5.88 13.02 1.56
CA GLN A 947 5.52 13.74 0.34
C GLN A 947 6.33 13.27 -0.88
N LEU A 948 7.64 13.06 -0.71
CA LEU A 948 8.54 12.60 -1.77
C LEU A 948 8.40 11.10 -2.04
N ALA A 949 8.08 10.30 -1.01
CA ALA A 949 7.83 8.86 -1.12
C ALA A 949 6.63 8.56 -2.04
N GLN A 950 5.53 9.30 -1.91
CA GLN A 950 4.37 9.11 -2.79
C GLN A 950 4.73 9.39 -4.25
N MET A 951 5.47 10.47 -4.51
CA MET A 951 5.99 10.78 -5.85
C MET A 951 6.90 9.66 -6.41
N ALA A 952 7.66 8.95 -5.58
CA ALA A 952 8.43 7.79 -6.05
C ALA A 952 7.50 6.62 -6.41
N LEU A 953 6.47 6.35 -5.59
CA LEU A 953 5.62 5.15 -5.67
C LEU A 953 4.54 5.19 -6.77
N GLU A 954 4.08 6.37 -7.17
CA GLU A 954 3.00 6.60 -8.15
C GLU A 954 2.98 5.77 -9.45
N PRO A 955 4.12 5.46 -10.13
CA PRO A 955 4.13 4.58 -11.30
C PRO A 955 3.72 3.12 -11.02
N GLY A 956 3.57 2.76 -9.74
CA GLY A 956 2.96 1.52 -9.26
C GLY A 956 1.75 1.74 -8.35
N ASP A 957 1.16 2.93 -8.32
CA ASP A 957 0.01 3.25 -7.45
C ASP A 957 -1.33 3.13 -8.23
N PRO A 958 -2.32 2.35 -7.74
CA PRO A 958 -3.64 2.23 -8.38
C PRO A 958 -4.35 3.57 -8.62
N ALA A 959 -4.07 4.61 -7.83
CA ALA A 959 -4.61 5.97 -8.01
C ALA A 959 -4.49 6.43 -9.46
N THR A 960 -3.31 6.27 -10.05
CA THR A 960 -2.97 6.81 -11.36
C THR A 960 -3.69 6.08 -12.51
N PHE A 961 -3.96 4.79 -12.31
CA PHE A 961 -4.58 3.92 -13.30
C PHE A 961 -6.12 3.98 -13.28
N ALA A 962 -6.72 4.24 -12.12
CA ALA A 962 -8.18 4.25 -11.91
C ALA A 962 -9.02 5.06 -12.94
N PRO A 963 -8.58 6.23 -13.46
CA PRO A 963 -9.36 6.96 -14.48
C PRO A 963 -9.48 6.23 -15.83
N TYR A 964 -8.56 5.31 -16.15
CA TYR A 964 -8.50 4.67 -17.46
C TYR A 964 -9.54 3.55 -17.69
N TYR A 965 -10.29 3.17 -16.65
CA TYR A 965 -11.46 2.30 -16.81
C TYR A 965 -12.57 2.93 -17.68
N ALA A 966 -12.74 4.27 -17.65
CA ALA A 966 -13.86 4.96 -18.33
C ALA A 966 -13.66 6.46 -18.67
N ILE A 967 -12.80 7.17 -17.96
CA ILE A 967 -12.74 8.65 -17.96
C ILE A 967 -11.58 9.15 -18.82
N ARG A 968 -10.40 8.53 -18.70
CA ARG A 968 -9.27 8.71 -19.61
C ARG A 968 -9.25 7.57 -20.64
N THR A 969 -8.91 7.88 -21.88
CA THR A 969 -8.74 6.86 -22.94
C THR A 969 -7.31 6.30 -22.93
N MET A 970 -7.19 4.97 -22.97
CA MET A 970 -5.92 4.28 -23.28
C MET A 970 -6.01 3.60 -24.65
N THR A 971 -4.87 3.37 -25.32
CA THR A 971 -4.81 2.53 -26.53
C THR A 971 -4.38 1.12 -26.21
N ASP A 972 -4.77 0.15 -27.05
CA ASP A 972 -4.24 -1.21 -27.09
C ASP A 972 -2.79 -1.22 -27.65
N PRO A 973 -2.11 -2.39 -27.66
CA PRO A 973 -0.77 -2.53 -28.24
C PRO A 973 -0.64 -2.20 -29.74
N PHE A 974 -1.76 -2.11 -30.47
CA PHE A 974 -1.81 -1.85 -31.91
C PHE A 974 -2.29 -0.43 -32.26
N GLY A 975 -2.59 0.39 -31.25
CA GLY A 975 -3.02 1.79 -31.38
C GLY A 975 -4.51 2.01 -31.60
N ALA A 976 -5.37 1.02 -31.34
CA ALA A 976 -6.81 1.20 -31.22
C ALA A 976 -7.19 1.70 -29.82
N GLU A 977 -8.28 2.45 -29.67
CA GLU A 977 -8.79 2.85 -28.35
C GLU A 977 -9.34 1.61 -27.61
N ILE A 978 -8.97 1.43 -26.34
CA ILE A 978 -9.48 0.39 -25.45
C ILE A 978 -10.95 0.72 -25.12
N ALA A 979 -11.83 -0.28 -25.18
CA ALA A 979 -13.22 -0.13 -24.79
C ALA A 979 -13.34 -0.10 -23.26
N PRO A 980 -14.25 0.68 -22.65
CA PRO A 980 -14.31 0.79 -21.18
C PRO A 980 -14.47 -0.55 -20.45
N HIS A 981 -13.74 -0.74 -19.35
CA HIS A 981 -13.70 -1.98 -18.56
C HIS A 981 -14.54 -1.84 -17.29
N ALA A 982 -15.28 -2.88 -16.93
CA ALA A 982 -16.06 -2.87 -15.69
C ALA A 982 -15.13 -2.80 -14.47
N VAL A 983 -15.55 -2.13 -13.39
CA VAL A 983 -14.82 -2.19 -12.12
C VAL A 983 -15.74 -2.12 -10.92
N LEU A 984 -15.64 -3.08 -10.01
CA LEU A 984 -16.34 -3.09 -8.73
C LEU A 984 -15.30 -2.98 -7.60
N THR A 985 -15.17 -1.80 -7.01
CA THR A 985 -14.31 -1.61 -5.83
C THR A 985 -15.05 -2.19 -4.61
N VAL A 986 -14.49 -3.21 -3.96
CA VAL A 986 -15.07 -3.83 -2.77
C VAL A 986 -14.14 -3.56 -1.59
N ASN A 987 -14.55 -2.69 -0.68
CA ASN A 987 -13.83 -2.46 0.57
C ASN A 987 -14.58 -3.13 1.72
N THR A 988 -13.87 -3.50 2.79
CA THR A 988 -14.51 -3.87 4.07
C THR A 988 -14.49 -2.69 5.04
N ILE A 989 -15.63 -2.38 5.66
CA ILE A 989 -15.73 -1.22 6.56
C ILE A 989 -14.81 -1.40 7.77
N GLY A 990 -13.99 -0.38 8.04
CA GLY A 990 -13.01 -0.40 9.13
C GLY A 990 -11.73 -1.19 8.85
N ASP A 991 -11.47 -1.59 7.61
CA ASP A 991 -10.15 -2.06 7.18
C ASP A 991 -9.09 -0.97 7.41
N MET A 992 -8.03 -1.35 8.10
CA MET A 992 -6.83 -0.53 8.32
C MET A 992 -5.55 -1.37 8.17
N ASN A 993 -5.62 -2.52 7.50
CA ASN A 993 -4.45 -3.19 6.93
C ASN A 993 -4.21 -2.56 5.54
N VAL A 994 -5.28 -2.42 4.76
CA VAL A 994 -5.38 -1.43 3.67
C VAL A 994 -6.46 -0.41 4.07
N PRO A 995 -6.08 0.80 4.51
CA PRO A 995 -6.98 1.83 5.02
C PRO A 995 -8.15 2.17 4.08
N LEU A 996 -9.36 2.20 4.62
CA LEU A 996 -10.59 2.44 3.86
C LEU A 996 -10.60 3.76 3.05
N ASN A 997 -9.92 4.82 3.52
CA ASN A 997 -9.78 6.07 2.76
C ASN A 997 -9.04 5.87 1.42
N SER A 998 -8.13 4.89 1.35
CA SER A 998 -7.40 4.52 0.14
C SER A 998 -8.32 3.83 -0.87
N GLY A 999 -9.22 2.95 -0.42
CA GLY A 999 -10.27 2.34 -1.25
C GLY A 999 -11.22 3.38 -1.83
N ILE A 1000 -11.65 4.31 -0.97
CA ILE A 1000 -12.50 5.45 -1.32
C ILE A 1000 -11.79 6.40 -2.32
N ALA A 1001 -10.47 6.59 -2.22
CA ALA A 1001 -9.69 7.35 -3.19
C ALA A 1001 -9.65 6.68 -4.59
N PHE A 1002 -9.48 5.35 -4.66
CA PHE A 1002 -9.55 4.59 -5.91
C PHE A 1002 -10.95 4.68 -6.55
N ALA A 1003 -12.00 4.53 -5.74
CA ALA A 1003 -13.39 4.67 -6.18
C ALA A 1003 -13.73 6.09 -6.67
N ARG A 1004 -13.13 7.13 -6.06
CA ARG A 1004 -13.24 8.51 -6.54
C ARG A 1004 -12.53 8.69 -7.87
N ALA A 1005 -11.29 8.22 -8.01
CA ALA A 1005 -10.48 8.36 -9.22
C ALA A 1005 -11.02 7.57 -10.44
N SER A 1006 -11.72 6.46 -10.22
CA SER A 1006 -12.45 5.70 -11.25
C SER A 1006 -13.86 6.26 -11.56
N GLY A 1007 -14.33 7.25 -10.79
CA GLY A 1007 -15.66 7.86 -10.96
C GLY A 1007 -16.82 7.04 -10.40
N ALA A 1008 -16.55 5.98 -9.62
CA ALA A 1008 -17.56 5.24 -8.86
C ALA A 1008 -18.13 6.05 -7.68
N LEU A 1009 -17.38 7.02 -7.15
CA LEU A 1009 -17.80 7.90 -6.07
C LEU A 1009 -17.92 9.37 -6.56
N PRO A 1010 -19.14 9.92 -6.72
CA PRO A 1010 -19.33 11.32 -7.08
C PRO A 1010 -19.21 12.24 -5.85
N PHE A 1011 -18.71 13.44 -6.08
CA PHE A 1011 -18.39 14.43 -5.04
C PHE A 1011 -18.72 15.88 -5.39
N PHE A 1012 -19.26 16.15 -6.60
CA PHE A 1012 -19.89 17.43 -6.93
C PHE A 1012 -21.42 17.35 -6.80
N ARG A 1013 -22.05 18.50 -6.56
CA ARG A 1013 -23.50 18.74 -6.51
C ARG A 1013 -24.14 18.77 -7.91
N PRO A 1014 -25.45 18.49 -8.03
CA PRO A 1014 -26.15 18.50 -9.32
C PRO A 1014 -25.99 19.81 -10.11
N GLU A 1015 -26.06 20.96 -9.44
CA GLU A 1015 -25.95 22.29 -10.08
C GLU A 1015 -24.53 22.63 -10.58
N GLN A 1016 -23.50 21.93 -10.10
CA GLN A 1016 -22.12 22.14 -10.54
C GLN A 1016 -21.86 21.49 -11.92
N GLY A 1017 -22.66 20.52 -12.39
CA GLY A 1017 -22.50 19.93 -13.73
C GLY A 1017 -22.62 20.95 -14.86
N ALA A 1018 -23.63 21.82 -14.79
CA ALA A 1018 -23.83 22.91 -15.74
C ALA A 1018 -22.83 24.09 -15.55
N LYS A 1019 -22.11 24.12 -14.42
CA LYS A 1019 -21.08 25.12 -14.08
C LYS A 1019 -19.69 24.68 -14.56
N TYR A 1020 -19.41 23.39 -14.41
CA TYR A 1020 -18.12 22.71 -14.59
C TYR A 1020 -18.27 21.44 -15.45
N PRO A 1021 -18.65 21.55 -16.74
CA PRO A 1021 -19.05 20.40 -17.55
C PRO A 1021 -17.93 19.39 -17.79
N GLU A 1022 -16.65 19.79 -17.74
CA GLU A 1022 -15.51 18.88 -17.76
C GLU A 1022 -15.38 17.98 -16.50
N TYR A 1023 -16.17 18.21 -15.45
CA TYR A 1023 -16.25 17.37 -14.25
C TYR A 1023 -17.60 16.64 -14.09
N ALA A 1024 -18.43 16.59 -15.14
CA ALA A 1024 -19.73 15.90 -15.12
C ALA A 1024 -19.66 14.42 -14.72
N ASP A 1025 -18.50 13.76 -14.93
CA ASP A 1025 -18.23 12.40 -14.46
C ASP A 1025 -18.29 12.21 -12.94
N TYR A 1026 -18.11 13.27 -12.15
CA TYR A 1026 -18.07 13.23 -10.70
C TYR A 1026 -19.27 13.95 -10.04
N VAL A 1027 -20.27 14.32 -10.85
CA VAL A 1027 -21.51 14.98 -10.40
C VAL A 1027 -22.49 13.96 -9.85
N THR A 1028 -23.02 14.26 -8.65
CA THR A 1028 -24.08 13.48 -8.02
C THR A 1028 -25.41 13.70 -8.76
N PRO A 1029 -26.13 12.64 -9.17
CA PRO A 1029 -27.48 12.76 -9.73
C PRO A 1029 -28.44 13.47 -8.77
N ALA A 1030 -29.29 14.35 -9.30
CA ALA A 1030 -30.20 15.16 -8.49
C ALA A 1030 -31.11 14.33 -7.56
N ALA A 1031 -31.62 13.20 -8.05
CA ALA A 1031 -32.47 12.31 -7.25
C ALA A 1031 -31.72 11.55 -6.14
N LEU A 1032 -30.41 11.30 -6.29
CA LEU A 1032 -29.57 10.70 -5.25
C LEU A 1032 -29.18 11.75 -4.21
N PHE A 1033 -28.79 12.94 -4.65
CA PHE A 1033 -28.49 14.09 -3.80
C PHE A 1033 -29.70 14.49 -2.93
N GLU A 1034 -30.90 14.57 -3.50
CA GLU A 1034 -32.14 14.79 -2.74
C GLU A 1034 -32.42 13.66 -1.73
N ALA A 1035 -32.16 12.39 -2.09
CA ALA A 1035 -32.41 11.23 -1.22
C ALA A 1035 -31.46 11.15 -0.02
N LEU A 1036 -30.17 11.49 -0.19
CA LEU A 1036 -29.19 11.58 0.89
C LEU A 1036 -29.39 12.82 1.79
N GLY A 1037 -30.29 13.74 1.43
CA GLY A 1037 -30.64 14.90 2.24
C GLY A 1037 -29.96 16.21 1.81
N ASN A 1038 -29.53 16.31 0.54
CA ASN A 1038 -28.76 17.41 -0.06
C ASN A 1038 -27.28 17.42 0.36
N VAL A 1039 -26.66 16.23 0.37
CA VAL A 1039 -25.21 16.02 0.47
C VAL A 1039 -24.76 15.08 -0.65
N THR A 1040 -23.51 15.21 -1.10
CA THR A 1040 -22.90 14.26 -2.04
C THR A 1040 -22.59 12.94 -1.33
N PRO A 1041 -22.50 11.79 -2.02
CA PRO A 1041 -22.16 10.52 -1.39
C PRO A 1041 -20.79 10.57 -0.69
N ASN A 1042 -19.78 11.19 -1.32
CA ASN A 1042 -18.48 11.42 -0.69
C ASN A 1042 -18.62 12.18 0.65
N GLN A 1043 -19.44 13.24 0.70
CA GLN A 1043 -19.67 13.99 1.93
C GLN A 1043 -20.49 13.23 2.98
N ASP A 1044 -21.44 12.36 2.61
CA ASP A 1044 -22.10 11.49 3.60
C ASP A 1044 -21.10 10.46 4.17
N LEU A 1045 -20.27 9.79 3.36
CA LEU A 1045 -19.23 8.87 3.88
C LEU A 1045 -18.29 9.54 4.89
N ILE A 1046 -17.94 10.82 4.68
CA ILE A 1046 -17.18 11.64 5.62
C ILE A 1046 -18.01 11.96 6.88
N ASN A 1047 -19.24 12.47 6.73
CA ASN A 1047 -20.13 12.79 7.85
C ASN A 1047 -20.48 11.56 8.71
N ARG A 1048 -20.47 10.36 8.11
CA ARG A 1048 -20.67 9.06 8.76
C ARG A 1048 -19.38 8.43 9.29
N HIS A 1049 -18.24 9.10 9.17
CA HIS A 1049 -16.94 8.60 9.64
C HIS A 1049 -16.55 7.25 9.01
N VAL A 1050 -17.08 6.93 7.82
CA VAL A 1050 -16.72 5.71 7.07
C VAL A 1050 -15.29 5.85 6.54
N VAL A 1051 -14.93 7.02 6.01
CA VAL A 1051 -13.54 7.33 5.58
C VAL A 1051 -12.53 7.24 6.74
N GLU A 1052 -12.97 7.58 7.95
CA GLU A 1052 -12.18 7.47 9.18
C GLU A 1052 -11.96 6.02 9.58
N GLY A 1053 -13.04 5.24 9.74
CA GLY A 1053 -13.03 3.80 10.01
C GLY A 1053 -12.46 3.36 11.37
N ILE A 1054 -12.26 4.28 12.33
CA ILE A 1054 -11.59 3.97 13.61
C ILE A 1054 -12.58 3.61 14.72
N THR A 1055 -12.74 2.30 14.95
CA THR A 1055 -13.61 1.70 15.98
C THR A 1055 -13.44 2.27 17.37
N ALA A 1056 -12.19 2.51 17.79
CA ALA A 1056 -11.85 2.96 19.14
C ALA A 1056 -12.43 4.36 19.47
N LEU A 1057 -12.73 5.16 18.44
CA LEU A 1057 -13.44 6.42 18.58
C LEU A 1057 -14.93 6.23 18.84
N ALA A 1058 -15.50 5.06 18.59
CA ALA A 1058 -16.89 4.69 18.91
C ALA A 1058 -17.90 5.74 18.41
N ARG A 1059 -17.77 6.09 17.12
CA ARG A 1059 -18.58 7.12 16.45
C ARG A 1059 -20.06 6.73 16.40
N HIS A 1060 -20.36 5.46 16.13
CA HIS A 1060 -21.72 4.96 15.89
C HIS A 1060 -22.08 3.72 16.73
N PRO A 1061 -22.16 3.85 18.08
CA PRO A 1061 -22.48 2.72 18.95
C PRO A 1061 -23.78 2.00 18.54
N ALA A 1062 -23.74 0.68 18.57
CA ALA A 1062 -24.87 -0.21 18.28
C ALA A 1062 -25.94 -0.16 19.39
N GLY A 1063 -27.14 -0.66 19.08
CA GLY A 1063 -28.31 -0.62 19.98
C GLY A 1063 -28.16 -1.43 21.27
N GLU A 1064 -29.01 -1.15 22.27
CA GLU A 1064 -28.97 -1.74 23.63
C GLU A 1064 -28.97 -3.30 23.68
N THR A 1065 -29.35 -3.97 22.60
CA THR A 1065 -29.37 -5.44 22.45
C THR A 1065 -28.11 -6.04 21.84
N CYS A 1066 -27.24 -5.24 21.21
CA CYS A 1066 -26.02 -5.70 20.53
C CYS A 1066 -25.13 -6.56 21.43
N ALA A 1067 -24.95 -6.20 22.70
CA ALA A 1067 -24.08 -6.90 23.63
C ALA A 1067 -24.51 -8.36 23.93
N THR A 1068 -25.70 -8.76 23.44
CA THR A 1068 -26.24 -10.13 23.50
C THR A 1068 -26.48 -10.76 22.11
N SER A 1069 -26.13 -10.07 21.02
CA SER A 1069 -26.16 -10.60 19.65
C SER A 1069 -24.86 -11.33 19.30
N ALA A 1070 -24.88 -12.02 18.16
CA ALA A 1070 -23.74 -12.75 17.61
C ALA A 1070 -23.77 -12.98 16.07
N ASN A 1071 -24.79 -12.51 15.32
CA ASN A 1071 -25.08 -12.94 13.93
C ASN A 1071 -25.00 -14.47 13.78
N ALA A 1072 -25.98 -15.21 14.32
CA ALA A 1072 -25.88 -16.67 14.44
C ALA A 1072 -27.24 -17.37 14.34
N ASP A 1073 -27.41 -18.27 13.35
CA ASP A 1073 -28.60 -19.12 13.28
C ASP A 1073 -28.54 -20.23 14.34
N LEU A 1074 -29.30 -20.02 15.42
CA LEU A 1074 -29.40 -20.93 16.56
C LEU A 1074 -30.07 -22.26 16.25
N ASP A 1075 -30.86 -22.37 15.17
CA ASP A 1075 -31.47 -23.62 14.68
C ASP A 1075 -30.76 -24.17 13.42
N GLY A 1076 -29.69 -23.49 12.98
CA GLY A 1076 -28.98 -23.69 11.71
C GLY A 1076 -28.23 -25.01 11.55
N THR A 1077 -27.95 -25.36 10.28
CA THR A 1077 -27.36 -26.65 9.89
C THR A 1077 -26.43 -26.52 8.69
N TYR A 1078 -25.27 -27.17 8.79
CA TYR A 1078 -24.34 -27.37 7.67
C TYR A 1078 -24.24 -28.84 7.28
N GLU A 1079 -23.77 -29.10 6.07
CA GLU A 1079 -23.52 -30.43 5.51
C GLU A 1079 -22.03 -30.75 5.67
N GLN A 1080 -21.69 -31.88 6.30
CA GLN A 1080 -20.30 -32.35 6.42
C GLN A 1080 -19.89 -33.13 5.16
N SER A 1081 -18.59 -33.32 4.96
CA SER A 1081 -18.00 -34.03 3.81
C SER A 1081 -18.48 -35.48 3.62
N ASP A 1082 -19.06 -36.12 4.64
CA ASP A 1082 -19.69 -37.46 4.54
C ASP A 1082 -21.17 -37.42 4.08
N GLY A 1083 -21.70 -36.24 3.76
CA GLY A 1083 -23.10 -36.02 3.41
C GLY A 1083 -24.06 -36.08 4.60
N SER A 1084 -23.56 -36.04 5.84
CA SER A 1084 -24.41 -35.97 7.04
C SER A 1084 -24.56 -34.53 7.54
N VAL A 1085 -25.79 -34.17 7.91
CA VAL A 1085 -26.15 -32.81 8.33
C VAL A 1085 -25.86 -32.62 9.82
N ALA A 1086 -25.00 -31.68 10.12
CA ALA A 1086 -24.68 -31.22 11.47
C ALA A 1086 -25.61 -30.08 11.92
N GLN A 1087 -25.58 -29.76 13.22
CA GLN A 1087 -26.24 -28.58 13.78
C GLN A 1087 -25.15 -27.59 14.18
N CYS A 1088 -25.34 -26.31 13.87
CA CYS A 1088 -24.39 -25.25 14.23
C CYS A 1088 -24.16 -25.16 15.75
N PHE A 1089 -25.22 -25.30 16.54
CA PHE A 1089 -25.19 -25.17 18.00
C PHE A 1089 -25.74 -26.44 18.69
N PRO A 1090 -24.98 -27.56 18.71
CA PRO A 1090 -25.49 -28.88 19.07
C PRO A 1090 -25.74 -29.09 20.57
N THR A 1091 -26.62 -30.06 20.90
CA THR A 1091 -26.90 -30.47 22.29
C THR A 1091 -26.01 -31.63 22.75
N GLY A 1092 -25.63 -31.64 24.03
CA GLY A 1092 -24.83 -32.69 24.65
C GLY A 1092 -23.40 -32.29 25.01
N CYS A 1093 -23.05 -31.01 24.97
CA CYS A 1093 -21.69 -30.57 25.24
C CYS A 1093 -21.24 -30.88 26.68
N ALA A 1094 -22.14 -30.79 27.66
CA ALA A 1094 -21.85 -31.11 29.06
C ALA A 1094 -22.10 -32.59 29.41
N THR A 1095 -23.07 -33.26 28.76
CA THR A 1095 -23.46 -34.64 29.15
C THR A 1095 -22.99 -35.76 28.21
N LYS A 1096 -22.65 -35.44 26.96
CA LYS A 1096 -22.27 -36.42 25.92
C LYS A 1096 -20.81 -36.25 25.43
N GLY A 1097 -20.17 -35.12 25.74
CA GLY A 1097 -18.82 -34.80 25.28
C GLY A 1097 -18.78 -34.28 23.83
N VAL A 1098 -19.80 -33.55 23.42
CA VAL A 1098 -19.83 -32.83 22.13
C VAL A 1098 -19.02 -31.55 22.25
N SER A 1099 -18.03 -31.33 21.38
CA SER A 1099 -17.35 -30.03 21.28
C SER A 1099 -18.28 -28.98 20.70
N CYS A 1100 -18.12 -27.73 21.13
CA CYS A 1100 -18.66 -26.58 20.40
C CYS A 1100 -17.61 -26.14 19.38
N VAL A 1101 -18.04 -25.72 18.19
CA VAL A 1101 -17.19 -25.31 17.06
C VAL A 1101 -17.28 -23.80 16.84
N GLY A 1102 -16.25 -23.19 16.26
CA GLY A 1102 -16.15 -21.74 16.07
C GLY A 1102 -16.19 -20.96 17.40
N ARG A 1103 -16.68 -19.71 17.35
CA ARG A 1103 -16.88 -18.85 18.53
C ARG A 1103 -18.14 -19.27 19.29
N ALA A 1104 -18.10 -20.42 19.94
CA ALA A 1104 -19.21 -20.98 20.70
C ALA A 1104 -18.80 -21.65 22.01
N TYR A 1105 -19.57 -21.40 23.07
CA TYR A 1105 -19.36 -21.98 24.40
C TYR A 1105 -20.45 -22.99 24.77
N CYS A 1106 -20.16 -23.89 25.71
CA CYS A 1106 -21.15 -24.83 26.24
C CYS A 1106 -21.95 -24.22 27.40
N ASP A 1107 -23.27 -24.08 27.25
CA ASP A 1107 -24.17 -23.83 28.38
C ASP A 1107 -24.39 -25.16 29.13
N GLU A 1108 -23.62 -25.37 30.22
CA GLU A 1108 -23.75 -26.55 31.09
C GLU A 1108 -25.14 -26.75 31.70
N THR A 1109 -25.97 -25.70 31.77
CA THR A 1109 -27.32 -25.76 32.36
C THR A 1109 -28.37 -26.20 31.34
N ALA A 1110 -28.21 -25.77 30.08
CA ALA A 1110 -29.06 -26.18 28.96
C ALA A 1110 -28.54 -27.45 28.23
N ASP A 1111 -27.28 -27.85 28.45
CA ASP A 1111 -26.56 -28.90 27.74
C ASP A 1111 -26.56 -28.68 26.22
N VAL A 1112 -26.24 -27.45 25.80
CA VAL A 1112 -26.22 -26.99 24.40
C VAL A 1112 -25.09 -26.00 24.16
N CYS A 1113 -24.49 -26.03 22.97
CA CYS A 1113 -23.60 -24.96 22.53
C CYS A 1113 -24.38 -23.66 22.29
N ARG A 1114 -23.71 -22.53 22.46
CA ARG A 1114 -24.24 -21.19 22.21
C ARG A 1114 -23.14 -20.33 21.57
N PRO A 1115 -23.46 -19.46 20.60
CA PRO A 1115 -22.49 -18.51 20.11
C PRO A 1115 -22.02 -17.60 21.25
N GLU A 1116 -20.78 -17.14 21.17
CA GLU A 1116 -20.25 -16.13 22.09
C GLU A 1116 -20.94 -14.77 21.81
N PRO A 1117 -21.52 -14.12 22.83
CA PRO A 1117 -22.11 -12.80 22.65
C PRO A 1117 -21.03 -11.75 22.39
N LEU A 1118 -21.30 -10.76 21.52
CA LEU A 1118 -20.35 -9.69 21.19
C LEU A 1118 -19.76 -8.97 22.42
N GLY A 1119 -20.57 -8.79 23.47
CA GLY A 1119 -20.20 -8.02 24.65
C GLY A 1119 -20.30 -6.50 24.45
N GLU A 1120 -20.25 -5.76 25.57
CA GLU A 1120 -20.55 -4.32 25.62
C GLU A 1120 -19.60 -3.48 24.76
N GLN A 1121 -18.28 -3.73 24.85
CA GLN A 1121 -17.27 -2.91 24.16
C GLN A 1121 -17.35 -2.96 22.63
N LYS A 1122 -17.57 -4.13 22.02
CA LYS A 1122 -17.69 -4.25 20.55
C LYS A 1122 -18.87 -3.48 19.99
N CYS A 1123 -19.91 -3.31 20.83
CA CYS A 1123 -21.11 -2.57 20.51
C CYS A 1123 -20.94 -1.06 20.74
N GLU A 1124 -20.15 -0.66 21.74
CA GLU A 1124 -19.70 0.73 21.88
C GLU A 1124 -18.84 1.15 20.68
N GLU A 1125 -17.84 0.33 20.31
CA GLU A 1125 -16.86 0.57 19.24
C GLU A 1125 -17.36 0.23 17.81
N ALA A 1126 -18.66 0.07 17.63
CA ALA A 1126 -19.27 -0.27 16.34
C ALA A 1126 -19.11 0.85 15.29
N LEU A 1127 -18.95 0.43 14.03
CA LEU A 1127 -18.89 1.30 12.85
C LEU A 1127 -20.27 1.54 12.24
N PHE A 1128 -20.32 2.39 11.20
CA PHE A 1128 -21.52 2.70 10.45
C PHE A 1128 -21.60 1.87 9.17
N ASP A 1129 -22.76 1.28 8.85
CA ASP A 1129 -22.99 0.57 7.58
C ASP A 1129 -23.52 1.54 6.51
N ALA A 1130 -22.77 1.71 5.42
CA ALA A 1130 -23.14 2.56 4.29
C ALA A 1130 -24.08 1.89 3.27
N ASP A 1131 -24.11 0.56 3.22
CA ASP A 1131 -24.70 -0.24 2.13
C ASP A 1131 -25.81 -1.22 2.56
N ASP A 1132 -25.97 -1.49 3.85
CA ASP A 1132 -27.14 -2.16 4.47
C ASP A 1132 -27.46 -3.48 3.77
N LEU A 1133 -26.46 -4.35 3.60
CA LEU A 1133 -26.57 -5.55 2.75
C LEU A 1133 -27.55 -6.60 3.32
N ASP A 1134 -27.80 -6.60 4.64
CA ASP A 1134 -28.79 -7.47 5.27
C ASP A 1134 -30.25 -7.00 5.09
N GLU A 1135 -30.47 -5.87 4.39
CA GLU A 1135 -31.76 -5.20 4.15
C GLU A 1135 -32.46 -4.71 5.46
N GLY A 1136 -31.67 -4.36 6.47
CA GLY A 1136 -32.14 -3.76 7.72
C GLY A 1136 -32.63 -4.80 8.74
N GLU A 1137 -32.10 -6.02 8.71
CA GLU A 1137 -32.23 -6.96 9.83
C GLU A 1137 -31.39 -6.51 11.04
N GLN A 1138 -30.29 -5.78 10.78
CA GLN A 1138 -29.38 -5.22 11.78
C GLN A 1138 -28.95 -6.28 12.78
N LEU A 1139 -28.29 -7.33 12.26
CA LEU A 1139 -27.96 -8.54 13.01
C LEU A 1139 -26.90 -8.32 14.10
N TYR A 1140 -26.18 -7.20 14.06
CA TYR A 1140 -25.34 -6.71 15.16
C TYR A 1140 -25.95 -5.50 15.90
N PHE A 1141 -27.17 -5.06 15.55
CA PHE A 1141 -27.86 -3.84 15.98
C PHE A 1141 -27.09 -2.55 15.67
N GLU A 1142 -26.36 -2.56 14.58
CA GLU A 1142 -25.57 -1.50 13.97
C GLU A 1142 -26.40 -0.28 13.54
N GLN A 1143 -25.73 0.83 13.26
CA GLN A 1143 -26.33 2.01 12.63
C GLN A 1143 -26.06 1.98 11.13
N SER A 1144 -27.12 1.88 10.32
CA SER A 1144 -27.01 1.78 8.86
C SER A 1144 -27.61 2.99 8.11
N ALA A 1145 -27.26 3.11 6.84
CA ALA A 1145 -27.71 4.18 5.95
C ALA A 1145 -29.23 4.10 5.66
N PRO A 1146 -30.02 5.16 5.96
CA PRO A 1146 -31.46 5.16 5.65
C PRO A 1146 -31.77 5.23 4.15
N VAL A 1147 -30.75 5.53 3.34
CA VAL A 1147 -30.70 5.36 1.90
C VAL A 1147 -29.31 4.77 1.60
N PRO A 1148 -29.18 3.45 1.44
CA PRO A 1148 -27.91 2.79 1.16
C PRO A 1148 -27.21 3.35 -0.09
N HIS A 1149 -25.88 3.40 -0.06
CA HIS A 1149 -25.07 4.06 -1.08
C HIS A 1149 -25.14 3.29 -2.40
N ARG A 1150 -24.72 2.02 -2.40
CA ARG A 1150 -24.77 1.01 -3.48
C ARG A 1150 -24.36 1.59 -4.83
N LEU A 1151 -23.27 2.37 -4.81
CA LEU A 1151 -22.95 3.35 -5.84
C LEU A 1151 -22.44 2.68 -7.11
N VAL A 1152 -23.34 2.55 -8.09
CA VAL A 1152 -23.03 1.93 -9.39
C VAL A 1152 -23.61 2.75 -10.54
N ARG A 1153 -22.77 2.95 -11.54
CA ARG A 1153 -23.03 3.66 -12.80
C ARG A 1153 -22.60 2.79 -13.98
N TYR A 1154 -23.02 3.15 -15.19
CA TYR A 1154 -22.39 2.62 -16.38
C TYR A 1154 -20.95 3.12 -16.51
N THR A 1155 -20.07 2.23 -17.00
CA THR A 1155 -18.67 2.50 -17.34
C THR A 1155 -18.60 3.31 -18.64
N ALA A 1156 -18.94 4.59 -18.54
CA ALA A 1156 -18.92 5.54 -19.64
C ALA A 1156 -18.78 6.97 -19.09
N SER A 1157 -18.02 7.81 -19.80
CA SER A 1157 -17.84 9.22 -19.47
C SER A 1157 -19.18 9.98 -19.59
N ALA A 1158 -19.39 10.96 -18.72
CA ALA A 1158 -20.62 11.75 -18.65
C ALA A 1158 -20.47 13.19 -19.16
N VAL A 1159 -21.59 13.79 -19.56
CA VAL A 1159 -21.79 15.24 -19.70
C VAL A 1159 -23.01 15.66 -18.87
N ASP A 1160 -23.19 16.96 -18.63
CA ASP A 1160 -24.31 17.51 -17.83
C ASP A 1160 -25.67 16.91 -18.22
N GLU A 1161 -26.01 16.86 -19.51
CA GLU A 1161 -27.30 16.29 -19.97
C GLU A 1161 -27.37 14.74 -19.94
N SER A 1162 -26.30 14.05 -19.52
CA SER A 1162 -26.22 12.58 -19.46
C SER A 1162 -25.91 12.00 -18.08
N VAL A 1163 -25.73 12.80 -17.02
CA VAL A 1163 -25.46 12.30 -15.65
C VAL A 1163 -26.48 11.23 -15.24
N ASP A 1164 -27.78 11.53 -15.31
CA ASP A 1164 -28.87 10.58 -15.00
C ASP A 1164 -28.89 9.33 -15.92
N GLN A 1165 -28.30 9.40 -17.12
CA GLN A 1165 -28.26 8.29 -18.10
C GLN A 1165 -27.08 7.34 -17.87
N VAL A 1166 -26.03 7.85 -17.21
CA VAL A 1166 -24.85 7.08 -16.77
C VAL A 1166 -25.12 6.48 -15.39
N TRP A 1167 -25.76 7.23 -14.49
CA TRP A 1167 -26.20 6.76 -13.17
C TRP A 1167 -27.53 5.98 -13.16
N GLU A 1168 -28.09 5.66 -14.32
CA GLU A 1168 -29.33 4.88 -14.45
C GLU A 1168 -29.34 3.57 -13.63
N PRO A 1169 -28.24 2.79 -13.46
CA PRO A 1169 -28.22 1.60 -12.61
C PRO A 1169 -28.64 1.90 -11.17
N ARG A 1170 -27.95 2.79 -10.46
CA ARG A 1170 -28.32 3.19 -9.09
C ARG A 1170 -29.62 4.01 -8.98
N LEU A 1171 -30.01 4.72 -10.04
CA LEU A 1171 -31.27 5.49 -10.07
C LEU A 1171 -32.52 4.63 -10.29
N ARG A 1172 -32.39 3.42 -10.85
CA ARG A 1172 -33.50 2.48 -11.09
C ARG A 1172 -33.42 1.23 -10.20
N GLY A 1173 -32.23 0.72 -9.93
CA GLY A 1173 -31.92 -0.27 -8.91
C GLY A 1173 -31.82 0.37 -7.53
N VAL A 1174 -32.90 1.01 -7.10
CA VAL A 1174 -32.96 1.71 -5.81
C VAL A 1174 -33.02 0.68 -4.67
N PRO A 1175 -32.20 0.80 -3.60
CA PRO A 1175 -32.28 -0.06 -2.42
C PRO A 1175 -33.70 -0.16 -1.85
N PHE A 1176 -34.08 -1.34 -1.35
CA PHE A 1176 -35.45 -1.70 -0.93
C PHE A 1176 -36.52 -1.55 -2.04
N GLY A 1177 -36.11 -1.30 -3.29
CA GLY A 1177 -36.97 -1.20 -4.45
C GLY A 1177 -37.40 -2.57 -4.97
N PRO A 1178 -38.44 -2.66 -5.80
CA PRO A 1178 -38.86 -3.93 -6.39
C PRO A 1178 -37.89 -4.37 -7.49
N ASP A 1179 -37.67 -5.68 -7.60
CA ASP A 1179 -36.76 -6.27 -8.60
C ASP A 1179 -37.15 -5.92 -10.05
N GLY A 1180 -36.14 -5.87 -10.93
CA GLY A 1180 -36.31 -5.60 -12.36
C GLY A 1180 -36.71 -4.16 -12.70
N GLN A 1181 -36.62 -3.20 -11.76
CA GLN A 1181 -36.79 -1.78 -12.10
C GLN A 1181 -35.60 -1.23 -12.90
N TRP A 1182 -34.37 -1.61 -12.53
CA TRP A 1182 -33.26 -1.67 -13.47
C TRP A 1182 -33.17 -3.07 -14.08
N VAL A 1183 -32.57 -3.17 -15.25
CA VAL A 1183 -32.29 -4.44 -15.93
C VAL A 1183 -30.90 -4.30 -16.55
N PRO A 1184 -29.95 -5.22 -16.29
CA PRO A 1184 -28.65 -5.23 -16.92
C PRO A 1184 -28.72 -5.15 -18.45
N ASP A 1185 -27.82 -4.37 -19.04
CA ASP A 1185 -27.62 -4.30 -20.49
C ASP A 1185 -26.30 -4.99 -20.81
N ALA A 1186 -26.37 -6.18 -21.40
CA ALA A 1186 -25.19 -6.99 -21.77
C ALA A 1186 -24.26 -6.33 -22.81
N SER A 1187 -24.52 -5.09 -23.23
CA SER A 1187 -23.63 -4.25 -24.03
C SER A 1187 -23.05 -3.04 -23.28
N ARG A 1188 -23.33 -2.90 -21.97
CA ARG A 1188 -22.92 -1.75 -21.15
C ARG A 1188 -22.42 -2.21 -19.77
N ARG A 1189 -21.10 -2.21 -19.61
CA ARG A 1189 -20.41 -2.50 -18.34
C ARG A 1189 -20.71 -1.45 -17.26
N VAL A 1190 -20.49 -1.82 -16.00
CA VAL A 1190 -20.70 -0.95 -14.84
C VAL A 1190 -19.45 -0.73 -13.99
N THR A 1191 -19.39 0.46 -13.41
CA THR A 1191 -18.35 0.96 -12.51
C THR A 1191 -19.00 1.25 -11.17
N GLY A 1192 -18.43 0.77 -10.07
CA GLY A 1192 -19.06 0.89 -8.76
C GLY A 1192 -18.15 0.77 -7.54
N LEU A 1193 -18.73 1.15 -6.42
CA LEU A 1193 -18.18 1.09 -5.06
C LEU A 1193 -19.16 0.34 -4.16
N LEU A 1194 -18.60 -0.55 -3.35
CA LEU A 1194 -19.25 -1.30 -2.28
C LEU A 1194 -18.38 -1.19 -1.03
N ASP A 1195 -18.93 -0.60 0.04
CA ASP A 1195 -18.28 -0.51 1.35
C ASP A 1195 -18.99 -1.51 2.29
N ALA A 1196 -18.51 -2.75 2.31
CA ALA A 1196 -19.20 -3.87 2.96
C ALA A 1196 -18.98 -3.89 4.49
N TYR A 1197 -20.08 -3.83 5.24
CA TYR A 1197 -20.06 -4.02 6.69
C TYR A 1197 -20.05 -5.52 7.04
N VAL A 1198 -18.86 -6.05 7.37
CA VAL A 1198 -18.70 -7.50 7.67
C VAL A 1198 -18.84 -7.80 9.17
N VAL A 1199 -18.21 -6.99 10.04
CA VAL A 1199 -18.26 -7.13 11.51
C VAL A 1199 -18.16 -5.75 12.19
N PRO A 1200 -18.69 -5.56 13.42
CA PRO A 1200 -18.77 -4.23 14.04
C PRO A 1200 -17.44 -3.51 14.28
N GLU A 1201 -16.36 -4.24 14.55
CA GLU A 1201 -15.02 -3.66 14.73
C GLU A 1201 -14.22 -3.55 13.41
N GLY A 1202 -14.88 -3.80 12.27
CA GLY A 1202 -14.25 -3.95 10.97
C GLY A 1202 -13.27 -5.11 10.87
N VAL A 1203 -12.92 -5.45 9.63
CA VAL A 1203 -12.00 -6.55 9.30
C VAL A 1203 -11.22 -6.21 8.03
N HIS A 1204 -10.06 -6.81 7.85
CA HIS A 1204 -9.35 -6.79 6.57
C HIS A 1204 -9.88 -7.92 5.71
N THR A 1205 -10.34 -7.64 4.49
CA THR A 1205 -10.79 -8.64 3.48
C THR A 1205 -12.04 -9.45 3.89
N PHE A 1206 -12.57 -10.29 2.99
CA PHE A 1206 -13.64 -11.25 3.30
C PHE A 1206 -13.27 -12.67 2.82
N VAL A 1207 -13.15 -13.62 3.74
CA VAL A 1207 -12.62 -14.96 3.43
C VAL A 1207 -13.59 -16.05 3.87
N ASN A 1208 -14.03 -16.87 2.90
CA ASN A 1208 -14.99 -17.97 3.04
C ASN A 1208 -16.37 -17.56 3.59
N GLY A 1209 -17.36 -18.43 3.38
CA GLY A 1209 -18.64 -18.32 4.07
C GLY A 1209 -18.67 -19.00 5.44
N ASN A 1210 -19.67 -18.64 6.24
CA ASN A 1210 -20.00 -19.32 7.50
C ASN A 1210 -21.50 -19.66 7.54
N PRO A 1211 -21.89 -20.93 7.25
CA PRO A 1211 -23.30 -21.36 7.16
C PRO A 1211 -24.02 -21.45 8.51
N CYS A 1212 -23.42 -20.91 9.57
CA CYS A 1212 -23.98 -20.79 10.91
C CYS A 1212 -24.28 -19.33 11.31
N GLU A 1213 -24.00 -18.37 10.44
CA GLU A 1213 -24.40 -16.97 10.60
C GLU A 1213 -25.86 -16.75 10.16
N SER A 1214 -26.48 -15.63 10.55
CA SER A 1214 -27.85 -15.28 10.14
C SER A 1214 -27.90 -14.47 8.84
N PHE A 1215 -26.79 -13.81 8.51
CA PHE A 1215 -26.43 -13.31 7.18
C PHE A 1215 -24.97 -13.67 6.96
N ASP A 1216 -24.69 -14.50 5.96
CA ASP A 1216 -23.34 -14.94 5.61
C ASP A 1216 -22.73 -13.97 4.59
N THR A 1217 -22.01 -12.98 5.11
CA THR A 1217 -21.39 -11.91 4.31
C THR A 1217 -20.32 -12.46 3.37
N GLY A 1218 -19.61 -13.51 3.73
CA GLY A 1218 -18.52 -14.08 2.92
C GLY A 1218 -19.04 -14.82 1.70
N THR A 1219 -20.07 -15.66 1.87
CA THR A 1219 -20.80 -16.29 0.75
C THR A 1219 -21.47 -15.22 -0.11
N TYR A 1220 -22.12 -14.22 0.50
CA TYR A 1220 -22.78 -13.12 -0.21
C TYR A 1220 -21.82 -12.35 -1.13
N LEU A 1221 -20.69 -11.88 -0.61
CA LEU A 1221 -19.74 -11.07 -1.37
C LEU A 1221 -19.04 -11.89 -2.46
N THR A 1222 -18.65 -13.14 -2.17
CA THR A 1222 -18.04 -14.03 -3.16
C THR A 1222 -19.00 -14.31 -4.32
N ASN A 1223 -20.27 -14.59 -4.04
CA ASN A 1223 -21.27 -14.82 -5.08
C ASN A 1223 -21.63 -13.53 -5.84
N LEU A 1224 -21.61 -12.35 -5.19
CA LEU A 1224 -21.79 -11.06 -5.86
C LEU A 1224 -20.67 -10.78 -6.87
N VAL A 1225 -19.41 -11.03 -6.48
CA VAL A 1225 -18.23 -10.86 -7.34
C VAL A 1225 -18.23 -11.89 -8.49
N ALA A 1226 -18.56 -13.16 -8.20
CA ALA A 1226 -18.71 -14.19 -9.22
C ALA A 1226 -19.82 -13.85 -10.23
N ARG A 1227 -20.95 -13.30 -9.77
CA ARG A 1227 -22.05 -12.82 -10.62
C ARG A 1227 -21.65 -11.60 -11.48
N PHE A 1228 -20.87 -10.69 -10.93
CA PHE A 1228 -20.30 -9.57 -11.68
C PHE A 1228 -19.40 -10.07 -12.82
N PHE A 1229 -18.47 -10.99 -12.55
CA PHE A 1229 -17.62 -11.57 -13.60
C PHE A 1229 -18.38 -12.41 -14.64
N GLN A 1230 -19.36 -13.22 -14.21
CA GLN A 1230 -20.24 -14.01 -15.10
C GLN A 1230 -21.00 -13.16 -16.13
N THR A 1231 -21.18 -11.87 -15.87
CA THR A 1231 -21.90 -10.94 -16.74
C THR A 1231 -20.99 -9.97 -17.48
N ASP A 1232 -19.69 -10.24 -17.58
CA ASP A 1232 -18.67 -9.32 -18.12
C ASP A 1232 -18.69 -7.94 -17.42
N GLY A 1233 -19.05 -7.95 -16.13
CA GLY A 1233 -19.27 -6.75 -15.33
C GLY A 1233 -20.40 -5.85 -15.83
N THR A 1234 -21.50 -6.43 -16.36
CA THR A 1234 -22.71 -5.68 -16.76
C THR A 1234 -23.83 -5.74 -15.72
N ASP A 1235 -23.72 -6.60 -14.70
CA ASP A 1235 -24.67 -6.76 -13.59
C ASP A 1235 -23.98 -6.63 -12.23
N VAL A 1236 -24.65 -5.96 -11.28
CA VAL A 1236 -24.32 -5.99 -9.85
C VAL A 1236 -25.64 -6.28 -9.14
N TYR A 1237 -25.76 -7.48 -8.60
CA TYR A 1237 -27.06 -8.13 -8.42
C TYR A 1237 -28.00 -7.43 -7.44
N TYR A 1238 -27.49 -6.67 -6.47
CA TYR A 1238 -28.32 -5.84 -5.59
C TYR A 1238 -29.05 -4.68 -6.30
N LEU A 1239 -28.75 -4.39 -7.58
CA LEU A 1239 -29.43 -3.39 -8.42
C LEU A 1239 -30.48 -4.00 -9.34
N SER A 1240 -30.24 -5.21 -9.85
CA SER A 1240 -31.24 -5.96 -10.61
C SER A 1240 -32.33 -6.51 -9.68
N ASN A 1241 -31.94 -6.91 -8.47
CA ASN A 1241 -32.77 -7.58 -7.48
C ASN A 1241 -32.76 -6.89 -6.08
N PRO A 1242 -32.99 -5.57 -5.98
CA PRO A 1242 -32.94 -4.81 -4.71
C PRO A 1242 -33.95 -5.24 -3.63
N SER A 1243 -34.81 -6.23 -3.88
CA SER A 1243 -35.68 -6.86 -2.86
C SER A 1243 -35.53 -8.37 -2.72
N SER A 1244 -34.61 -9.00 -3.47
CA SER A 1244 -34.37 -10.46 -3.43
C SER A 1244 -32.90 -10.88 -3.51
N HIS A 1245 -31.95 -9.95 -3.60
CA HIS A 1245 -30.53 -10.23 -3.80
C HIS A 1245 -29.89 -11.09 -2.69
N ARG A 1246 -30.45 -11.06 -1.48
CA ARG A 1246 -30.02 -11.83 -0.32
C ARG A 1246 -29.89 -13.34 -0.53
N CYS A 1247 -30.52 -13.94 -1.54
CA CYS A 1247 -30.26 -15.33 -1.93
C CYS A 1247 -28.76 -15.65 -2.16
N LEU A 1248 -27.94 -14.63 -2.48
CA LEU A 1248 -26.48 -14.74 -2.57
C LEU A 1248 -25.83 -15.18 -1.25
N GLU A 1249 -26.44 -14.93 -0.09
CA GLU A 1249 -25.93 -15.32 1.24
C GLU A 1249 -25.99 -16.84 1.47
N ALA A 1250 -26.85 -17.56 0.75
CA ALA A 1250 -27.16 -18.96 1.03
C ALA A 1250 -26.59 -19.93 -0.02
N ASP A 1251 -26.89 -19.69 -1.29
CA ASP A 1251 -26.61 -20.59 -2.43
C ASP A 1251 -26.98 -19.84 -3.72
N ALA A 1252 -26.04 -19.65 -4.65
CA ALA A 1252 -26.24 -18.82 -5.84
C ALA A 1252 -27.26 -19.42 -6.82
N ALA A 1253 -27.43 -20.75 -6.85
CA ALA A 1253 -28.49 -21.39 -7.62
C ALA A 1253 -29.89 -21.03 -7.09
N THR A 1254 -30.05 -20.73 -5.79
CA THR A 1254 -31.35 -20.26 -5.24
C THR A 1254 -31.77 -18.88 -5.75
N CYS A 1255 -30.83 -18.07 -6.23
CA CYS A 1255 -31.13 -16.83 -6.94
C CYS A 1255 -31.74 -17.05 -8.34
N GLY A 1256 -31.63 -18.26 -8.89
CA GLY A 1256 -32.28 -18.67 -10.14
C GLY A 1256 -31.62 -18.18 -11.43
N TYR A 1257 -30.58 -17.33 -11.38
CA TYR A 1257 -29.82 -16.93 -12.56
C TYR A 1257 -28.86 -18.02 -13.09
N LEU A 1258 -28.61 -19.07 -12.29
CA LEU A 1258 -27.89 -20.29 -12.71
C LEU A 1258 -28.81 -21.38 -13.29
N GLU A 1259 -30.14 -21.20 -13.27
CA GLU A 1259 -31.10 -22.13 -13.90
C GLU A 1259 -31.71 -21.59 -15.22
N THR A 1260 -31.41 -20.34 -15.61
CA THR A 1260 -32.00 -19.70 -16.80
C THR A 1260 -31.41 -20.23 -18.11
N THR A 1261 -31.98 -21.34 -18.60
CA THR A 1261 -31.77 -21.78 -20.00
C THR A 1261 -32.21 -20.66 -20.98
N PRO A 1262 -31.40 -20.30 -22.00
CA PRO A 1262 -31.70 -19.22 -22.95
C PRO A 1262 -32.81 -19.54 -23.98
#